data_AF-A0A3E0TTR7-F1
#
_entry.id   AF-A0A3E0TTR7-F1
#
_cell.length_a   1.000
_cell.length_b   1.000
_cell.length_c   1.000
_cell.angle_alpha   90.00
_cell.angle_beta   90.00
_cell.angle_gamma   90.00
#
_symmetry.space_group_name_H-M   'P 1'
#
loop_
_entity.id
_entity.type
_entity.pdbx_description
1 polymer ?
#
loop_
_entity_poly.entity_id
_entity_poly.type
_entity_poly.pdbx_seq_one_letter_code
_entity_poly.pdbx_strand_id
1 'polypeptide(L)'
;MQHVVKLAVMLCFTLSTSMALAEKSKGAQKLIADTNGRAKISVDQASGLARFIRLTPNSQLGPLKPQSRTQGSTKSSVLDSSGRQSMTFLREYGSAFGIANADTELTLVATNQDKLGSSHNIYKQNYKGIPVFAGELRTHFNANGEMIAVNGNFLADIKVVIKPVITAEQAANIAFRRVAQDPTKDVMADNKNKEEKIGTPAALFSNSVTLMVFRAGLIKGTPGRDHLTYEVEVVNSIGNVREFVYVDAINGEIVDQITGIHDALDRRAFDAEGAPHPGPNYDTNPFWVEGNALPTSSVEADNMIYASGETYAFFDSAFGRDSFDDAGATMDAIFNRGDSCPNASWNGVYISFCPGVTSDDVTAHEWAHAYTQYTNNLIYQWQSGALNEAYSDIWGEVVDLINGRDELEAPDVTRTDGSCSIHGAGSPSVDNSVRWLMGEDTSGFGGAIRDMWNPTCYGDPGKVTDAEYFCGTGDQGGVHVNSGIPNHAFALMVDGGSYNGFSDNGIGLIKSAHIHWAAQNMLTPSSNFIDHADALEASCGALTGVDLVGLQDGLPTGEVITQSDCGQVAAIIDAVELRTPPTQCGFEPLLAADAPALCEGLGEVQTFFSEDFESNAIPAGWTASSHDVANPATFDSPGWSVIDNLPFGANSNFAAFAPDLITGNCADDTEAGVVNLDSPVFELPEGEVPHVAFEHWVATETGWDGGNLKVSVNGGPFTLVPASAYTFNTYNGVISTGDNPLSGEQAFTGTDGGSVNGSWGQSQVNLYGLAFPGDNVQLRFDFGTDGCNGVTGWYVDNVQAYSCSAEELPICGDGELNPAEMCDDGNQVSGDGCSASCQVESGFSCSLPTGPINSTNIVGDWSFEAGVPNPSWQPSSTFSGIQGFPICGPGNSCPTVPTNSGSWVVWIGGLSEGVSSSVTQEVTIPVAATELTVNTLRGLCDAADDFIEITIDGNAIGTVVCDDTETTYIEQTFPIAPYNDGEVHTLAISGTVGGTNGTHSNFFVDDVTIEDNTPKPATPSVCKPIVTDLACNAEPVGFDEGIAPSWTVVDNEGTGIMWSNITGSGVGGNFTGGSGDAATANSDATPGEFNTELHSNSFSLADWNGAALQFLVDYQNLSFLDFLNLDISTDGGNSWTNMLSWNEDHPAGGLFNDNGESVSVDLTHYAGEEDVKLRWHYFDPNTGDWDWYAQIDDVSLTCDNEPKVLKCDVNQDNFVDRSDIRLISAARNQVAEPGDLRDYDEDGIISLADARQCVQVCTLPRCAPQP
;
A
#
# COMPACT_ATOMS: atom_id res chain seq x y z
N MET A 1 -18.19 68.44 -25.72
CA MET A 1 -16.94 68.42 -26.51
C MET A 1 -15.91 67.67 -25.68
N GLN A 2 -16.01 66.35 -25.75
CA GLN A 2 -15.48 65.40 -24.78
C GLN A 2 -15.20 64.15 -25.61
N HIS A 3 -13.93 63.85 -25.85
CA HIS A 3 -13.43 62.57 -26.38
C HIS A 3 -11.89 62.51 -26.25
N VAL A 4 -11.39 61.27 -26.10
CA VAL A 4 -10.10 60.69 -26.54
C VAL A 4 -9.15 60.15 -25.41
N VAL A 5 -9.19 58.81 -25.26
CA VAL A 5 -8.12 57.80 -25.02
C VAL A 5 -7.65 57.41 -23.59
N LYS A 6 -8.28 56.32 -23.13
CA LYS A 6 -7.84 55.05 -22.50
C LYS A 6 -6.68 55.01 -21.48
N LEU A 7 -7.07 54.62 -20.27
CA LEU A 7 -6.30 54.36 -19.05
C LEU A 7 -6.29 52.84 -18.80
N ALA A 8 -5.12 52.26 -18.52
CA ALA A 8 -4.97 50.91 -17.99
C ALA A 8 -3.75 50.87 -17.04
N VAL A 9 -3.85 49.99 -16.04
CA VAL A 9 -2.79 49.54 -15.09
C VAL A 9 -2.64 50.33 -13.78
N MET A 10 -3.33 49.87 -12.72
CA MET A 10 -2.76 49.59 -11.39
C MET A 10 -3.86 49.14 -10.39
N LEU A 11 -3.87 47.85 -10.00
CA LEU A 11 -3.66 47.37 -8.63
C LEU A 11 -3.89 45.85 -8.54
N CYS A 12 -2.86 45.06 -8.24
CA CYS A 12 -2.96 43.86 -7.42
C CYS A 12 -1.56 43.50 -6.92
N PHE A 13 -1.40 43.43 -5.60
CA PHE A 13 -0.20 42.94 -4.91
C PHE A 13 -0.49 41.51 -4.45
N THR A 14 0.59 40.73 -4.31
CA THR A 14 0.75 39.36 -3.76
C THR A 14 0.45 38.18 -4.69
N LEU A 15 1.42 37.86 -5.55
CA LEU A 15 1.77 36.48 -5.91
C LEU A 15 3.28 36.39 -6.20
N SER A 16 3.92 35.36 -5.64
CA SER A 16 5.20 34.71 -5.99
C SER A 16 6.16 34.52 -4.82
N THR A 17 5.93 33.46 -4.04
CA THR A 17 7.02 32.62 -3.53
C THR A 17 6.99 31.32 -4.32
N SER A 18 7.47 31.38 -5.56
CA SER A 18 7.91 30.20 -6.29
C SER A 18 9.13 29.64 -5.57
N MET A 19 9.11 28.35 -5.23
CA MET A 19 10.34 27.59 -5.04
C MET A 19 11.24 27.87 -6.24
N ALA A 20 12.38 28.51 -5.98
CA ALA A 20 13.38 28.72 -7.01
C ALA A 20 14.01 27.35 -7.29
N LEU A 21 13.56 26.66 -8.35
CA LEU A 21 14.42 25.68 -9.02
C LEU A 21 15.75 26.40 -9.28
N ALA A 22 16.86 25.89 -8.75
CA ALA A 22 18.17 26.44 -9.01
C ALA A 22 18.40 26.44 -10.53
N GLU A 23 18.40 27.62 -11.16
CA GLU A 23 18.69 27.73 -12.60
C GLU A 23 20.00 26.99 -12.91
N LYS A 24 19.96 26.03 -13.85
CA LYS A 24 21.16 25.34 -14.34
C LYS A 24 22.24 26.37 -14.64
N SER A 25 23.47 26.15 -14.18
CA SER A 25 24.52 27.15 -14.32
C SER A 25 24.78 27.53 -15.80
N LYS A 26 25.31 28.73 -16.05
CA LYS A 26 25.60 29.21 -17.42
C LYS A 26 26.46 28.23 -18.23
N GLY A 27 27.36 27.50 -17.58
CA GLY A 27 28.18 26.47 -18.22
C GLY A 27 27.37 25.26 -18.65
N ALA A 28 26.45 24.80 -17.80
CA ALA A 28 25.54 23.70 -18.10
C ALA A 28 24.56 24.06 -19.23
N GLN A 29 23.98 25.27 -19.19
CA GLN A 29 23.12 25.78 -20.26
C GLN A 29 23.85 25.86 -21.60
N LYS A 30 25.08 26.39 -21.60
CA LYS A 30 25.92 26.49 -22.80
C LYS A 30 26.29 25.11 -23.36
N LEU A 31 26.62 24.14 -22.49
CA LEU A 31 26.97 22.79 -22.93
C LEU A 31 25.78 22.05 -23.55
N ILE A 32 24.60 22.16 -22.94
CA ILE A 32 23.36 21.59 -23.49
C ILE A 32 23.05 22.20 -24.86
N ALA A 33 23.19 23.53 -25.00
CA ALA A 33 23.00 24.21 -26.28
C ALA A 33 24.02 23.76 -27.34
N ASP A 34 25.31 23.74 -27.01
CA ASP A 34 26.38 23.41 -27.97
C ASP A 34 26.38 21.93 -28.39
N THR A 35 25.71 21.05 -27.63
CA THR A 35 25.56 19.62 -27.95
C THR A 35 24.19 19.27 -28.54
N ASN A 36 23.29 20.25 -28.72
CA ASN A 36 21.90 20.06 -29.09
C ASN A 36 21.16 19.07 -28.16
N GLY A 37 21.32 19.24 -26.83
CA GLY A 37 20.63 18.42 -25.83
C GLY A 37 21.21 17.03 -25.59
N ARG A 38 22.31 16.68 -26.26
CA ARG A 38 22.94 15.35 -26.17
C ARG A 38 23.89 15.18 -25.00
N ALA A 39 24.31 16.27 -24.36
CA ALA A 39 24.94 16.22 -23.05
C ALA A 39 23.87 16.05 -21.97
N LYS A 40 23.98 14.98 -21.18
CA LYS A 40 23.15 14.75 -20.00
C LYS A 40 23.95 15.19 -18.77
N ILE A 41 23.37 16.09 -17.98
CA ILE A 41 24.03 16.71 -16.82
C ILE A 41 23.23 16.37 -15.58
N SER A 42 23.84 15.60 -14.67
CA SER A 42 23.35 15.39 -13.31
C SER A 42 23.87 16.52 -12.44
N VAL A 43 22.99 17.21 -11.74
CA VAL A 43 23.32 18.34 -10.87
C VAL A 43 23.09 17.99 -9.42
N ASP A 44 23.86 18.62 -8.54
CA ASP A 44 23.54 18.72 -7.13
C ASP A 44 22.25 19.52 -6.95
N GLN A 45 21.23 18.92 -6.35
CA GLN A 45 19.91 19.57 -6.23
C GLN A 45 19.95 20.86 -5.38
N ALA A 46 20.85 20.95 -4.39
CA ALA A 46 20.97 22.11 -3.51
C ALA A 46 21.69 23.31 -4.16
N SER A 47 22.69 23.08 -5.01
CA SER A 47 23.52 24.14 -5.62
C SER A 47 23.28 24.38 -7.10
N GLY A 48 22.59 23.45 -7.81
CA GLY A 48 22.37 23.50 -9.26
C GLY A 48 23.65 23.31 -10.09
N LEU A 49 24.77 22.94 -9.46
CA LEU A 49 26.05 22.66 -10.10
C LEU A 49 26.12 21.21 -10.56
N ALA A 50 26.78 20.98 -11.70
CA ALA A 50 27.01 19.64 -12.23
C ALA A 50 27.85 18.79 -11.26
N ARG A 51 27.43 17.54 -11.03
CA ARG A 51 28.23 16.48 -10.40
C ARG A 51 28.71 15.46 -11.42
N PHE A 52 27.93 15.27 -12.50
CA PHE A 52 28.24 14.36 -13.59
C PHE A 52 27.74 14.93 -14.92
N ILE A 53 28.56 14.81 -15.96
CA ILE A 53 28.22 15.15 -17.34
C ILE A 53 28.54 13.93 -18.21
N ARG A 54 27.51 13.36 -18.83
CA ARG A 54 27.62 12.29 -19.83
C ARG A 54 27.50 12.88 -21.23
N LEU A 55 28.36 12.44 -22.14
CA LEU A 55 28.34 12.78 -23.56
C LEU A 55 28.03 11.53 -24.37
N THR A 56 26.96 11.57 -25.18
CA THR A 56 26.60 10.44 -26.06
C THR A 56 27.52 10.35 -27.28
N PRO A 57 27.71 9.16 -27.88
CA PRO A 57 28.45 9.01 -29.13
C PRO A 57 27.89 9.97 -30.19
N ASN A 58 28.78 10.62 -30.96
CA ASN A 58 28.44 11.65 -31.96
C ASN A 58 27.85 12.98 -31.43
N SER A 59 27.94 13.31 -30.12
CA SER A 59 27.47 14.59 -29.52
C SER A 59 27.96 15.89 -30.20
N GLN A 60 28.85 15.80 -31.20
CA GLN A 60 29.46 16.90 -31.94
C GLN A 60 29.94 18.07 -31.07
N LEU A 61 30.62 17.75 -29.96
CA LEU A 61 31.73 18.61 -29.55
C LEU A 61 32.83 18.37 -30.60
N GLY A 62 32.69 18.98 -31.79
CA GLY A 62 33.66 18.84 -32.88
C GLY A 62 35.07 19.07 -32.34
N PRO A 63 36.14 18.51 -32.96
CA PRO A 63 37.49 18.56 -32.40
C PRO A 63 37.79 19.99 -31.98
N LEU A 64 37.84 20.23 -30.66
CA LEU A 64 37.98 21.56 -30.06
C LEU A 64 39.17 22.21 -30.77
N LYS A 65 38.90 23.12 -31.72
CA LYS A 65 39.95 23.58 -32.64
C LYS A 65 41.02 24.21 -31.78
N PRO A 66 42.28 23.73 -31.80
CA PRO A 66 43.33 24.39 -31.06
C PRO A 66 43.40 25.83 -31.56
N GLN A 67 43.20 26.79 -30.65
CA GLN A 67 43.43 28.18 -31.00
C GLN A 67 44.89 28.30 -31.44
N SER A 68 45.07 28.52 -32.74
CA SER A 68 46.32 29.02 -33.28
C SER A 68 46.57 30.39 -32.67
N ARG A 69 47.65 30.54 -31.88
CA ARG A 69 48.73 31.44 -32.30
C ARG A 69 49.99 31.45 -31.43
N THR A 70 51.06 31.67 -32.19
CA THR A 70 52.31 32.39 -31.93
C THR A 70 53.38 31.73 -31.06
N GLN A 71 54.42 31.27 -31.78
CA GLN A 71 55.82 31.17 -31.38
C GLN A 71 56.18 32.12 -30.23
N GLY A 72 56.58 31.55 -29.09
CA GLY A 72 57.17 32.32 -28.01
C GLY A 72 57.35 31.52 -26.72
N SER A 73 58.58 31.06 -26.49
CA SER A 73 59.15 30.58 -25.24
C SER A 73 58.95 29.09 -24.88
N THR A 74 60.10 28.54 -24.48
CA THR A 74 60.45 27.15 -24.25
C THR A 74 60.21 26.72 -22.80
N LYS A 75 59.84 25.44 -22.63
CA LYS A 75 59.70 24.62 -21.40
C LYS A 75 58.31 24.59 -20.76
N SER A 76 57.47 23.67 -21.23
CA SER A 76 56.71 22.80 -20.32
C SER A 76 56.46 21.46 -21.01
N SER A 77 56.54 20.40 -20.21
CA SER A 77 56.46 18.99 -20.55
C SER A 77 55.13 18.61 -21.21
N VAL A 78 55.21 17.56 -22.01
CA VAL A 78 54.15 16.97 -22.84
C VAL A 78 52.92 16.62 -21.99
N LEU A 79 51.86 17.43 -22.07
CA LEU A 79 50.49 16.96 -21.83
C LEU A 79 50.10 16.09 -23.03
N ASP A 80 49.50 14.93 -22.78
CA ASP A 80 48.92 14.05 -23.80
C ASP A 80 47.78 14.77 -24.57
N SER A 81 47.21 14.14 -25.59
CA SER A 81 46.07 14.72 -26.32
C SER A 81 44.84 14.91 -25.44
N SER A 82 44.59 14.00 -24.49
CA SER A 82 43.38 13.97 -23.67
C SER A 82 43.38 15.07 -22.60
N GLY A 83 44.48 15.33 -21.92
CA GLY A 83 44.65 16.39 -20.93
C GLY A 83 44.52 17.80 -21.53
N ARG A 84 44.98 18.00 -22.78
CA ARG A 84 44.73 19.27 -23.50
C ARG A 84 43.25 19.46 -23.83
N GLN A 85 42.55 18.41 -24.25
CA GLN A 85 41.12 18.45 -24.51
C GLN A 85 40.31 18.67 -23.23
N SER A 86 40.70 18.00 -22.15
CA SER A 86 40.13 18.13 -20.80
C SER A 86 40.20 19.56 -20.29
N MET A 87 41.39 20.19 -20.31
CA MET A 87 41.52 21.58 -19.86
C MET A 87 40.79 22.56 -20.78
N THR A 88 40.66 22.25 -22.06
CA THR A 88 39.83 23.07 -22.97
C THR A 88 38.35 22.99 -22.61
N PHE A 89 37.85 21.77 -22.33
CA PHE A 89 36.49 21.57 -21.85
C PHE A 89 36.24 22.29 -20.52
N LEU A 90 37.14 22.13 -19.54
CA LEU A 90 37.01 22.75 -18.21
C LEU A 90 37.08 24.28 -18.24
N ARG A 91 37.81 24.88 -19.19
CA ARG A 91 37.78 26.35 -19.38
C ARG A 91 36.47 26.85 -19.98
N GLU A 92 35.92 26.10 -20.94
CA GLU A 92 34.73 26.52 -21.70
C GLU A 92 33.43 26.25 -20.92
N TYR A 93 33.35 25.09 -20.27
CA TYR A 93 32.14 24.58 -19.62
C TYR A 93 32.31 24.36 -18.11
N GLY A 94 33.48 24.60 -17.53
CA GLY A 94 33.73 24.31 -16.11
C GLY A 94 32.87 25.07 -15.12
N SER A 95 32.27 26.20 -15.53
CA SER A 95 31.24 26.87 -14.72
C SER A 95 30.00 26.00 -14.47
N ALA A 96 29.80 24.91 -15.24
CA ALA A 96 28.86 23.83 -14.93
C ALA A 96 29.09 23.27 -13.51
N PHE A 97 30.35 23.04 -13.14
CA PHE A 97 30.77 22.53 -11.83
C PHE A 97 31.04 23.65 -10.80
N GLY A 98 30.72 24.90 -11.12
CA GLY A 98 31.00 26.06 -10.25
C GLY A 98 32.45 26.55 -10.32
N ILE A 99 33.24 26.12 -11.31
CA ILE A 99 34.61 26.56 -11.52
C ILE A 99 34.61 28.00 -12.06
N ALA A 100 35.33 28.90 -11.37
CA ALA A 100 35.50 30.29 -11.80
C ALA A 100 36.72 30.45 -12.74
N ASN A 101 37.80 29.74 -12.45
CA ASN A 101 39.02 29.73 -13.27
C ASN A 101 39.77 28.39 -13.15
N ALA A 102 39.55 27.52 -14.13
CA ALA A 102 40.14 26.18 -14.18
C ALA A 102 41.68 26.18 -14.12
N ASP A 103 42.36 27.21 -14.66
CA ASP A 103 43.83 27.26 -14.69
C ASP A 103 44.45 27.53 -13.30
N THR A 104 43.71 28.16 -12.40
CA THR A 104 44.20 28.48 -11.04
C THR A 104 43.58 27.58 -9.98
N GLU A 105 42.38 27.04 -10.24
CA GLU A 105 41.62 26.26 -9.27
C GLU A 105 41.75 24.76 -9.46
N LEU A 106 42.27 24.28 -10.60
CA LEU A 106 42.49 22.86 -10.85
C LEU A 106 43.94 22.57 -11.18
N THR A 107 44.42 21.42 -10.75
CA THR A 107 45.73 20.90 -11.10
C THR A 107 45.59 19.46 -11.56
N LEU A 108 46.07 19.17 -12.79
CA LEU A 108 46.16 17.80 -13.28
C LEU A 108 47.20 17.05 -12.43
N VAL A 109 46.76 16.04 -11.68
CA VAL A 109 47.63 15.26 -10.80
C VAL A 109 47.98 13.89 -11.37
N ALA A 110 47.11 13.33 -12.22
CA ALA A 110 47.35 12.05 -12.87
C ALA A 110 46.60 11.95 -14.20
N THR A 111 47.19 11.21 -15.14
CA THR A 111 46.51 10.68 -16.33
C THR A 111 46.72 9.19 -16.30
N ASN A 112 45.66 8.45 -16.06
CA ASN A 112 45.67 6.99 -16.03
C ASN A 112 45.07 6.49 -17.33
N GLN A 113 45.77 5.59 -18.01
CA GLN A 113 45.20 4.83 -19.10
C GLN A 113 44.81 3.47 -18.55
N ASP A 114 43.53 3.10 -18.70
CA ASP A 114 43.09 1.77 -18.31
C ASP A 114 43.58 0.72 -19.31
N LYS A 115 43.38 -0.55 -18.96
CA LYS A 115 43.80 -1.67 -19.82
C LYS A 115 42.99 -1.74 -21.13
N LEU A 116 41.85 -1.07 -21.22
CA LEU A 116 40.97 -0.98 -22.39
C LEU A 116 41.37 0.16 -23.34
N GLY A 117 42.41 0.94 -22.99
CA GLY A 117 42.92 2.05 -23.79
C GLY A 117 42.21 3.39 -23.53
N SER A 118 41.19 3.42 -22.67
CA SER A 118 40.52 4.63 -22.21
C SER A 118 41.46 5.46 -21.33
N SER A 119 41.33 6.78 -21.41
CA SER A 119 42.17 7.70 -20.64
C SER A 119 41.34 8.48 -19.62
N HIS A 120 41.81 8.52 -18.39
CA HIS A 120 41.18 9.19 -17.27
C HIS A 120 42.14 10.23 -16.69
N ASN A 121 41.80 11.51 -16.86
CA ASN A 121 42.58 12.60 -16.27
C ASN A 121 41.96 12.98 -14.93
N ILE A 122 42.78 13.07 -13.88
CA ILE A 122 42.39 13.40 -12.52
C ILE A 122 42.90 14.81 -12.18
N TYR A 123 41.97 15.70 -11.85
CA TYR A 123 42.22 17.07 -11.46
C TYR A 123 41.87 17.28 -9.99
N LYS A 124 42.80 17.77 -9.19
CA LYS A 124 42.51 18.19 -7.81
C LYS A 124 42.26 19.69 -7.73
N GLN A 125 41.28 20.06 -6.92
CA GLN A 125 40.91 21.44 -6.65
C GLN A 125 41.89 22.09 -5.67
N ASN A 126 42.27 23.32 -5.98
CA ASN A 126 43.07 24.19 -5.13
C ASN A 126 42.35 25.50 -4.87
N TYR A 127 42.25 25.90 -3.60
CA TYR A 127 41.78 27.22 -3.19
C TYR A 127 42.98 28.07 -2.77
N LYS A 128 43.37 29.04 -3.60
CA LYS A 128 44.53 29.93 -3.37
C LYS A 128 45.84 29.16 -3.06
N GLY A 129 46.02 28.00 -3.68
CA GLY A 129 47.20 27.13 -3.51
C GLY A 129 47.13 26.16 -2.34
N ILE A 130 46.01 26.10 -1.61
CA ILE A 130 45.72 25.09 -0.59
C ILE A 130 44.81 24.03 -1.20
N PRO A 131 45.10 22.72 -1.05
CA PRO A 131 44.23 21.66 -1.57
C PRO A 131 42.86 21.68 -0.87
N VAL A 132 41.82 21.32 -1.61
CA VAL A 132 40.46 21.19 -1.07
C VAL A 132 40.14 19.71 -0.87
N PHE A 133 39.72 19.34 0.34
CA PHE A 133 39.30 17.98 0.68
C PHE A 133 38.12 17.55 -0.21
N ALA A 134 38.20 16.34 -0.76
CA ALA A 134 37.25 15.78 -1.74
C ALA A 134 36.95 16.67 -2.97
N GLY A 135 37.75 17.71 -3.22
CA GLY A 135 37.66 18.53 -4.43
C GLY A 135 38.44 17.87 -5.57
N GLU A 136 37.81 16.93 -6.28
CA GLU A 136 38.41 16.21 -7.40
C GLU A 136 37.45 16.14 -8.59
N LEU A 137 37.95 16.43 -9.78
CA LEU A 137 37.25 16.27 -11.04
C LEU A 137 38.01 15.30 -11.95
N ARG A 138 37.27 14.45 -12.63
CA ARG A 138 37.78 13.47 -13.59
C ARG A 138 37.17 13.71 -14.96
N THR A 139 37.99 13.52 -15.98
CA THR A 139 37.53 13.51 -17.38
C THR A 139 37.87 12.17 -18.00
N HIS A 140 36.91 11.56 -18.66
CA HIS A 140 36.98 10.19 -19.17
C HIS A 140 36.93 10.21 -20.69
N PHE A 141 37.87 9.50 -21.32
CA PHE A 141 37.98 9.35 -22.77
C PHE A 141 37.96 7.88 -23.15
N ASN A 142 37.24 7.52 -24.20
CA ASN A 142 37.28 6.16 -24.74
C ASN A 142 38.62 5.88 -25.46
N ALA A 143 38.84 4.63 -25.87
CA ALA A 143 40.03 4.20 -26.62
C ALA A 143 40.26 4.95 -27.95
N ASN A 144 39.21 5.55 -28.53
CA ASN A 144 39.28 6.38 -29.74
C ASN A 144 39.70 7.83 -29.45
N GLY A 145 39.89 8.21 -28.18
CA GLY A 145 40.27 9.55 -27.76
C GLY A 145 39.11 10.55 -27.72
N GLU A 146 37.87 10.07 -27.63
CA GLU A 146 36.66 10.90 -27.50
C GLU A 146 36.26 11.05 -26.03
N MET A 147 35.96 12.27 -25.58
CA MET A 147 35.48 12.51 -24.23
C MET A 147 34.06 11.99 -24.08
N ILE A 148 33.86 11.07 -23.15
CA ILE A 148 32.57 10.40 -22.90
C ILE A 148 31.91 10.87 -21.61
N ALA A 149 32.71 11.33 -20.63
CA ALA A 149 32.17 11.84 -19.37
C ALA A 149 33.12 12.83 -18.69
N VAL A 150 32.54 13.70 -17.87
CA VAL A 150 33.24 14.54 -16.89
C VAL A 150 32.46 14.49 -15.59
N ASN A 151 33.09 14.14 -14.49
CA ASN A 151 32.42 13.98 -13.20
C ASN A 151 33.34 14.29 -12.03
N GLY A 152 32.76 14.46 -10.86
CA GLY A 152 33.47 14.68 -9.62
C GLY A 152 32.90 15.85 -8.84
N ASN A 153 33.59 16.22 -7.77
CA ASN A 153 33.14 17.20 -6.80
C ASN A 153 34.04 18.45 -6.85
N PHE A 154 33.42 19.63 -6.87
CA PHE A 154 34.10 20.92 -6.83
C PHE A 154 33.38 21.85 -5.86
N LEU A 155 34.09 22.31 -4.84
CA LEU A 155 33.52 23.21 -3.84
C LEU A 155 33.56 24.65 -4.37
N ALA A 156 32.41 25.16 -4.78
CA ALA A 156 32.25 26.56 -5.15
C ALA A 156 32.19 27.49 -3.91
N ASP A 157 32.44 28.78 -4.15
CA ASP A 157 32.25 29.88 -3.20
C ASP A 157 32.99 29.76 -1.85
N ILE A 158 34.15 29.08 -1.83
CA ILE A 158 34.97 28.93 -0.62
C ILE A 158 35.37 30.30 -0.05
N LYS A 159 35.05 30.55 1.23
CA LYS A 159 35.33 31.82 1.94
C LYS A 159 36.12 31.60 3.22
N VAL A 160 37.36 31.13 3.08
CA VAL A 160 38.25 30.82 4.21
C VAL A 160 39.53 31.67 4.21
N VAL A 161 40.01 32.01 5.41
CA VAL A 161 41.33 32.61 5.61
C VAL A 161 42.39 31.52 5.54
N ILE A 162 43.31 31.60 4.57
CA ILE A 162 44.30 30.54 4.28
C ILE A 162 45.57 30.59 5.15
N LYS A 163 45.60 31.41 6.19
CA LYS A 163 46.76 31.55 7.07
C LYS A 163 46.47 30.85 8.40
N PRO A 164 47.11 29.71 8.71
CA PRO A 164 46.88 28.99 9.96
C PRO A 164 47.37 29.82 11.16
N VAL A 165 46.62 29.75 12.27
CA VAL A 165 46.95 30.37 13.56
C VAL A 165 47.68 29.37 14.45
N ILE A 166 47.26 28.10 14.45
CA ILE A 166 47.96 27.01 15.11
C ILE A 166 48.95 26.35 14.15
N THR A 167 50.02 25.76 14.68
CA THR A 167 51.02 25.01 13.93
C THR A 167 50.58 23.57 13.68
N ALA A 168 51.16 22.91 12.67
CA ALA A 168 50.97 21.48 12.40
C ALA A 168 51.28 20.59 13.63
N GLU A 169 52.32 20.94 14.41
CA GLU A 169 52.68 20.21 15.64
C GLU A 169 51.61 20.36 16.72
N GLN A 170 51.02 21.55 16.87
CA GLN A 170 49.91 21.76 17.79
C GLN A 170 48.66 20.99 17.36
N ALA A 171 48.35 20.94 16.06
CA ALA A 171 47.25 20.16 15.51
C ALA A 171 47.44 18.65 15.75
N ALA A 172 48.65 18.11 15.51
CA ALA A 172 48.96 16.72 15.79
C ALA A 172 48.75 16.35 17.27
N ASN A 173 49.20 17.20 18.19
CA ASN A 173 48.98 16.99 19.63
C ASN A 173 47.51 17.10 20.06
N ILE A 174 46.68 17.85 19.33
CA ILE A 174 45.22 17.88 19.55
C ILE A 174 44.62 16.54 19.07
N ALA A 175 44.98 16.10 17.87
CA ALA A 175 44.52 14.84 17.29
C ALA A 175 44.90 13.61 18.15
N PHE A 176 46.13 13.52 18.64
CA PHE A 176 46.55 12.41 19.51
C PHE A 176 45.74 12.33 20.80
N ARG A 177 45.37 13.48 21.38
CA ARG A 177 44.53 13.52 22.59
C ARG A 177 43.10 13.07 22.30
N ARG A 178 42.56 13.43 21.12
CA ARG A 178 41.22 12.99 20.70
C ARG A 178 41.18 11.48 20.50
N VAL A 179 42.13 10.92 19.74
CA VAL A 179 42.19 9.47 19.47
C VAL A 179 42.46 8.67 20.76
N ALA A 180 43.33 9.16 21.64
CA ALA A 180 43.60 8.49 22.93
C ALA A 180 42.46 8.58 23.96
N GLN A 181 41.38 9.32 23.68
CA GLN A 181 40.20 9.45 24.55
C GLN A 181 39.03 8.55 24.12
N ASP A 182 39.16 7.82 23.01
CA ASP A 182 38.15 6.91 22.51
C ASP A 182 38.21 5.55 23.24
N PRO A 183 37.21 5.18 24.06
CA PRO A 183 37.23 3.94 24.84
C PRO A 183 37.08 2.68 23.97
N THR A 184 36.61 2.80 22.72
CA THR A 184 36.48 1.65 21.79
C THR A 184 37.82 1.14 21.28
N LYS A 185 38.89 1.94 21.41
CA LYS A 185 40.24 1.59 20.96
C LYS A 185 41.11 0.97 22.08
N ASP A 186 40.52 0.72 23.25
CA ASP A 186 41.18 0.16 24.44
C ASP A 186 41.16 -1.38 24.38
N VAL A 187 41.99 -1.99 23.52
CA VAL A 187 42.08 -3.46 23.42
C VAL A 187 42.89 -4.03 24.59
N MET A 188 42.27 -4.92 25.39
CA MET A 188 42.95 -5.73 26.39
C MET A 188 43.75 -6.85 25.70
N ALA A 189 45.04 -6.62 25.43
CA ALA A 189 45.93 -7.67 24.96
C ALA A 189 46.16 -8.74 26.06
N ASP A 190 45.82 -9.99 25.78
CA ASP A 190 46.13 -11.13 26.66
C ASP A 190 47.65 -11.37 26.75
N ASN A 191 48.10 -11.70 27.95
CA ASN A 191 49.48 -11.69 28.40
C ASN A 191 50.33 -12.83 27.81
N LYS A 192 51.40 -12.49 27.08
CA LYS A 192 52.78 -12.93 27.40
C LYS A 192 53.82 -11.87 27.01
N ASN A 193 54.00 -10.91 27.91
CA ASN A 193 55.11 -9.94 28.04
C ASN A 193 54.88 -8.53 27.45
N LYS A 194 54.59 -7.61 28.38
CA LYS A 194 54.53 -6.13 28.34
C LYS A 194 53.17 -5.53 28.02
N GLU A 195 52.58 -4.97 29.08
CA GLU A 195 51.50 -3.99 29.06
C GLU A 195 51.88 -2.80 28.15
N GLU A 196 51.18 -2.64 27.03
CA GLU A 196 51.10 -1.37 26.33
C GLU A 196 49.61 -1.07 26.14
N LYS A 197 48.98 -0.50 27.17
CA LYS A 197 47.62 0.05 27.05
C LYS A 197 47.66 1.16 26.00
N ILE A 198 46.79 1.13 25.00
CA ILE A 198 46.56 2.26 24.08
C ILE A 198 45.72 3.31 24.84
N GLY A 199 46.29 3.88 25.90
CA GLY A 199 45.64 4.86 26.77
C GLY A 199 46.48 6.10 27.02
N THR A 200 47.57 6.31 26.28
CA THR A 200 48.38 7.54 26.41
C THR A 200 48.74 8.12 25.04
N PRO A 201 48.61 9.45 24.85
CA PRO A 201 49.06 10.15 23.64
C PRO A 201 50.54 9.91 23.27
N ALA A 202 51.34 9.34 24.18
CA ALA A 202 52.75 9.01 23.95
C ALA A 202 52.98 7.77 23.05
N ALA A 203 51.95 6.93 22.87
CA ALA A 203 52.01 5.74 22.01
C ALA A 203 51.54 6.02 20.56
N LEU A 204 51.03 7.22 20.29
CA LEU A 204 50.53 7.65 18.99
C LEU A 204 51.53 8.57 18.30
N PHE A 205 51.60 8.51 16.97
CA PHE A 205 52.36 9.45 16.16
C PHE A 205 51.60 9.79 14.88
N SER A 206 51.93 10.92 14.27
CA SER A 206 51.31 11.33 13.02
C SER A 206 52.11 10.77 11.85
N ASN A 207 51.48 10.00 10.97
CA ASN A 207 52.09 9.56 9.72
C ASN A 207 52.16 10.72 8.70
N SER A 208 51.11 11.54 8.65
CA SER A 208 51.04 12.73 7.82
C SER A 208 50.26 13.87 8.51
N VAL A 209 50.62 15.12 8.18
CA VAL A 209 49.89 16.33 8.62
C VAL A 209 49.79 17.29 7.43
N THR A 210 48.59 17.42 6.87
CA THR A 210 48.35 18.16 5.62
C THR A 210 47.41 19.34 5.87
N LEU A 211 47.80 20.54 5.45
CA LEU A 211 46.93 21.72 5.50
C LEU A 211 45.98 21.74 4.30
N MET A 212 44.68 21.80 4.53
CA MET A 212 43.66 21.76 3.47
C MET A 212 42.42 22.60 3.81
N VAL A 213 41.57 22.82 2.81
CA VAL A 213 40.21 23.34 3.03
C VAL A 213 39.24 22.17 3.20
N PHE A 214 38.41 22.20 4.23
CA PHE A 214 37.42 21.17 4.53
C PHE A 214 36.05 21.82 4.80
N ARG A 215 34.98 21.34 4.17
CA ARG A 215 33.60 21.80 4.43
C ARG A 215 32.92 20.83 5.37
N ALA A 216 32.54 21.28 6.55
CA ALA A 216 31.76 20.48 7.49
C ALA A 216 30.44 20.05 6.83
N GLY A 217 29.99 18.82 7.05
CA GLY A 217 28.76 18.28 6.43
C GLY A 217 28.92 17.78 4.99
N LEU A 218 30.04 18.06 4.31
CA LEU A 218 30.29 17.65 2.92
C LEU A 218 30.15 16.14 2.72
N ILE A 219 30.72 15.33 3.62
CA ILE A 219 30.66 13.86 3.58
C ILE A 219 29.24 13.37 3.91
N LYS A 220 28.52 14.09 4.76
CA LYS A 220 27.14 13.76 5.19
C LYS A 220 26.07 14.25 4.22
N GLY A 221 26.46 14.76 3.04
CA GLY A 221 25.51 15.33 2.07
C GLY A 221 24.76 16.58 2.53
N THR A 222 25.16 17.21 3.63
CA THR A 222 24.43 18.34 4.26
C THR A 222 25.20 19.65 4.12
N PRO A 223 24.51 20.81 4.03
CA PRO A 223 25.18 22.11 4.01
C PRO A 223 26.01 22.34 5.28
N GLY A 224 27.21 22.88 5.13
CA GLY A 224 28.00 23.31 6.28
C GLY A 224 29.09 24.30 5.93
N ARG A 225 29.81 24.73 6.97
CA ARG A 225 30.79 25.84 6.90
C ARG A 225 32.13 25.34 6.35
N ASP A 226 32.84 26.22 5.64
CA ASP A 226 34.20 25.97 5.20
C ASP A 226 35.21 26.28 6.32
N HIS A 227 36.14 25.37 6.54
CA HIS A 227 37.23 25.46 7.50
C HIS A 227 38.59 25.36 6.80
N LEU A 228 39.60 26.03 7.35
CA LEU A 228 41.00 25.70 7.07
C LEU A 228 41.40 24.67 8.11
N THR A 229 41.74 23.45 7.71
CA THR A 229 42.03 22.35 8.63
C THR A 229 43.42 21.77 8.40
N TYR A 230 43.99 21.20 9.46
CA TYR A 230 45.03 20.19 9.35
C TYR A 230 44.36 18.81 9.39
N GLU A 231 44.46 18.05 8.30
CA GLU A 231 44.23 16.60 8.32
C GLU A 231 45.45 15.94 8.96
N VAL A 232 45.25 15.28 10.09
CA VAL A 232 46.28 14.55 10.82
C VAL A 232 45.96 13.06 10.73
N GLU A 233 46.80 12.31 10.03
CA GLU A 233 46.75 10.84 10.04
C GLU A 233 47.47 10.35 11.31
N VAL A 234 46.70 9.96 12.32
CA VAL A 234 47.16 9.43 13.59
C VAL A 234 47.29 7.92 13.51
N VAL A 235 48.46 7.38 13.81
CA VAL A 235 48.75 5.95 13.83
C VAL A 235 49.47 5.53 15.10
N ASN A 236 49.59 4.22 15.33
CA ASN A 236 50.45 3.66 16.37
C ASN A 236 51.52 2.72 15.77
N SER A 237 52.43 2.21 16.61
CA SER A 237 53.52 1.33 16.17
C SER A 237 53.09 -0.11 15.87
N ILE A 238 51.87 -0.50 16.24
CA ILE A 238 51.35 -1.87 16.11
C ILE A 238 50.52 -2.01 14.81
N GLY A 239 50.01 -0.90 14.27
CA GLY A 239 49.29 -0.85 13.00
C GLY A 239 47.77 -0.99 13.11
N ASN A 240 47.23 -1.14 14.32
CA ASN A 240 45.79 -1.24 14.60
C ASN A 240 45.15 0.10 15.01
N VAL A 241 45.84 1.22 14.81
CA VAL A 241 45.28 2.57 14.92
C VAL A 241 45.64 3.30 13.65
N ARG A 242 44.62 3.79 12.93
CA ARG A 242 44.76 4.70 11.80
C ARG A 242 43.53 5.60 11.77
N GLU A 243 43.69 6.87 12.11
CA GLU A 243 42.58 7.84 12.20
C GLU A 243 42.97 9.10 11.43
N PHE A 244 42.05 9.65 10.65
CA PHE A 244 42.19 10.95 10.01
C PHE A 244 41.41 11.99 10.79
N VAL A 245 42.13 12.80 11.57
CA VAL A 245 41.51 13.83 12.42
C VAL A 245 41.67 15.19 11.74
N TYR A 246 40.56 15.88 11.51
CA TYR A 246 40.54 17.21 10.88
C TYR A 246 40.47 18.28 11.96
N VAL A 247 41.60 18.93 12.24
CA VAL A 247 41.72 19.97 13.27
C VAL A 247 41.65 21.35 12.63
N ASP A 248 40.74 22.21 13.07
CA ASP A 248 40.63 23.59 12.59
C ASP A 248 41.94 24.36 12.87
N ALA A 249 42.54 24.88 11.80
CA ALA A 249 43.85 25.52 11.84
C ALA A 249 43.81 26.94 12.43
N ILE A 250 42.64 27.47 12.77
CA ILE A 250 42.44 28.78 13.38
C ILE A 250 42.23 28.66 14.89
N ASN A 251 41.30 27.81 15.33
CA ASN A 251 40.91 27.70 16.74
C ASN A 251 41.31 26.38 17.42
N GLY A 252 41.72 25.36 16.66
CA GLY A 252 42.12 24.05 17.19
C GLY A 252 40.97 23.12 17.56
N GLU A 253 39.73 23.44 17.17
CA GLU A 253 38.59 22.54 17.34
C GLU A 253 38.69 21.33 16.39
N ILE A 254 38.14 20.19 16.79
CA ILE A 254 37.97 19.04 15.89
C ILE A 254 36.77 19.33 15.01
N VAL A 255 37.00 19.43 13.69
CA VAL A 255 35.95 19.64 12.69
C VAL A 255 35.31 18.30 12.32
N ASP A 256 36.13 17.26 12.16
CA ASP A 256 35.69 15.90 11.87
C ASP A 256 36.77 14.88 12.26
N GLN A 257 36.38 13.61 12.36
CA GLN A 257 37.27 12.47 12.56
C GLN A 257 36.77 11.30 11.72
N ILE A 258 37.62 10.78 10.85
CA ILE A 258 37.31 9.66 9.96
C ILE A 258 38.27 8.52 10.31
N THR A 259 37.74 7.32 10.60
CA THR A 259 38.61 6.15 10.77
C THR A 259 39.30 5.85 9.45
N GLY A 260 40.62 5.69 9.51
CA GLY A 260 41.45 5.23 8.40
C GLY A 260 41.85 3.77 8.55
N ILE A 261 41.44 3.11 9.64
CA ILE A 261 41.35 1.66 9.69
C ILE A 261 40.06 1.33 8.94
N HIS A 262 40.24 0.71 7.80
CA HIS A 262 39.18 -0.05 7.14
C HIS A 262 39.40 -1.47 7.66
N ASP A 263 38.77 -1.82 8.78
CA ASP A 263 38.43 -3.21 8.95
C ASP A 263 37.18 -3.32 8.09
N ALA A 264 37.40 -3.65 6.81
CA ALA A 264 36.33 -3.77 5.82
C ALA A 264 35.28 -4.77 6.36
N LEU A 265 35.76 -5.78 7.08
CA LEU A 265 34.97 -6.73 7.85
C LEU A 265 34.90 -6.32 9.33
N ASP A 266 33.69 -6.13 9.88
CA ASP A 266 33.42 -5.99 11.32
C ASP A 266 32.32 -6.97 11.73
N ARG A 267 32.68 -8.09 12.37
CA ARG A 267 31.75 -9.14 12.81
C ARG A 267 31.65 -9.21 14.33
N ARG A 268 30.46 -9.52 14.85
CA ARG A 268 30.24 -9.89 16.25
C ARG A 268 29.37 -11.13 16.34
N ALA A 269 29.75 -12.05 17.23
CA ALA A 269 29.02 -13.29 17.44
C ALA A 269 28.48 -13.38 18.88
N PHE A 270 27.26 -13.89 18.97
CA PHE A 270 26.49 -14.05 20.20
C PHE A 270 26.00 -15.50 20.33
N ASP A 271 25.92 -15.99 21.58
CA ASP A 271 25.30 -17.28 21.92
C ASP A 271 23.95 -16.97 22.56
N ALA A 272 22.85 -17.44 21.96
CA ALA A 272 21.52 -17.24 22.53
C ALA A 272 21.28 -18.11 23.79
N GLU A 273 22.18 -19.05 24.11
CA GLU A 273 22.10 -19.96 25.26
C GLU A 273 20.76 -20.72 25.35
N GLY A 274 20.13 -21.00 24.21
CA GLY A 274 18.81 -21.63 24.12
C GLY A 274 17.62 -20.70 24.40
N ALA A 275 17.82 -19.38 24.40
CA ALA A 275 16.74 -18.41 24.44
C ALA A 275 16.04 -18.29 23.07
N PRO A 276 14.72 -18.01 23.04
CA PRO A 276 14.00 -17.62 21.82
C PRO A 276 14.51 -16.26 21.30
N HIS A 277 14.15 -15.88 20.06
CA HIS A 277 14.54 -14.61 19.42
C HIS A 277 14.77 -13.46 20.43
N PRO A 278 16.00 -12.95 20.54
CA PRO A 278 16.21 -11.79 21.38
C PRO A 278 15.56 -10.57 20.68
N GLY A 279 14.96 -9.65 21.43
CA GLY A 279 14.37 -8.45 20.82
C GLY A 279 15.44 -7.51 20.24
N PRO A 280 15.06 -6.35 19.66
CA PRO A 280 15.99 -5.36 19.09
C PRO A 280 17.04 -4.79 20.08
N ASN A 281 16.94 -5.15 21.37
CA ASN A 281 17.89 -4.82 22.44
C ASN A 281 18.52 -6.10 23.04
N TYR A 282 19.19 -6.91 22.23
CA TYR A 282 19.93 -8.09 22.68
C TYR A 282 21.22 -7.70 23.41
N ASP A 283 21.77 -8.62 24.22
CA ASP A 283 22.92 -8.34 25.10
C ASP A 283 24.10 -7.80 24.28
N THR A 284 24.57 -6.60 24.63
CA THR A 284 25.70 -5.91 23.96
C THR A 284 27.06 -6.56 24.19
N ASN A 285 27.11 -7.73 24.83
CA ASN A 285 28.33 -8.46 25.14
C ASN A 285 28.52 -9.65 24.19
N PRO A 286 29.11 -9.43 23.01
CA PRO A 286 29.49 -10.54 22.14
C PRO A 286 30.50 -11.45 22.84
N PHE A 287 30.34 -12.76 22.70
CA PHE A 287 31.35 -13.71 23.20
C PHE A 287 32.58 -13.74 22.27
N TRP A 288 32.41 -13.33 21.02
CA TRP A 288 33.48 -13.19 20.02
C TRP A 288 33.27 -11.95 19.16
N VAL A 289 34.34 -11.23 18.85
CA VAL A 289 34.36 -10.05 17.97
C VAL A 289 35.49 -10.17 16.95
N GLU A 290 35.39 -9.43 15.85
CA GLU A 290 36.41 -9.41 14.80
C GLU A 290 37.84 -9.26 15.35
N GLY A 291 38.76 -10.05 14.81
CA GLY A 291 40.15 -10.11 15.27
C GLY A 291 40.40 -11.01 16.49
N ASN A 292 39.37 -11.52 17.17
CA ASN A 292 39.56 -12.59 18.16
C ASN A 292 40.04 -13.89 17.49
N ALA A 293 40.77 -14.71 18.25
CA ALA A 293 41.31 -15.97 17.74
C ALA A 293 40.19 -16.96 17.40
N LEU A 294 40.33 -17.63 16.26
CA LEU A 294 39.57 -18.82 15.86
C LEU A 294 40.49 -20.05 15.83
N PRO A 295 39.97 -21.29 16.00
CA PRO A 295 38.57 -21.60 16.33
C PRO A 295 38.22 -21.23 17.78
N THR A 296 36.93 -21.00 18.03
CA THR A 296 36.32 -20.90 19.35
C THR A 296 36.17 -22.29 19.99
N SER A 297 35.40 -22.40 21.07
CA SER A 297 35.05 -23.70 21.67
C SER A 297 33.80 -24.35 21.07
N SER A 298 33.07 -23.65 20.19
CA SER A 298 31.83 -24.12 19.56
C SER A 298 32.03 -24.23 18.05
N VAL A 299 31.81 -25.42 17.49
CA VAL A 299 31.91 -25.65 16.04
C VAL A 299 30.81 -24.88 15.30
N GLU A 300 29.60 -24.80 15.86
CA GLU A 300 28.50 -24.01 15.27
C GLU A 300 28.86 -22.53 15.20
N ALA A 301 29.44 -21.99 16.27
CA ALA A 301 29.94 -20.62 16.28
C ALA A 301 31.04 -20.41 15.23
N ASP A 302 31.97 -21.35 15.11
CA ASP A 302 33.06 -21.27 14.15
C ASP A 302 32.53 -21.26 12.72
N ASN A 303 31.60 -22.17 12.37
CA ASN A 303 31.02 -22.24 11.04
C ASN A 303 30.30 -20.94 10.66
N MET A 304 29.46 -20.43 11.57
CA MET A 304 28.75 -19.16 11.42
C MET A 304 29.72 -17.99 11.23
N ILE A 305 30.77 -17.90 12.06
CA ILE A 305 31.75 -16.82 11.99
C ILE A 305 32.53 -16.89 10.67
N TYR A 306 33.06 -18.06 10.30
CA TYR A 306 33.81 -18.24 9.05
C TYR A 306 32.95 -17.89 7.83
N ALA A 307 31.75 -18.47 7.73
CA ALA A 307 30.86 -18.24 6.60
C ALA A 307 30.46 -16.76 6.48
N SER A 308 30.18 -16.07 7.59
CA SER A 308 29.92 -14.61 7.58
C SER A 308 31.08 -13.81 6.98
N GLY A 309 32.32 -14.21 7.24
CA GLY A 309 33.50 -13.56 6.67
C GLY A 309 33.73 -13.92 5.21
N GLU A 310 33.38 -15.14 4.81
CA GLU A 310 33.46 -15.62 3.43
C GLU A 310 32.42 -14.91 2.54
N THR A 311 31.19 -14.73 3.04
CA THR A 311 30.16 -13.93 2.37
C THR A 311 30.63 -12.49 2.18
N TYR A 312 31.15 -11.86 3.23
CA TYR A 312 31.73 -10.52 3.11
C TYR A 312 32.83 -10.47 2.03
N ALA A 313 33.78 -11.40 2.11
CA ALA A 313 34.92 -11.43 1.19
C ALA A 313 34.49 -11.63 -0.26
N PHE A 314 33.44 -12.42 -0.50
CA PHE A 314 32.83 -12.60 -1.82
C PHE A 314 32.29 -11.27 -2.39
N PHE A 315 31.42 -10.57 -1.67
CA PHE A 315 30.84 -9.31 -2.16
C PHE A 315 31.87 -8.18 -2.30
N ASP A 316 32.83 -8.08 -1.36
CA ASP A 316 33.95 -7.12 -1.46
C ASP A 316 34.86 -7.44 -2.65
N SER A 317 35.28 -8.69 -2.80
CA SER A 317 36.24 -9.07 -3.86
C SER A 317 35.61 -9.06 -5.25
N ALA A 318 34.42 -9.64 -5.41
CA ALA A 318 33.75 -9.76 -6.70
C ALA A 318 33.16 -8.43 -7.19
N PHE A 319 32.60 -7.64 -6.26
CA PHE A 319 31.78 -6.48 -6.62
C PHE A 319 32.24 -5.15 -6.01
N GLY A 320 33.23 -5.18 -5.13
CA GLY A 320 33.74 -3.98 -4.45
C GLY A 320 32.76 -3.38 -3.46
N ARG A 321 31.85 -4.21 -2.90
CA ARG A 321 30.81 -3.77 -1.97
C ARG A 321 31.26 -3.99 -0.53
N ASP A 322 31.28 -2.91 0.25
CA ASP A 322 31.73 -2.94 1.65
C ASP A 322 30.58 -3.31 2.60
N SER A 323 30.46 -4.61 2.93
CA SER A 323 29.35 -5.20 3.71
C SER A 323 27.99 -5.10 3.00
N PHE A 324 26.92 -5.52 3.67
CA PHE A 324 25.58 -5.57 3.07
C PHE A 324 25.01 -4.18 2.73
N ASP A 325 25.47 -3.10 3.37
CA ASP A 325 24.97 -1.73 3.17
C ASP A 325 25.87 -0.83 2.31
N ASP A 326 26.99 -1.36 1.79
CA ASP A 326 28.04 -0.61 1.08
C ASP A 326 28.71 0.50 1.92
N ALA A 327 28.58 0.42 3.25
CA ALA A 327 29.14 1.38 4.20
C ALA A 327 29.84 0.71 5.39
N GLY A 328 30.15 -0.58 5.29
CA GLY A 328 30.89 -1.32 6.31
C GLY A 328 30.06 -1.61 7.56
N ALA A 329 28.76 -1.89 7.40
CA ALA A 329 27.91 -2.29 8.52
C ALA A 329 28.50 -3.46 9.33
N THR A 330 28.36 -3.36 10.65
CA THR A 330 28.71 -4.46 11.56
C THR A 330 27.79 -5.66 11.32
N MET A 331 28.39 -6.82 11.12
CA MET A 331 27.74 -8.11 10.85
C MET A 331 27.54 -8.90 12.15
N ASP A 332 26.34 -8.76 12.74
CA ASP A 332 25.96 -9.48 13.95
C ASP A 332 25.30 -10.82 13.64
N ALA A 333 25.78 -11.87 14.30
CA ALA A 333 25.29 -13.23 14.12
C ALA A 333 25.07 -13.95 15.46
N ILE A 334 23.93 -14.61 15.60
CA ILE A 334 23.49 -15.26 16.84
C ILE A 334 23.24 -16.75 16.61
N PHE A 335 23.97 -17.65 17.28
CA PHE A 335 23.71 -19.09 17.20
C PHE A 335 23.00 -19.64 18.44
N ASN A 336 22.56 -20.91 18.39
CA ASN A 336 21.96 -21.65 19.51
C ASN A 336 20.61 -21.06 20.03
N ARG A 337 19.74 -20.62 19.11
CA ARG A 337 18.38 -20.13 19.39
C ARG A 337 17.43 -21.26 19.79
N GLY A 338 16.62 -21.08 20.84
CA GLY A 338 15.82 -22.17 21.44
C GLY A 338 14.31 -22.20 21.14
N ASP A 339 13.84 -21.47 20.12
CA ASP A 339 12.42 -21.40 19.73
C ASP A 339 12.03 -22.49 18.68
N SER A 340 11.09 -22.18 17.77
CA SER A 340 10.48 -23.08 16.77
C SER A 340 11.51 -23.58 15.74
N CYS A 341 12.37 -24.48 16.17
CA CYS A 341 13.46 -25.07 15.39
C CYS A 341 13.05 -26.39 14.73
N PRO A 342 13.70 -26.77 13.60
CA PRO A 342 14.91 -26.17 13.00
C PRO A 342 14.61 -25.00 12.05
N ASN A 343 15.28 -23.84 12.22
CA ASN A 343 15.19 -22.69 11.32
C ASN A 343 16.39 -21.71 11.48
N ALA A 344 16.64 -20.86 10.48
CA ALA A 344 17.54 -19.72 10.52
C ALA A 344 16.79 -18.46 10.00
N SER A 345 17.30 -17.26 10.25
CA SER A 345 16.64 -16.02 9.78
C SER A 345 17.51 -14.77 9.87
N TRP A 346 17.45 -13.92 8.85
CA TRP A 346 17.67 -12.47 8.93
C TRP A 346 16.42 -11.74 9.42
N ASN A 347 16.56 -10.81 10.37
CA ASN A 347 15.43 -10.05 10.91
C ASN A 347 15.44 -8.54 10.59
N GLY A 348 16.30 -8.11 9.65
CA GLY A 348 16.54 -6.69 9.36
C GLY A 348 17.71 -6.07 10.13
N VAL A 349 18.27 -6.75 11.13
CA VAL A 349 19.36 -6.24 11.98
C VAL A 349 20.51 -7.23 12.12
N TYR A 350 20.20 -8.50 12.34
CA TYR A 350 21.18 -9.58 12.52
C TYR A 350 20.65 -10.89 11.94
N ILE A 351 21.57 -11.83 11.73
CA ILE A 351 21.21 -13.21 11.40
C ILE A 351 21.18 -14.08 12.66
N SER A 352 20.28 -15.06 12.69
CA SER A 352 20.18 -15.97 13.83
C SER A 352 19.88 -17.41 13.43
N PHE A 353 20.38 -18.36 14.22
CA PHE A 353 20.36 -19.78 13.91
C PHE A 353 19.87 -20.62 15.09
N CYS A 354 19.00 -21.57 14.80
CA CYS A 354 18.75 -22.71 15.68
C CYS A 354 19.99 -23.61 15.84
N PRO A 355 20.02 -24.50 16.85
CA PRO A 355 21.04 -25.54 16.94
C PRO A 355 21.08 -26.39 15.65
N GLY A 356 22.29 -26.63 15.15
CA GLY A 356 22.56 -27.55 14.04
C GLY A 356 22.36 -27.01 12.62
N VAL A 357 22.06 -25.72 12.43
CA VAL A 357 21.76 -25.13 11.10
C VAL A 357 22.77 -24.08 10.62
N THR A 358 23.94 -23.96 11.26
CA THR A 358 25.01 -23.02 10.89
C THR A 358 25.96 -23.61 9.82
N SER A 359 25.45 -24.03 8.66
CA SER A 359 26.28 -24.37 7.49
C SER A 359 26.68 -23.10 6.73
N ASP A 360 27.62 -23.20 5.80
CA ASP A 360 28.16 -22.10 5.00
C ASP A 360 27.12 -21.50 4.10
N ASP A 361 26.49 -22.34 3.29
CA ASP A 361 25.43 -21.99 2.36
C ASP A 361 24.24 -21.35 3.09
N VAL A 362 23.78 -21.91 4.21
CA VAL A 362 22.69 -21.36 5.03
C VAL A 362 23.12 -20.05 5.68
N THR A 363 24.34 -19.94 6.20
CA THR A 363 24.81 -18.67 6.79
C THR A 363 24.94 -17.56 5.74
N ALA A 364 25.43 -17.91 4.55
CA ALA A 364 25.54 -16.99 3.43
C ALA A 364 24.17 -16.62 2.86
N HIS A 365 23.21 -17.55 2.83
CA HIS A 365 21.80 -17.31 2.50
C HIS A 365 21.18 -16.27 3.45
N GLU A 366 21.34 -16.43 4.76
CA GLU A 366 20.81 -15.44 5.71
C GLU A 366 21.42 -14.05 5.53
N TRP A 367 22.73 -13.97 5.25
CA TRP A 367 23.36 -12.69 4.93
C TRP A 367 22.87 -12.12 3.60
N ALA A 368 22.58 -12.96 2.61
CA ALA A 368 22.11 -12.54 1.31
C ALA A 368 20.75 -11.83 1.35
N HIS A 369 19.86 -12.16 2.30
CA HIS A 369 18.67 -11.36 2.57
C HIS A 369 19.01 -9.90 2.94
N ALA A 370 20.07 -9.67 3.72
CA ALA A 370 20.53 -8.32 4.03
C ALA A 370 21.04 -7.60 2.76
N TYR A 371 21.76 -8.28 1.87
CA TYR A 371 22.17 -7.69 0.59
C TYR A 371 20.97 -7.35 -0.30
N THR A 372 19.92 -8.18 -0.31
CA THR A 372 18.67 -7.90 -1.01
C THR A 372 17.97 -6.67 -0.44
N GLN A 373 17.83 -6.57 0.89
CA GLN A 373 17.23 -5.41 1.57
C GLN A 373 17.94 -4.09 1.21
N TYR A 374 19.28 -4.09 1.18
CA TYR A 374 20.08 -2.88 0.95
C TYR A 374 20.47 -2.67 -0.53
N THR A 375 19.82 -3.37 -1.46
CA THR A 375 19.97 -3.14 -2.92
C THR A 375 18.63 -2.81 -3.57
N ASN A 376 17.73 -3.79 -3.69
CA ASN A 376 16.44 -3.65 -4.37
C ASN A 376 15.23 -3.75 -3.43
N ASN A 377 15.44 -4.24 -2.20
CA ASN A 377 14.43 -4.42 -1.17
C ASN A 377 13.21 -5.22 -1.66
N LEU A 378 13.44 -6.32 -2.40
CA LEU A 378 12.39 -7.23 -2.87
C LEU A 378 11.44 -7.62 -1.72
N ILE A 379 10.15 -7.33 -1.90
CA ILE A 379 9.08 -7.67 -0.97
C ILE A 379 9.06 -9.18 -0.81
N TYR A 380 9.01 -9.64 0.44
CA TYR A 380 9.07 -11.06 0.80
C TYR A 380 7.69 -11.74 0.66
N GLN A 381 7.10 -11.63 -0.54
CA GLN A 381 5.81 -12.22 -0.87
C GLN A 381 5.71 -12.56 -2.38
N TRP A 382 5.01 -13.62 -2.73
CA TRP A 382 4.76 -14.05 -4.12
C TRP A 382 6.06 -14.15 -4.95
N GLN A 383 6.06 -13.72 -6.22
CA GLN A 383 7.23 -13.84 -7.09
C GLN A 383 8.40 -12.94 -6.67
N SER A 384 8.16 -11.77 -6.05
CA SER A 384 9.25 -10.94 -5.52
C SER A 384 9.92 -11.61 -4.33
N GLY A 385 9.13 -12.27 -3.47
CA GLY A 385 9.64 -13.06 -2.35
C GLY A 385 10.36 -14.32 -2.82
N ALA A 386 9.85 -15.00 -3.83
CA ALA A 386 10.54 -16.13 -4.46
C ALA A 386 11.88 -15.72 -5.09
N LEU A 387 11.99 -14.51 -5.65
CA LEU A 387 13.27 -13.95 -6.08
C LEU A 387 14.17 -13.60 -4.90
N ASN A 388 13.63 -13.07 -3.80
CA ASN A 388 14.38 -12.78 -2.59
C ASN A 388 15.03 -14.06 -2.01
N GLU A 389 14.24 -15.13 -1.89
CA GLU A 389 14.71 -16.48 -1.53
C GLU A 389 15.75 -17.00 -2.52
N ALA A 390 15.48 -16.91 -3.82
CA ALA A 390 16.38 -17.44 -4.83
C ALA A 390 17.73 -16.71 -4.88
N TYR A 391 17.76 -15.38 -4.74
CA TYR A 391 19.05 -14.68 -4.61
C TYR A 391 19.80 -15.13 -3.36
N SER A 392 19.10 -15.46 -2.29
CA SER A 392 19.71 -15.94 -1.06
C SER A 392 20.30 -17.35 -1.23
N ASP A 393 19.58 -18.25 -1.90
CA ASP A 393 20.09 -19.57 -2.31
C ASP A 393 21.29 -19.45 -3.28
N ILE A 394 21.17 -18.60 -4.30
CA ILE A 394 22.24 -18.36 -5.28
C ILE A 394 23.52 -17.87 -4.60
N TRP A 395 23.43 -16.89 -3.71
CA TRP A 395 24.61 -16.38 -3.02
C TRP A 395 25.12 -17.34 -1.94
N GLY A 396 24.23 -18.11 -1.31
CA GLY A 396 24.57 -19.26 -0.46
C GLY A 396 25.48 -20.24 -1.19
N GLU A 397 24.98 -20.81 -2.28
CA GLU A 397 25.72 -21.78 -3.10
C GLU A 397 26.97 -21.18 -3.74
N VAL A 398 26.95 -19.92 -4.19
CA VAL A 398 28.17 -19.31 -4.74
C VAL A 398 29.28 -19.25 -3.69
N VAL A 399 28.95 -18.95 -2.42
CA VAL A 399 29.94 -18.95 -1.33
C VAL A 399 30.43 -20.36 -1.03
N ASP A 400 29.52 -21.34 -0.96
CA ASP A 400 29.85 -22.74 -0.73
C ASP A 400 30.82 -23.29 -1.81
N LEU A 401 30.47 -23.11 -3.08
CA LEU A 401 31.27 -23.56 -4.22
C LEU A 401 32.67 -22.95 -4.30
N ILE A 402 32.90 -21.79 -3.71
CA ILE A 402 34.20 -21.11 -3.79
C ILE A 402 35.03 -21.31 -2.52
N ASN A 403 34.43 -21.40 -1.34
CA ASN A 403 35.19 -21.39 -0.08
C ASN A 403 36.01 -22.68 0.15
N GLY A 404 35.65 -23.78 -0.52
CA GLY A 404 36.33 -25.07 -0.44
C GLY A 404 36.23 -25.75 0.93
N ARG A 405 35.14 -25.49 1.67
CA ARG A 405 34.86 -26.09 2.98
C ARG A 405 34.08 -27.40 2.90
N ASP A 406 33.54 -27.75 1.74
CA ASP A 406 32.96 -29.05 1.45
C ASP A 406 33.83 -30.22 1.94
N GLU A 407 33.29 -31.08 2.81
CA GLU A 407 34.00 -32.23 3.37
C GLU A 407 34.13 -33.42 2.37
N LEU A 408 33.71 -33.23 1.11
CA LEU A 408 33.60 -34.30 0.11
C LEU A 408 34.80 -34.36 -0.84
N GLU A 409 35.09 -35.56 -1.37
CA GLU A 409 36.24 -35.78 -2.27
C GLU A 409 36.05 -35.18 -3.69
N ALA A 410 34.82 -34.82 -4.07
CA ALA A 410 34.47 -34.29 -5.40
C ALA A 410 33.14 -33.47 -5.43
N PRO A 411 33.00 -32.42 -4.60
CA PRO A 411 31.76 -31.63 -4.49
C PRO A 411 31.39 -30.88 -5.77
N ASP A 412 32.38 -30.38 -6.52
CA ASP A 412 32.18 -29.55 -7.72
C ASP A 412 31.85 -30.31 -9.02
N VAL A 413 31.56 -31.61 -8.94
CA VAL A 413 31.28 -32.37 -10.16
C VAL A 413 29.86 -32.09 -10.63
N THR A 414 29.73 -31.50 -11.81
CA THR A 414 28.45 -31.20 -12.47
C THR A 414 27.52 -32.41 -12.49
N ARG A 415 26.25 -32.21 -12.14
CA ARG A 415 25.23 -33.25 -12.08
C ARG A 415 24.74 -33.63 -13.48
N THR A 416 24.13 -34.82 -13.59
CA THR A 416 23.51 -35.25 -14.86
C THR A 416 22.11 -34.63 -14.98
N ASP A 417 21.71 -34.27 -16.20
CA ASP A 417 20.38 -33.71 -16.50
C ASP A 417 19.25 -34.49 -15.82
N GLY A 418 18.41 -33.78 -15.06
CA GLY A 418 17.24 -34.32 -14.38
C GLY A 418 17.54 -35.34 -13.27
N SER A 419 18.79 -35.51 -12.85
CA SER A 419 19.13 -36.39 -11.74
C SER A 419 18.72 -35.78 -10.40
N CYS A 420 17.94 -36.50 -9.59
CA CYS A 420 17.74 -36.17 -8.18
C CYS A 420 18.98 -36.53 -7.36
N SER A 421 19.18 -35.82 -6.25
CA SER A 421 20.23 -36.19 -5.32
C SER A 421 19.99 -37.55 -4.69
N ILE A 422 21.07 -38.29 -4.44
CA ILE A 422 21.03 -39.50 -3.61
C ILE A 422 21.50 -39.23 -2.17
N HIS A 423 21.86 -37.98 -1.86
CA HIS A 423 22.19 -37.53 -0.51
C HIS A 423 20.87 -37.31 0.25
N GLY A 424 20.63 -38.15 1.26
CA GLY A 424 19.49 -38.03 2.15
C GLY A 424 19.93 -38.11 3.61
N ALA A 425 19.03 -37.76 4.53
CA ALA A 425 19.22 -37.79 5.98
C ALA A 425 20.05 -38.99 6.46
N GLY A 426 21.34 -38.78 6.73
CA GLY A 426 22.23 -39.76 7.35
C GLY A 426 22.97 -40.75 6.43
N SER A 427 23.23 -40.43 5.15
CA SER A 427 24.12 -41.24 4.30
C SER A 427 25.45 -40.55 4.00
N PRO A 428 26.57 -40.90 4.68
CA PRO A 428 27.88 -40.41 4.31
C PRO A 428 28.37 -41.18 3.08
N SER A 429 28.18 -40.62 1.88
CA SER A 429 28.88 -41.08 0.69
C SER A 429 29.35 -39.93 -0.19
N VAL A 430 30.62 -40.01 -0.57
CA VAL A 430 31.38 -39.20 -1.55
C VAL A 430 30.79 -39.25 -2.97
N ASP A 431 29.54 -38.84 -3.17
CA ASP A 431 28.90 -38.78 -4.50
C ASP A 431 28.62 -37.35 -4.97
N ASN A 432 28.73 -37.12 -6.28
CA ASN A 432 28.67 -35.83 -6.96
C ASN A 432 27.27 -35.19 -7.02
N SER A 433 26.33 -35.67 -6.23
CA SER A 433 24.94 -35.22 -6.22
C SER A 433 24.64 -34.17 -5.16
N VAL A 434 25.68 -33.60 -4.53
CA VAL A 434 25.56 -32.59 -3.47
C VAL A 434 25.58 -31.16 -3.99
N ARG A 435 26.25 -30.91 -5.13
CA ARG A 435 26.27 -29.61 -5.80
C ARG A 435 24.83 -29.12 -6.04
N TRP A 436 24.57 -27.85 -5.73
CA TRP A 436 23.25 -27.20 -5.85
C TRP A 436 22.20 -27.69 -4.86
N LEU A 437 22.62 -28.24 -3.71
CA LEU A 437 21.71 -28.49 -2.59
C LEU A 437 21.81 -27.34 -1.60
N MET A 438 20.69 -27.00 -0.96
CA MET A 438 20.70 -26.06 0.16
C MET A 438 20.56 -26.83 1.47
N GLY A 439 21.47 -26.63 2.40
CA GLY A 439 21.44 -27.08 3.79
C GLY A 439 21.85 -28.54 3.99
N GLU A 440 22.49 -29.18 3.01
CA GLU A 440 22.96 -30.57 3.07
C GLU A 440 23.91 -30.88 4.23
N ASP A 441 24.71 -29.89 4.65
CA ASP A 441 25.61 -29.98 5.79
C ASP A 441 24.95 -29.66 7.14
N THR A 442 23.67 -29.30 7.15
CA THR A 442 22.94 -29.02 8.39
C THR A 442 22.47 -30.30 9.09
N SER A 443 22.89 -30.45 10.34
CA SER A 443 22.37 -31.51 11.21
C SER A 443 20.96 -31.23 11.72
N GLY A 444 20.55 -29.96 11.75
CA GLY A 444 19.25 -29.50 12.26
C GLY A 444 18.09 -29.79 11.32
N PHE A 445 18.25 -29.60 10.01
CA PHE A 445 17.23 -29.95 9.01
C PHE A 445 17.17 -31.45 8.72
N GLY A 446 18.26 -32.18 9.04
CA GLY A 446 18.37 -33.60 8.76
C GLY A 446 18.71 -33.89 7.30
N GLY A 447 19.31 -32.94 6.58
CA GLY A 447 19.66 -33.02 5.16
C GLY A 447 19.24 -31.77 4.42
N ALA A 448 19.49 -31.76 3.10
CA ALA A 448 19.14 -30.63 2.25
C ALA A 448 17.64 -30.33 2.28
N ILE A 449 17.29 -29.06 2.18
CA ILE A 449 15.92 -28.56 2.16
C ILE A 449 15.44 -28.19 0.75
N ARG A 450 16.36 -27.86 -0.17
CA ARG A 450 16.07 -27.53 -1.57
C ARG A 450 17.14 -28.10 -2.51
N ASP A 451 16.78 -28.26 -3.78
CA ASP A 451 17.68 -28.72 -4.86
C ASP A 451 17.59 -27.75 -6.04
N MET A 452 18.55 -26.83 -6.19
CA MET A 452 18.54 -25.86 -7.28
C MET A 452 18.78 -26.52 -8.65
N TRP A 453 19.46 -27.69 -8.70
CA TRP A 453 19.68 -28.39 -9.98
C TRP A 453 18.44 -29.14 -10.47
N ASN A 454 17.64 -29.70 -9.56
CA ASN A 454 16.37 -30.32 -9.93
C ASN A 454 15.31 -30.10 -8.83
N PRO A 455 14.67 -28.91 -8.80
CA PRO A 455 13.75 -28.52 -7.73
C PRO A 455 12.61 -29.53 -7.50
N THR A 456 12.11 -30.14 -8.57
CA THR A 456 11.00 -31.10 -8.51
C THR A 456 11.31 -32.34 -7.66
N CYS A 457 12.59 -32.65 -7.42
CA CYS A 457 12.98 -33.74 -6.52
C CYS A 457 12.65 -33.45 -5.05
N TYR A 458 12.50 -32.19 -4.68
CA TYR A 458 12.11 -31.73 -3.34
C TYR A 458 10.69 -31.16 -3.29
N GLY A 459 9.95 -31.22 -4.40
CA GLY A 459 8.56 -30.76 -4.49
C GLY A 459 8.41 -29.31 -4.94
N ASP A 460 9.50 -28.66 -5.37
CA ASP A 460 9.53 -27.29 -5.86
C ASP A 460 9.46 -27.26 -7.41
N PRO A 461 8.87 -26.23 -8.03
CA PRO A 461 8.85 -26.09 -9.49
C PRO A 461 10.24 -25.78 -10.06
N GLY A 462 10.59 -26.40 -11.19
CA GLY A 462 11.78 -26.05 -11.99
C GLY A 462 11.48 -25.07 -13.14
N LYS A 463 10.20 -24.92 -13.50
CA LYS A 463 9.69 -23.91 -14.44
C LYS A 463 8.29 -23.44 -14.04
N VAL A 464 7.86 -22.29 -14.55
CA VAL A 464 6.59 -21.66 -14.15
C VAL A 464 5.37 -22.56 -14.36
N THR A 465 5.31 -23.35 -15.44
CA THR A 465 4.15 -24.23 -15.71
C THR A 465 4.21 -25.60 -15.03
N ASP A 466 5.17 -25.86 -14.15
CA ASP A 466 5.20 -27.09 -13.36
C ASP A 466 3.98 -27.20 -12.43
N ALA A 467 3.54 -28.43 -12.19
CA ALA A 467 2.39 -28.71 -11.31
C ALA A 467 2.70 -28.37 -9.85
N GLU A 468 3.98 -28.34 -9.52
CA GLU A 468 4.57 -27.96 -8.24
C GLU A 468 4.52 -26.44 -7.98
N TYR A 469 4.18 -25.61 -8.98
CA TYR A 469 4.02 -24.16 -8.78
C TYR A 469 2.98 -23.85 -7.71
N PHE A 470 3.35 -23.06 -6.72
CA PHE A 470 2.48 -22.75 -5.60
C PHE A 470 1.59 -21.55 -5.89
N CYS A 471 0.27 -21.77 -5.93
CA CYS A 471 -0.74 -20.75 -6.25
C CYS A 471 -1.48 -20.15 -5.02
N GLY A 472 -1.20 -20.63 -3.81
CA GLY A 472 -1.91 -20.22 -2.58
C GLY A 472 -1.24 -19.07 -1.83
N THR A 473 -1.82 -18.62 -0.72
CA THR A 473 -1.26 -17.55 0.14
C THR A 473 -0.30 -18.05 1.23
N GLY A 474 -0.23 -19.36 1.46
CA GLY A 474 0.71 -19.96 2.42
C GLY A 474 2.16 -19.67 2.03
N ASP A 475 3.09 -19.76 3.00
CA ASP A 475 4.51 -19.48 2.73
C ASP A 475 4.73 -18.11 2.04
N GLN A 476 3.97 -17.10 2.48
CA GLN A 476 3.94 -15.76 1.88
C GLN A 476 3.71 -15.78 0.35
N GLY A 477 2.89 -16.69 -0.16
CA GLY A 477 2.71 -16.86 -1.61
C GLY A 477 3.71 -17.84 -2.26
N GLY A 478 4.22 -18.78 -1.46
CA GLY A 478 5.14 -19.82 -1.91
C GLY A 478 6.55 -19.31 -2.20
N VAL A 479 7.09 -18.42 -1.36
CA VAL A 479 8.41 -17.81 -1.59
C VAL A 479 9.52 -18.86 -1.59
N HIS A 480 9.49 -19.85 -0.70
CA HIS A 480 10.50 -20.91 -0.64
C HIS A 480 10.27 -22.01 -1.67
N VAL A 481 9.03 -22.15 -2.16
CA VAL A 481 8.66 -23.15 -3.18
C VAL A 481 9.00 -22.63 -4.57
N ASN A 482 8.43 -21.47 -4.94
CA ASN A 482 8.56 -20.89 -6.27
C ASN A 482 9.98 -20.35 -6.55
N SER A 483 10.85 -20.22 -5.54
CA SER A 483 12.27 -19.90 -5.72
C SER A 483 13.02 -20.98 -6.51
N GLY A 484 12.50 -22.22 -6.55
CA GLY A 484 13.04 -23.30 -7.38
C GLY A 484 13.25 -22.93 -8.85
N ILE A 485 12.41 -22.05 -9.41
CA ILE A 485 12.46 -21.63 -10.82
C ILE A 485 13.70 -20.78 -11.12
N PRO A 486 13.91 -19.61 -10.48
CA PRO A 486 15.15 -18.84 -10.63
C PRO A 486 16.40 -19.58 -10.12
N ASN A 487 16.27 -20.42 -9.08
CA ASN A 487 17.35 -21.30 -8.63
C ASN A 487 17.84 -22.22 -9.75
N HIS A 488 16.90 -22.87 -10.45
CA HIS A 488 17.21 -23.75 -11.57
C HIS A 488 17.79 -22.99 -12.76
N ALA A 489 17.31 -21.77 -13.01
CA ALA A 489 17.88 -20.89 -14.03
C ALA A 489 19.36 -20.60 -13.75
N PHE A 490 19.72 -20.25 -12.51
CA PHE A 490 21.12 -20.01 -12.13
C PHE A 490 21.98 -21.26 -12.31
N ALA A 491 21.52 -22.41 -11.81
CA ALA A 491 22.25 -23.67 -11.92
C ALA A 491 22.51 -24.07 -13.39
N LEU A 492 21.50 -23.93 -14.28
CA LEU A 492 21.65 -24.15 -15.72
C LEU A 492 22.58 -23.13 -16.38
N MET A 493 22.58 -21.87 -15.93
CA MET A 493 23.51 -20.85 -16.43
C MET A 493 24.95 -21.21 -16.08
N VAL A 494 25.20 -21.77 -14.89
CA VAL A 494 26.54 -22.15 -14.45
C VAL A 494 27.01 -23.44 -15.14
N ASP A 495 26.25 -24.53 -15.01
CA ASP A 495 26.70 -25.88 -15.38
C ASP A 495 26.23 -26.34 -16.77
N GLY A 496 25.25 -25.66 -17.37
CA GLY A 496 24.60 -26.11 -18.60
C GLY A 496 23.67 -27.30 -18.36
N GLY A 497 23.43 -28.09 -19.40
CA GLY A 497 22.54 -29.25 -19.38
C GLY A 497 21.48 -29.21 -20.47
N SER A 498 20.53 -30.13 -20.42
CA SER A 498 19.34 -30.18 -21.28
C SER A 498 18.06 -30.11 -20.46
N TYR A 499 17.30 -29.03 -20.60
CA TYR A 499 16.04 -28.79 -19.88
C TYR A 499 15.08 -27.98 -20.75
N ASN A 500 13.81 -28.42 -20.86
CA ASN A 500 12.73 -27.73 -21.57
C ASN A 500 13.09 -27.01 -22.90
N GLY A 501 13.87 -27.68 -23.77
CA GLY A 501 14.28 -27.13 -25.07
C GLY A 501 15.61 -26.38 -25.08
N PHE A 502 16.15 -25.99 -23.91
CA PHE A 502 17.55 -25.61 -23.75
C PHE A 502 18.47 -26.84 -23.78
N SER A 503 19.64 -26.69 -24.40
CA SER A 503 20.68 -27.73 -24.45
C SER A 503 22.05 -27.11 -24.77
N ASP A 504 22.84 -26.74 -23.77
CA ASP A 504 24.22 -26.24 -23.94
C ASP A 504 25.08 -26.53 -22.69
N ASN A 505 26.33 -26.06 -22.65
CA ASN A 505 27.28 -26.31 -21.56
C ASN A 505 27.30 -25.23 -20.46
N GLY A 506 26.34 -24.29 -20.50
CA GLY A 506 26.32 -23.14 -19.60
C GLY A 506 27.43 -22.13 -19.91
N ILE A 507 27.42 -21.02 -19.18
CA ILE A 507 28.34 -19.91 -19.35
C ILE A 507 29.38 -19.82 -18.23
N GLY A 508 29.22 -20.61 -17.16
CA GLY A 508 30.16 -20.73 -16.04
C GLY A 508 29.89 -19.77 -14.88
N LEU A 509 30.37 -20.14 -13.69
CA LEU A 509 30.05 -19.51 -12.40
C LEU A 509 30.36 -18.00 -12.37
N ILE A 510 31.54 -17.60 -12.85
CA ILE A 510 31.98 -16.21 -12.82
C ILE A 510 31.03 -15.33 -13.65
N LYS A 511 30.69 -15.75 -14.86
CA LYS A 511 29.79 -14.98 -15.73
C LYS A 511 28.38 -14.92 -15.14
N SER A 512 27.85 -16.06 -14.69
CA SER A 512 26.50 -16.13 -14.11
C SER A 512 26.37 -15.25 -12.86
N ALA A 513 27.35 -15.28 -11.95
CA ALA A 513 27.35 -14.45 -10.75
C ALA A 513 27.40 -12.95 -11.06
N HIS A 514 28.23 -12.50 -12.02
CA HIS A 514 28.28 -11.09 -12.40
C HIS A 514 26.98 -10.62 -13.08
N ILE A 515 26.36 -11.47 -13.90
CA ILE A 515 25.07 -11.18 -14.52
C ILE A 515 23.98 -11.05 -13.46
N HIS A 516 23.93 -11.99 -12.50
CA HIS A 516 22.93 -11.96 -11.43
C HIS A 516 23.13 -10.78 -10.47
N TRP A 517 24.38 -10.43 -10.12
CA TRP A 517 24.64 -9.25 -9.31
C TRP A 517 24.21 -7.96 -10.01
N ALA A 518 24.54 -7.82 -11.30
CA ALA A 518 24.09 -6.68 -12.09
C ALA A 518 22.56 -6.64 -12.22
N ALA A 519 21.91 -7.81 -12.37
CA ALA A 519 20.46 -7.92 -12.45
C ALA A 519 19.79 -7.55 -11.11
N GLN A 520 20.30 -8.04 -9.98
CA GLN A 520 19.80 -7.72 -8.64
C GLN A 520 19.75 -6.22 -8.40
N ASN A 521 20.76 -5.48 -8.86
CA ASN A 521 20.84 -4.01 -8.74
C ASN A 521 19.92 -3.25 -9.72
N MET A 522 19.23 -3.93 -10.64
CA MET A 522 18.21 -3.36 -11.53
C MET A 522 16.78 -3.65 -11.07
N LEU A 523 16.60 -4.62 -10.16
CA LEU A 523 15.28 -4.95 -9.61
C LEU A 523 14.80 -3.88 -8.64
N THR A 524 13.50 -3.89 -8.40
CA THR A 524 12.79 -3.00 -7.48
C THR A 524 12.01 -3.84 -6.47
N PRO A 525 11.43 -3.24 -5.40
CA PRO A 525 10.77 -4.01 -4.34
C PRO A 525 9.70 -4.98 -4.84
N SER A 526 8.96 -4.64 -5.90
CA SER A 526 7.87 -5.47 -6.42
C SER A 526 8.24 -6.28 -7.67
N SER A 527 9.53 -6.36 -8.03
CA SER A 527 9.94 -7.05 -9.26
C SER A 527 9.56 -8.53 -9.27
N ASN A 528 9.03 -9.00 -10.40
CA ASN A 528 8.54 -10.37 -10.61
C ASN A 528 9.47 -11.18 -11.54
N PHE A 529 9.08 -12.41 -11.93
CA PHE A 529 9.91 -13.26 -12.78
C PHE A 529 10.19 -12.69 -14.17
N ILE A 530 9.24 -11.93 -14.74
CA ILE A 530 9.41 -11.27 -16.04
C ILE A 530 10.45 -10.15 -15.91
N ASP A 531 10.37 -9.35 -14.85
CA ASP A 531 11.36 -8.30 -14.56
C ASP A 531 12.76 -8.90 -14.35
N HIS A 532 12.83 -10.04 -13.66
CA HIS A 532 14.09 -10.75 -13.47
C HIS A 532 14.69 -11.23 -14.79
N ALA A 533 13.88 -11.82 -15.66
CA ALA A 533 14.32 -12.21 -16.99
C ALA A 533 14.85 -11.03 -17.82
N ASP A 534 14.17 -9.87 -17.79
CA ASP A 534 14.63 -8.64 -18.44
C ASP A 534 15.94 -8.12 -17.84
N ALA A 535 16.06 -8.13 -16.51
CA ALA A 535 17.26 -7.71 -15.80
C ALA A 535 18.46 -8.61 -16.13
N LEU A 536 18.27 -9.93 -16.26
CA LEU A 536 19.30 -10.88 -16.65
C LEU A 536 19.80 -10.64 -18.09
N GLU A 537 18.89 -10.46 -19.05
CA GLU A 537 19.27 -10.17 -20.44
C GLU A 537 19.97 -8.81 -20.57
N ALA A 538 19.44 -7.77 -19.91
CA ALA A 538 20.03 -6.44 -19.89
C ALA A 538 21.43 -6.46 -19.27
N SER A 539 21.61 -7.18 -18.16
CA SER A 539 22.89 -7.35 -17.47
C SER A 539 23.89 -8.10 -18.32
N CYS A 540 23.48 -9.18 -18.99
CA CYS A 540 24.36 -9.89 -19.92
C CYS A 540 24.82 -9.00 -21.08
N GLY A 541 23.91 -8.23 -21.67
CA GLY A 541 24.24 -7.27 -22.72
C GLY A 541 25.19 -6.17 -22.23
N ALA A 542 24.96 -5.63 -21.04
CA ALA A 542 25.79 -4.58 -20.44
C ALA A 542 27.22 -5.05 -20.12
N LEU A 543 27.38 -6.31 -19.73
CA LEU A 543 28.66 -6.91 -19.38
C LEU A 543 29.38 -7.57 -20.58
N THR A 544 28.76 -7.59 -21.76
CA THR A 544 29.35 -8.17 -22.97
C THR A 544 30.67 -7.47 -23.33
N GLY A 545 31.74 -8.24 -23.47
CA GLY A 545 33.07 -7.71 -23.79
C GLY A 545 33.89 -7.22 -22.58
N VAL A 546 33.34 -7.28 -21.36
CA VAL A 546 34.04 -6.92 -20.11
C VAL A 546 34.86 -8.11 -19.61
N ASP A 547 36.09 -7.85 -19.18
CA ASP A 547 36.95 -8.82 -18.47
C ASP A 547 36.51 -8.89 -17.01
N LEU A 548 35.84 -9.99 -16.65
CA LEU A 548 35.25 -10.18 -15.32
C LEU A 548 36.33 -10.49 -14.29
N VAL A 549 36.07 -10.10 -13.04
CA VAL A 549 36.98 -10.37 -11.92
C VAL A 549 36.65 -11.71 -11.26
N GLY A 550 37.61 -12.28 -10.54
CA GLY A 550 37.42 -13.52 -9.80
C GLY A 550 36.58 -13.29 -8.56
N LEU A 551 35.73 -14.26 -8.22
CA LEU A 551 34.78 -14.14 -7.11
C LEU A 551 35.46 -14.13 -5.73
N GLN A 552 36.70 -14.64 -5.62
CA GLN A 552 37.43 -14.73 -4.35
C GLN A 552 38.54 -13.69 -4.19
N ASP A 553 39.12 -13.22 -5.30
CA ASP A 553 40.36 -12.44 -5.28
C ASP A 553 40.21 -11.06 -5.94
N GLY A 554 39.07 -10.80 -6.59
CA GLY A 554 38.81 -9.56 -7.31
C GLY A 554 39.79 -9.30 -8.46
N LEU A 555 40.54 -10.32 -8.90
CA LEU A 555 41.52 -10.18 -9.95
C LEU A 555 40.91 -10.46 -11.32
N PRO A 556 41.32 -9.76 -12.40
CA PRO A 556 40.85 -10.05 -13.74
C PRO A 556 41.12 -11.51 -14.15
N THR A 557 40.09 -12.19 -14.64
CA THR A 557 40.10 -13.63 -14.94
C THR A 557 40.47 -13.92 -16.39
N GLY A 558 40.24 -12.95 -17.28
CA GLY A 558 40.24 -13.15 -18.73
C GLY A 558 38.94 -13.75 -19.26
N GLU A 559 37.96 -14.05 -18.40
CA GLU A 559 36.62 -14.45 -18.82
C GLU A 559 35.81 -13.24 -19.26
N VAL A 560 35.19 -13.38 -20.42
CA VAL A 560 34.42 -12.32 -21.05
C VAL A 560 33.08 -12.87 -21.49
N ILE A 561 32.01 -12.14 -21.17
CA ILE A 561 30.66 -12.45 -21.68
C ILE A 561 30.61 -12.14 -23.17
N THR A 562 30.14 -13.10 -23.96
CA THR A 562 29.98 -12.99 -25.40
C THR A 562 28.51 -12.88 -25.78
N GLN A 563 28.24 -12.46 -27.03
CA GLN A 563 26.88 -12.50 -27.56
C GLN A 563 26.29 -13.92 -27.59
N SER A 564 27.14 -14.95 -27.71
CA SER A 564 26.70 -16.35 -27.63
C SER A 564 26.26 -16.70 -26.21
N ASP A 565 26.97 -16.20 -25.21
CA ASP A 565 26.63 -16.41 -23.80
C ASP A 565 25.26 -15.79 -23.51
N CYS A 566 25.00 -14.56 -23.97
CA CYS A 566 23.67 -13.95 -23.79
C CYS A 566 22.56 -14.68 -24.57
N GLY A 567 22.90 -15.34 -25.68
CA GLY A 567 21.97 -16.24 -26.37
C GLY A 567 21.61 -17.47 -25.52
N GLN A 568 22.54 -17.98 -24.72
CA GLN A 568 22.26 -19.07 -23.77
C GLN A 568 21.44 -18.58 -22.58
N VAL A 569 21.73 -17.40 -22.02
CA VAL A 569 20.93 -16.78 -20.95
C VAL A 569 19.47 -16.65 -21.39
N ALA A 570 19.22 -16.09 -22.57
CA ALA A 570 17.87 -15.98 -23.13
C ALA A 570 17.19 -17.36 -23.29
N ALA A 571 17.91 -18.37 -23.77
CA ALA A 571 17.37 -19.71 -23.94
C ALA A 571 17.07 -20.42 -22.59
N ILE A 572 17.82 -20.12 -21.53
CA ILE A 572 17.55 -20.64 -20.18
C ILE A 572 16.34 -19.94 -19.56
N ILE A 573 16.23 -18.61 -19.72
CA ILE A 573 15.05 -17.83 -19.33
C ILE A 573 13.77 -18.44 -19.95
N ASP A 574 13.83 -18.78 -21.24
CA ASP A 574 12.72 -19.45 -21.93
C ASP A 574 12.47 -20.87 -21.38
N ALA A 575 13.53 -21.62 -21.06
CA ALA A 575 13.42 -23.00 -20.58
C ALA A 575 12.80 -23.12 -19.17
N VAL A 576 13.11 -22.19 -18.26
CA VAL A 576 12.48 -22.10 -16.93
C VAL A 576 11.20 -21.26 -16.95
N GLU A 577 10.86 -20.69 -18.11
CA GLU A 577 9.60 -20.01 -18.38
C GLU A 577 9.38 -18.72 -17.55
N LEU A 578 10.44 -17.99 -17.21
CA LEU A 578 10.34 -16.76 -16.39
C LEU A 578 9.43 -15.68 -17.00
N ARG A 579 9.18 -15.73 -18.32
CA ARG A 579 8.26 -14.82 -19.05
C ARG A 579 6.84 -15.34 -19.18
N THR A 580 6.59 -16.58 -18.77
CA THR A 580 5.30 -17.23 -18.90
C THR A 580 4.49 -16.94 -17.64
N PRO A 581 3.25 -16.41 -17.75
CA PRO A 581 2.38 -16.25 -16.59
C PRO A 581 1.91 -17.62 -16.05
N PRO A 582 1.73 -17.78 -14.73
CA PRO A 582 1.27 -19.03 -14.11
C PRO A 582 -0.25 -19.21 -14.30
N THR A 583 -0.67 -19.40 -15.56
CA THR A 583 -2.10 -19.47 -15.92
C THR A 583 -2.86 -20.60 -15.23
N GLN A 584 -2.16 -21.64 -14.76
CA GLN A 584 -2.76 -22.72 -13.96
C GLN A 584 -3.31 -22.25 -12.60
N CYS A 585 -2.90 -21.08 -12.12
CA CYS A 585 -3.39 -20.52 -10.86
C CYS A 585 -4.71 -19.75 -11.00
N GLY A 586 -5.15 -19.41 -12.21
CA GLY A 586 -6.37 -18.63 -12.43
C GLY A 586 -6.35 -17.24 -11.78
N PHE A 587 -5.16 -16.63 -11.69
CA PHE A 587 -5.02 -15.28 -11.16
C PHE A 587 -5.61 -14.24 -12.12
N GLU A 588 -6.44 -13.35 -11.60
CA GLU A 588 -7.07 -12.27 -12.35
C GLU A 588 -6.48 -10.90 -11.96
N PRO A 589 -6.32 -9.96 -12.90
CA PRO A 589 -5.95 -8.58 -12.60
C PRO A 589 -7.03 -7.88 -11.77
N LEU A 590 -6.61 -6.91 -10.95
CA LEU A 590 -7.53 -6.07 -10.18
C LEU A 590 -8.37 -5.18 -11.11
N LEU A 591 -7.76 -4.69 -12.19
CA LEU A 591 -8.41 -3.86 -13.20
C LEU A 591 -8.44 -4.59 -14.54
N ALA A 592 -9.62 -4.69 -15.15
CA ALA A 592 -9.74 -5.25 -16.49
C ALA A 592 -9.13 -4.29 -17.53
N ALA A 593 -8.27 -4.82 -18.40
CA ALA A 593 -7.52 -4.03 -19.38
C ALA A 593 -8.36 -3.60 -20.60
N ASP A 594 -9.37 -4.40 -20.99
CA ASP A 594 -10.12 -4.22 -22.23
C ASP A 594 -11.36 -3.34 -22.04
N ALA A 595 -11.15 -2.08 -21.68
CA ALA A 595 -12.24 -1.11 -21.55
C ALA A 595 -13.02 -0.92 -22.87
N PRO A 596 -14.37 -0.91 -22.83
CA PRO A 596 -15.19 -0.51 -23.96
C PRO A 596 -14.79 0.85 -24.49
N ALA A 597 -14.97 1.08 -25.80
CA ALA A 597 -14.67 2.39 -26.35
C ALA A 597 -15.59 3.45 -25.70
N LEU A 598 -15.03 4.62 -25.38
CA LEU A 598 -15.85 5.74 -24.89
C LEU A 598 -16.97 6.04 -25.89
N CYS A 599 -18.21 6.15 -25.40
CA CYS A 599 -19.42 6.31 -26.20
C CYS A 599 -19.71 5.17 -27.19
N GLU A 600 -19.29 3.93 -26.90
CA GLU A 600 -19.61 2.76 -27.72
C GLU A 600 -21.13 2.64 -27.92
N GLY A 601 -21.59 2.75 -29.17
CA GLY A 601 -23.01 2.76 -29.52
C GLY A 601 -23.75 4.09 -29.25
N LEU A 602 -23.13 5.07 -28.62
CA LEU A 602 -23.72 6.36 -28.18
C LEU A 602 -23.20 7.59 -28.96
N GLY A 603 -22.43 7.38 -30.02
CA GLY A 603 -22.00 8.43 -30.95
C GLY A 603 -20.54 8.85 -30.77
N GLU A 604 -20.23 10.13 -31.04
CA GLU A 604 -18.88 10.68 -30.90
C GLU A 604 -18.66 11.25 -29.49
N VAL A 605 -17.49 10.98 -28.92
CA VAL A 605 -17.03 11.53 -27.64
C VAL A 605 -16.86 13.05 -27.76
N GLN A 606 -17.52 13.79 -26.88
CA GLN A 606 -17.38 15.25 -26.73
C GLN A 606 -16.69 15.56 -25.41
N THR A 607 -15.38 15.79 -25.48
CA THR A 607 -14.58 16.12 -24.29
C THR A 607 -14.70 17.60 -23.92
N PHE A 608 -14.99 17.87 -22.66
CA PHE A 608 -15.05 19.24 -22.13
C PHE A 608 -14.07 19.49 -20.98
N PHE A 609 -13.51 18.44 -20.37
CA PHE A 609 -12.39 18.52 -19.43
C PHE A 609 -11.45 17.35 -19.65
N SER A 610 -10.13 17.59 -19.57
CA SER A 610 -9.13 16.54 -19.69
C SER A 610 -7.82 16.92 -19.03
N GLU A 611 -7.12 15.94 -18.48
CA GLU A 611 -5.75 16.04 -17.98
C GLU A 611 -4.98 14.75 -18.29
N ASP A 612 -3.77 14.89 -18.82
CA ASP A 612 -2.89 13.77 -19.21
C ASP A 612 -1.61 13.69 -18.38
N PHE A 613 -1.39 14.61 -17.42
CA PHE A 613 -0.25 14.65 -16.52
C PHE A 613 1.14 14.65 -17.18
N GLU A 614 1.26 14.84 -18.49
CA GLU A 614 2.53 14.81 -19.26
C GLU A 614 3.40 16.07 -19.05
N SER A 615 3.03 16.92 -18.09
CA SER A 615 3.71 18.19 -17.81
C SER A 615 4.88 18.08 -16.82
N ASN A 616 5.15 16.88 -16.27
CA ASN A 616 6.21 16.61 -15.28
C ASN A 616 6.10 17.49 -14.02
N ALA A 617 4.86 17.81 -13.63
CA ALA A 617 4.48 18.49 -12.41
C ALA A 617 2.96 18.38 -12.25
N ILE A 618 2.45 18.58 -11.02
CA ILE A 618 1.02 18.75 -10.79
C ILE A 618 0.53 19.94 -11.66
N PRO A 619 -0.42 19.72 -12.58
CA PRO A 619 -0.85 20.73 -13.53
C PRO A 619 -1.51 21.94 -12.87
N ALA A 620 -1.49 23.09 -13.55
CA ALA A 620 -2.05 24.32 -12.99
C ALA A 620 -3.56 24.21 -12.74
N GLY A 621 -3.97 24.32 -11.48
CA GLY A 621 -5.37 24.23 -11.04
C GLY A 621 -5.70 22.91 -10.34
N TRP A 622 -4.86 21.89 -10.50
CA TRP A 622 -4.88 20.70 -9.65
C TRP A 622 -4.20 21.00 -8.32
N THR A 623 -4.71 20.41 -7.25
CA THR A 623 -4.19 20.62 -5.88
C THR A 623 -3.96 19.28 -5.21
N ALA A 624 -2.71 19.02 -4.82
CA ALA A 624 -2.36 17.89 -3.96
C ALA A 624 -2.36 18.36 -2.50
N SER A 625 -3.00 17.60 -1.61
CA SER A 625 -3.05 17.87 -0.17
C SER A 625 -3.23 16.58 0.64
N SER A 626 -3.41 16.70 1.95
CA SER A 626 -3.77 15.61 2.84
C SER A 626 -4.84 16.04 3.83
N HIS A 627 -5.64 15.09 4.30
CA HIS A 627 -6.62 15.25 5.36
C HIS A 627 -6.74 13.97 6.19
N ASP A 628 -7.43 14.08 7.33
CA ASP A 628 -7.67 12.97 8.28
C ASP A 628 -6.41 12.21 8.70
N VAL A 629 -5.29 12.93 8.76
CA VAL A 629 -3.99 12.41 9.19
C VAL A 629 -4.01 12.19 10.70
N ALA A 630 -3.80 10.95 11.14
CA ALA A 630 -3.85 10.56 12.54
C ALA A 630 -2.82 11.32 13.38
N ASN A 631 -1.60 11.49 12.87
CA ASN A 631 -0.54 12.28 13.49
C ASN A 631 0.18 13.21 12.49
N PRO A 632 -0.28 14.46 12.31
CA PRO A 632 0.30 15.38 11.34
C PRO A 632 1.76 15.80 11.61
N ALA A 633 2.28 15.53 12.82
CA ALA A 633 3.65 15.89 13.17
C ALA A 633 4.69 14.88 12.67
N THR A 634 4.25 13.65 12.39
CA THR A 634 5.10 12.53 11.99
C THR A 634 4.76 12.00 10.61
N PHE A 635 3.54 12.23 10.10
CA PHE A 635 3.12 11.81 8.76
C PHE A 635 4.11 12.22 7.65
N ASP A 636 4.79 11.21 7.13
CA ASP A 636 5.92 11.25 6.21
C ASP A 636 5.51 11.02 4.75
N SER A 637 4.24 10.71 4.47
CA SER A 637 3.76 10.57 3.09
C SER A 637 3.99 11.86 2.28
N PRO A 638 4.69 11.80 1.13
CA PRO A 638 4.96 12.97 0.31
C PRO A 638 3.72 13.46 -0.45
N GLY A 639 2.62 12.72 -0.40
CA GLY A 639 1.38 13.00 -1.14
C GLY A 639 1.50 12.79 -2.64
N TRP A 640 0.49 13.28 -3.37
CA TRP A 640 0.42 13.14 -4.82
C TRP A 640 1.52 13.94 -5.54
N SER A 641 2.20 13.28 -6.48
CA SER A 641 3.20 13.88 -7.35
C SER A 641 3.07 13.37 -8.79
N VAL A 642 3.69 14.04 -9.76
CA VAL A 642 3.75 13.55 -11.15
C VAL A 642 5.14 13.00 -11.41
N ILE A 643 5.24 11.72 -11.78
CA ILE A 643 6.52 10.99 -11.90
C ILE A 643 6.69 10.33 -13.27
N ASP A 644 7.94 10.10 -13.69
CA ASP A 644 8.30 9.46 -14.98
C ASP A 644 8.67 7.98 -14.89
N ASN A 645 8.63 7.41 -13.68
CA ASN A 645 8.96 6.01 -13.45
C ASN A 645 7.68 5.18 -13.35
N LEU A 646 6.99 5.02 -14.47
CA LEU A 646 5.69 4.35 -14.51
C LEU A 646 5.83 2.82 -14.52
N PRO A 647 4.87 2.07 -13.93
CA PRO A 647 4.79 0.63 -14.06
C PRO A 647 4.71 0.18 -15.52
N PHE A 648 5.26 -1.01 -15.81
CA PHE A 648 5.22 -1.61 -17.14
C PHE A 648 3.79 -1.69 -17.69
N GLY A 649 3.62 -1.39 -18.98
CA GLY A 649 2.30 -1.31 -19.63
C GLY A 649 1.70 0.10 -19.69
N ALA A 650 2.34 1.11 -19.07
CA ALA A 650 1.95 2.50 -19.23
C ALA A 650 2.08 2.95 -20.70
N ASN A 651 1.04 3.63 -21.21
CA ASN A 651 1.03 4.22 -22.55
C ASN A 651 1.62 5.65 -22.59
N SER A 652 1.93 6.21 -21.41
CA SER A 652 2.36 7.57 -21.15
C SER A 652 3.80 7.63 -20.64
N ASN A 653 4.38 8.84 -20.53
CA ASN A 653 5.70 9.03 -19.92
C ASN A 653 5.60 9.52 -18.47
N PHE A 654 4.46 10.09 -18.08
CA PHE A 654 4.20 10.60 -16.74
C PHE A 654 2.78 10.23 -16.31
N ALA A 655 2.57 10.13 -15.00
CA ALA A 655 1.25 9.97 -14.38
C ALA A 655 1.26 10.60 -12.99
N ALA A 656 0.08 10.94 -12.47
CA ALA A 656 -0.06 11.32 -11.07
C ALA A 656 0.08 10.06 -10.19
N PHE A 657 0.80 10.15 -9.08
CA PHE A 657 1.13 9.02 -8.21
C PHE A 657 1.02 9.41 -6.74
N ALA A 658 0.29 8.60 -5.97
CA ALA A 658 0.30 8.58 -4.51
C ALA A 658 1.02 7.30 -4.02
N PRO A 659 2.10 7.43 -3.23
CA PRO A 659 2.83 6.27 -2.72
C PRO A 659 2.14 5.64 -1.51
N ASP A 660 2.28 4.33 -1.42
CA ASP A 660 1.92 3.51 -0.27
C ASP A 660 3.19 3.13 0.49
N LEU A 661 3.46 3.78 1.63
CA LEU A 661 4.78 3.77 2.26
C LEU A 661 4.90 2.77 3.41
N ILE A 662 5.95 1.94 3.36
CA ILE A 662 6.37 1.04 4.46
C ILE A 662 7.17 1.84 5.53
N THR A 663 6.58 2.88 6.11
CA THR A 663 7.23 3.75 7.11
C THR A 663 6.62 3.68 8.51
N GLY A 664 5.37 3.23 8.63
CA GLY A 664 4.68 3.05 9.91
C GLY A 664 5.31 1.93 10.77
N ASN A 665 5.32 2.11 12.09
CA ASN A 665 5.89 1.13 13.03
C ASN A 665 4.84 0.23 13.70
N CYS A 666 3.58 0.28 13.24
CA CYS A 666 2.46 -0.51 13.76
C CYS A 666 2.22 -0.39 15.28
N ALA A 667 2.70 0.69 15.92
CA ALA A 667 2.64 0.86 17.36
C ALA A 667 2.37 2.30 17.79
N ASP A 668 3.35 3.18 17.63
CA ASP A 668 3.34 4.55 18.17
C ASP A 668 3.31 5.63 17.07
N ASP A 669 3.75 5.29 15.86
CA ASP A 669 3.81 6.17 14.70
C ASP A 669 3.25 5.42 13.49
N THR A 670 1.94 5.51 13.34
CA THR A 670 1.19 4.65 12.41
C THR A 670 1.28 5.15 10.98
N GLU A 671 1.62 6.41 10.70
CA GLU A 671 1.57 6.95 9.32
C GLU A 671 0.17 6.86 8.66
N ALA A 672 -0.89 6.64 9.45
CA ALA A 672 -2.26 6.57 8.94
C ALA A 672 -2.80 7.96 8.53
N GLY A 673 -3.32 8.08 7.31
CA GLY A 673 -3.80 9.35 6.77
C GLY A 673 -4.32 9.25 5.34
N VAL A 674 -4.94 10.33 4.84
CA VAL A 674 -5.42 10.42 3.45
C VAL A 674 -4.65 11.48 2.69
N VAL A 675 -4.10 11.12 1.53
CA VAL A 675 -3.54 12.08 0.56
C VAL A 675 -4.49 12.20 -0.63
N ASN A 676 -4.83 13.44 -0.99
CA ASN A 676 -5.84 13.71 -2.00
C ASN A 676 -5.29 14.54 -3.16
N LEU A 677 -5.83 14.29 -4.36
CA LEU A 677 -5.58 15.06 -5.58
C LEU A 677 -6.90 15.64 -6.11
N ASP A 678 -7.06 16.95 -5.95
CA ASP A 678 -8.26 17.68 -6.37
C ASP A 678 -8.07 18.27 -7.77
N SER A 679 -9.04 18.06 -8.65
CA SER A 679 -9.10 18.70 -9.97
C SER A 679 -9.42 20.20 -9.87
N PRO A 680 -9.20 20.99 -10.93
CA PRO A 680 -9.89 22.27 -11.08
C PRO A 680 -11.41 22.05 -11.12
N VAL A 681 -12.16 23.09 -10.79
CA VAL A 681 -13.61 23.13 -11.01
C VAL A 681 -13.88 23.28 -12.51
N PHE A 682 -14.74 22.43 -13.08
CA PHE A 682 -15.23 22.52 -14.45
C PHE A 682 -16.76 22.49 -14.51
N GLU A 683 -17.34 23.09 -15.55
CA GLU A 683 -18.79 23.18 -15.73
C GLU A 683 -19.26 22.06 -16.65
N LEU A 684 -20.35 21.38 -16.27
CA LEU A 684 -20.97 20.35 -17.09
C LEU A 684 -21.75 20.97 -18.25
N PRO A 685 -21.64 20.46 -19.49
CA PRO A 685 -22.36 21.01 -20.63
C PRO A 685 -23.88 20.86 -20.47
N GLU A 686 -24.63 21.94 -20.71
CA GLU A 686 -26.09 21.91 -20.71
C GLU A 686 -26.62 20.93 -21.77
N GLY A 687 -27.60 20.08 -21.39
CA GLY A 687 -28.31 19.25 -22.36
C GLY A 687 -27.64 17.92 -22.71
N GLU A 688 -26.56 17.53 -22.04
CA GLU A 688 -25.76 16.34 -22.35
C GLU A 688 -25.51 15.49 -21.09
N VAL A 689 -25.40 14.16 -21.22
CA VAL A 689 -25.10 13.26 -20.09
C VAL A 689 -23.61 13.32 -19.77
N PRO A 690 -23.20 13.73 -18.56
CA PRO A 690 -21.80 13.83 -18.17
C PRO A 690 -21.23 12.47 -17.74
N HIS A 691 -20.05 12.15 -18.25
CA HIS A 691 -19.26 10.98 -17.89
C HIS A 691 -17.83 11.40 -17.50
N VAL A 692 -17.16 10.54 -16.75
CA VAL A 692 -15.72 10.64 -16.46
C VAL A 692 -15.05 9.30 -16.75
N ALA A 693 -13.91 9.34 -17.42
CA ALA A 693 -13.01 8.20 -17.53
C ALA A 693 -11.62 8.58 -17.03
N PHE A 694 -10.89 7.62 -16.48
CA PHE A 694 -9.50 7.78 -16.11
C PHE A 694 -8.77 6.44 -16.21
N GLU A 695 -7.51 6.49 -16.62
CA GLU A 695 -6.62 5.34 -16.58
C GLU A 695 -5.92 5.29 -15.22
N HIS A 696 -5.74 4.11 -14.67
CA HIS A 696 -5.07 3.95 -13.38
C HIS A 696 -4.43 2.58 -13.24
N TRP A 697 -3.47 2.54 -12.32
CA TRP A 697 -2.77 1.34 -11.87
C TRP A 697 -2.69 1.39 -10.36
N VAL A 698 -3.01 0.30 -9.67
CA VAL A 698 -3.07 0.26 -8.21
C VAL A 698 -2.44 -1.01 -7.67
N ALA A 699 -1.62 -0.87 -6.63
CA ALA A 699 -1.08 -1.99 -5.86
C ALA A 699 -0.89 -1.55 -4.40
N THR A 700 -1.74 -2.05 -3.51
CA THR A 700 -1.80 -1.68 -2.09
C THR A 700 -1.98 -2.89 -1.19
N GLU A 701 -1.97 -2.72 0.13
CA GLU A 701 -2.40 -3.78 1.04
C GLU A 701 -3.91 -4.05 0.88
N THR A 702 -4.25 -5.29 0.52
CA THR A 702 -5.64 -5.68 0.21
C THR A 702 -6.57 -5.50 1.41
N GLY A 703 -7.54 -4.62 1.26
CA GLY A 703 -8.56 -4.31 2.24
C GLY A 703 -8.09 -3.37 3.37
N TRP A 704 -6.85 -2.92 3.37
CA TRP A 704 -6.31 -2.05 4.42
C TRP A 704 -5.96 -0.66 3.87
N ASP A 705 -5.36 -0.63 2.68
CA ASP A 705 -4.99 0.59 1.96
C ASP A 705 -5.73 0.66 0.64
N GLY A 706 -6.03 1.87 0.17
CA GLY A 706 -6.69 1.99 -1.12
C GLY A 706 -7.09 3.39 -1.52
N GLY A 707 -7.53 3.48 -2.77
CA GLY A 707 -7.91 4.73 -3.41
C GLY A 707 -9.37 4.77 -3.83
N ASN A 708 -10.02 5.94 -3.73
CA ASN A 708 -11.37 6.15 -4.24
C ASN A 708 -11.56 7.52 -4.93
N LEU A 709 -12.65 7.64 -5.70
CA LEU A 709 -13.03 8.86 -6.39
C LEU A 709 -14.18 9.54 -5.66
N LYS A 710 -14.03 10.84 -5.39
CA LYS A 710 -15.06 11.70 -4.80
C LYS A 710 -15.39 12.86 -5.73
N VAL A 711 -16.62 13.37 -5.60
CA VAL A 711 -17.12 14.51 -6.39
C VAL A 711 -17.68 15.59 -5.48
N SER A 712 -17.39 16.85 -5.79
CA SER A 712 -18.03 18.03 -5.19
C SER A 712 -18.84 18.76 -6.25
N VAL A 713 -20.09 19.07 -5.94
CA VAL A 713 -21.04 19.72 -6.85
C VAL A 713 -21.39 21.10 -6.31
N ASN A 714 -21.26 22.13 -7.15
CA ASN A 714 -21.54 23.53 -6.85
C ASN A 714 -20.85 24.06 -5.57
N GLY A 715 -19.67 23.51 -5.24
CA GLY A 715 -18.89 23.88 -4.06
C GLY A 715 -19.40 23.27 -2.75
N GLY A 716 -20.25 22.24 -2.82
CA GLY A 716 -20.64 21.41 -1.67
C GLY A 716 -19.51 20.52 -1.15
N PRO A 717 -19.77 19.71 -0.10
CA PRO A 717 -18.79 18.74 0.39
C PRO A 717 -18.46 17.70 -0.69
N PHE A 718 -17.27 17.10 -0.60
CA PHE A 718 -16.92 15.95 -1.42
C PHE A 718 -17.69 14.73 -0.95
N THR A 719 -18.35 14.04 -1.87
CA THR A 719 -19.08 12.79 -1.64
C THR A 719 -18.46 11.67 -2.45
N LEU A 720 -18.36 10.48 -1.87
CA LEU A 720 -17.88 9.28 -2.56
C LEU A 720 -18.74 8.99 -3.80
N VAL A 721 -18.10 8.76 -4.95
CA VAL A 721 -18.78 8.25 -6.15
C VAL A 721 -19.15 6.80 -5.86
N PRO A 722 -20.44 6.42 -5.85
CA PRO A 722 -20.84 5.05 -5.50
C PRO A 722 -20.42 4.05 -6.59
N ALA A 723 -20.16 2.80 -6.19
CA ALA A 723 -19.80 1.74 -7.14
C ALA A 723 -20.82 1.55 -8.28
N SER A 724 -22.10 1.86 -8.04
CA SER A 724 -23.17 1.80 -9.04
C SER A 724 -23.08 2.85 -10.15
N ALA A 725 -22.28 3.91 -9.98
CA ALA A 725 -22.04 4.92 -11.00
C ALA A 725 -20.98 4.49 -12.03
N TYR A 726 -20.18 3.47 -11.73
CA TYR A 726 -19.16 2.95 -12.63
C TYR A 726 -19.81 2.06 -13.70
N THR A 727 -19.55 2.38 -14.96
CA THR A 727 -19.98 1.58 -16.12
C THR A 727 -18.92 0.55 -16.52
N PHE A 728 -17.66 0.74 -16.09
CA PHE A 728 -16.55 -0.19 -16.30
C PHE A 728 -15.46 0.01 -15.23
N ASN A 729 -14.86 -1.10 -14.75
CA ASN A 729 -13.90 -1.16 -13.62
C ASN A 729 -14.36 -0.37 -12.38
N THR A 730 -15.24 -0.98 -11.58
CA THR A 730 -15.68 -0.40 -10.29
C THR A 730 -14.75 -0.81 -9.14
N TYR A 731 -14.98 -0.27 -7.94
CA TYR A 731 -14.24 -0.66 -6.74
C TYR A 731 -14.29 -2.16 -6.50
N ASN A 732 -13.15 -2.76 -6.16
CA ASN A 732 -13.02 -4.20 -5.94
C ASN A 732 -13.15 -4.59 -4.45
N GLY A 733 -13.24 -3.62 -3.54
CA GLY A 733 -13.36 -3.89 -2.12
C GLY A 733 -13.87 -2.72 -1.28
N VAL A 734 -13.89 -2.95 0.04
CA VAL A 734 -14.19 -1.96 1.07
C VAL A 734 -12.99 -1.92 2.01
N ILE A 735 -12.56 -0.74 2.41
CA ILE A 735 -11.49 -0.60 3.40
C ILE A 735 -11.99 -1.15 4.73
N SER A 736 -11.25 -2.10 5.28
CA SER A 736 -11.56 -2.82 6.51
C SER A 736 -11.62 -1.86 7.70
N THR A 737 -12.35 -2.28 8.74
CA THR A 737 -12.37 -1.54 10.00
C THR A 737 -10.98 -1.56 10.63
N GLY A 738 -10.32 -0.41 10.64
CA GLY A 738 -8.93 -0.25 11.06
C GLY A 738 -8.60 1.21 11.38
N ASP A 739 -7.31 1.54 11.37
CA ASP A 739 -6.82 2.90 11.59
C ASP A 739 -6.73 3.74 10.30
N ASN A 740 -6.96 3.13 9.13
CA ASN A 740 -7.15 3.87 7.88
C ASN A 740 -8.39 4.79 7.97
N PRO A 741 -8.25 6.11 7.74
CA PRO A 741 -9.37 7.04 7.82
C PRO A 741 -10.48 6.81 6.79
N LEU A 742 -10.23 6.03 5.72
CA LEU A 742 -11.24 5.62 4.75
C LEU A 742 -11.98 4.34 5.16
N SER A 743 -11.78 3.83 6.38
CA SER A 743 -12.45 2.64 6.92
C SER A 743 -13.98 2.66 6.65
N GLY A 744 -14.47 1.61 5.99
CA GLY A 744 -15.88 1.46 5.59
C GLY A 744 -16.25 2.07 4.25
N GLU A 745 -15.37 2.84 3.60
CA GLU A 745 -15.57 3.35 2.24
C GLU A 745 -15.21 2.27 1.19
N GLN A 746 -15.90 2.30 0.06
CA GLN A 746 -15.54 1.49 -1.11
C GLN A 746 -14.27 2.06 -1.76
N ALA A 747 -13.35 1.20 -2.17
CA ALA A 747 -12.07 1.61 -2.74
C ALA A 747 -11.48 0.58 -3.71
N PHE A 748 -10.55 1.04 -4.54
CA PHE A 748 -9.59 0.19 -5.22
C PHE A 748 -8.49 -0.21 -4.23
N THR A 749 -8.40 -1.50 -3.90
CA THR A 749 -7.54 -2.00 -2.83
C THR A 749 -6.94 -3.37 -3.15
N GLY A 750 -5.67 -3.58 -2.85
CA GLY A 750 -4.94 -4.82 -3.14
C GLY A 750 -4.09 -4.76 -4.40
N THR A 751 -3.71 -5.94 -4.89
CA THR A 751 -2.83 -6.16 -6.05
C THR A 751 -3.49 -7.12 -7.04
N ASP A 752 -2.89 -7.31 -8.23
CA ASP A 752 -3.31 -8.38 -9.14
C ASP A 752 -3.09 -9.75 -8.47
N GLY A 753 -3.93 -10.74 -8.82
CA GLY A 753 -3.81 -12.09 -8.28
C GLY A 753 -2.40 -12.68 -8.44
N GLY A 754 -1.86 -13.30 -7.38
CA GLY A 754 -0.55 -13.94 -7.39
C GLY A 754 0.64 -13.00 -7.61
N SER A 755 0.41 -11.70 -7.46
CA SER A 755 1.39 -10.64 -7.71
C SER A 755 1.37 -9.63 -6.57
N VAL A 756 2.51 -8.97 -6.34
CA VAL A 756 2.60 -7.75 -5.50
C VAL A 756 2.46 -6.47 -6.34
N ASN A 757 2.22 -6.60 -7.65
CA ASN A 757 1.97 -5.50 -8.59
C ASN A 757 0.51 -5.47 -9.04
N GLY A 758 0.08 -4.34 -9.59
CA GLY A 758 -1.16 -4.21 -10.35
C GLY A 758 -0.94 -4.24 -11.87
N SER A 759 -2.03 -3.96 -12.59
CA SER A 759 -2.04 -3.72 -14.04
C SER A 759 -2.79 -2.42 -14.36
N TRP A 760 -2.44 -1.81 -15.50
CA TRP A 760 -3.15 -0.62 -15.98
C TRP A 760 -4.54 -1.00 -16.50
N GLY A 761 -5.55 -0.27 -16.05
CA GLY A 761 -6.91 -0.35 -16.57
C GLY A 761 -7.56 1.03 -16.66
N GLN A 762 -8.72 1.12 -17.31
CA GLN A 762 -9.51 2.35 -17.36
C GLN A 762 -10.78 2.17 -16.55
N SER A 763 -11.10 3.13 -15.70
CA SER A 763 -12.42 3.24 -15.06
C SER A 763 -13.29 4.19 -15.86
N GLN A 764 -14.57 3.85 -16.05
CA GLN A 764 -15.57 4.72 -16.68
C GLN A 764 -16.75 4.92 -15.73
N VAL A 765 -17.18 6.16 -15.56
CA VAL A 765 -18.16 6.60 -14.57
C VAL A 765 -19.22 7.48 -15.24
N ASN A 766 -20.49 7.15 -15.03
CA ASN A 766 -21.60 8.02 -15.36
C ASN A 766 -21.85 8.99 -14.19
N LEU A 767 -21.68 10.29 -14.42
CA LEU A 767 -21.90 11.31 -13.38
C LEU A 767 -23.35 11.77 -13.29
N TYR A 768 -24.19 11.39 -14.26
CA TYR A 768 -25.59 11.76 -14.24
C TYR A 768 -26.29 11.05 -13.07
N GLY A 769 -26.97 11.82 -12.23
CA GLY A 769 -27.51 11.37 -10.93
C GLY A 769 -26.67 11.81 -9.73
N LEU A 770 -25.40 12.16 -9.95
CA LEU A 770 -24.52 12.81 -8.96
C LEU A 770 -24.41 14.32 -9.21
N ALA A 771 -24.38 14.73 -10.48
CA ALA A 771 -24.32 16.14 -10.91
C ALA A 771 -25.14 16.36 -12.18
N PHE A 772 -25.76 17.53 -12.31
CA PHE A 772 -26.63 17.87 -13.45
C PHE A 772 -25.92 18.69 -14.52
N PRO A 773 -26.40 18.64 -15.78
CA PRO A 773 -25.98 19.56 -16.83
C PRO A 773 -26.06 21.02 -16.37
N GLY A 774 -24.94 21.76 -16.48
CA GLY A 774 -24.80 23.13 -16.00
C GLY A 774 -24.21 23.28 -14.58
N ASP A 775 -24.06 22.18 -13.82
CA ASP A 775 -23.41 22.23 -12.51
C ASP A 775 -21.90 22.45 -12.63
N ASN A 776 -21.34 23.07 -11.59
CA ASN A 776 -19.90 23.13 -11.41
C ASN A 776 -19.43 21.91 -10.63
N VAL A 777 -18.51 21.13 -11.19
CA VAL A 777 -18.02 19.88 -10.62
C VAL A 777 -16.53 19.98 -10.33
N GLN A 778 -16.12 19.37 -9.22
CA GLN A 778 -14.72 19.14 -8.86
C GLN A 778 -14.53 17.67 -8.50
N LEU A 779 -13.49 17.04 -9.05
CA LEU A 779 -13.11 15.66 -8.75
C LEU A 779 -12.02 15.62 -7.68
N ARG A 780 -12.00 14.56 -6.88
CA ARG A 780 -10.99 14.27 -5.87
C ARG A 780 -10.61 12.79 -5.91
N PHE A 781 -9.33 12.51 -6.06
CA PHE A 781 -8.77 11.17 -5.90
C PHE A 781 -8.17 11.06 -4.50
N ASP A 782 -8.86 10.37 -3.59
CA ASP A 782 -8.39 10.13 -2.23
C ASP A 782 -7.63 8.81 -2.18
N PHE A 783 -6.46 8.82 -1.56
CA PHE A 783 -5.68 7.62 -1.26
C PHE A 783 -5.44 7.54 0.24
N GLY A 784 -6.02 6.54 0.89
CA GLY A 784 -5.92 6.34 2.33
C GLY A 784 -4.93 5.22 2.65
N THR A 785 -4.05 5.48 3.61
CA THR A 785 -3.12 4.50 4.17
C THR A 785 -3.43 4.21 5.64
N ASP A 786 -3.21 2.96 6.03
CA ASP A 786 -3.32 2.45 7.39
C ASP A 786 -1.98 2.59 8.14
N GLY A 787 -1.92 1.97 9.32
CA GLY A 787 -0.80 2.04 10.24
C GLY A 787 0.51 1.33 9.85
N CYS A 788 0.46 0.50 8.80
CA CYS A 788 1.33 -0.67 8.67
C CYS A 788 1.58 -1.07 7.22
N ASN A 789 2.84 -1.41 6.92
CA ASN A 789 3.22 -1.90 5.59
C ASN A 789 2.81 -0.93 4.49
N GLY A 790 2.68 -1.44 3.27
CA GLY A 790 2.46 -0.67 2.06
C GLY A 790 3.13 -1.39 0.90
N VAL A 791 2.55 -1.28 -0.29
CA VAL A 791 3.07 -1.99 -1.47
C VAL A 791 3.73 -1.03 -2.43
N THR A 792 2.95 -0.38 -3.30
CA THR A 792 3.47 0.61 -4.26
C THR A 792 2.63 1.88 -4.22
N GLY A 793 1.31 1.77 -4.24
CA GLY A 793 0.37 2.88 -4.23
C GLY A 793 -0.47 2.98 -5.50
N TRP A 794 -0.89 4.19 -5.83
CA TRP A 794 -1.90 4.44 -6.85
C TRP A 794 -1.44 5.46 -7.89
N TYR A 795 -1.43 5.03 -9.16
CA TYR A 795 -1.19 5.89 -10.31
C TYR A 795 -2.51 6.24 -10.99
N VAL A 796 -2.70 7.50 -11.35
CA VAL A 796 -3.84 8.01 -12.10
C VAL A 796 -3.34 8.82 -13.29
N ASP A 797 -3.92 8.55 -14.46
CA ASP A 797 -3.57 9.17 -15.73
C ASP A 797 -4.79 9.35 -16.65
N ASN A 798 -4.63 10.13 -17.71
CA ASN A 798 -5.62 10.31 -18.79
C ASN A 798 -7.05 10.56 -18.28
N VAL A 799 -7.20 11.47 -17.31
CA VAL A 799 -8.50 11.85 -16.74
C VAL A 799 -9.26 12.66 -17.77
N GLN A 800 -10.49 12.25 -18.10
CA GLN A 800 -11.31 12.88 -19.12
C GLN A 800 -12.77 12.97 -18.65
N ALA A 801 -13.33 14.17 -18.64
CA ALA A 801 -14.79 14.35 -18.54
C ALA A 801 -15.37 14.62 -19.94
N TYR A 802 -16.39 13.85 -20.30
CA TYR A 802 -16.95 13.81 -21.64
C TYR A 802 -18.45 13.56 -21.63
N SER A 803 -19.08 13.78 -22.78
CA SER A 803 -20.44 13.38 -23.09
C SER A 803 -20.48 12.67 -24.45
N CYS A 804 -21.59 12.02 -24.77
CA CYS A 804 -21.77 11.29 -26.01
C CYS A 804 -22.77 11.99 -26.93
N SER A 805 -22.38 12.26 -28.19
CA SER A 805 -23.15 13.13 -29.10
C SER A 805 -24.57 12.66 -29.44
N ALA A 806 -24.87 11.37 -29.26
CA ALA A 806 -26.16 10.76 -29.56
C ALA A 806 -26.82 10.13 -28.33
N GLU A 807 -26.31 10.42 -27.13
CA GLU A 807 -26.92 10.01 -25.88
C GLU A 807 -28.02 11.02 -25.52
N GLU A 808 -29.26 10.52 -25.40
CA GLU A 808 -30.39 11.35 -25.02
C GLU A 808 -30.41 11.55 -23.50
N LEU A 809 -30.73 12.77 -23.04
CA LEU A 809 -30.92 13.02 -21.62
C LEU A 809 -32.08 12.15 -21.09
N PRO A 810 -31.89 11.48 -19.94
CA PRO A 810 -32.98 10.86 -19.19
C PRO A 810 -34.14 11.85 -19.00
N ILE A 811 -35.35 11.43 -19.38
CA ILE A 811 -36.53 12.30 -19.37
C ILE A 811 -37.22 12.15 -18.03
N CYS A 812 -36.89 13.05 -17.11
CA CYS A 812 -37.54 13.03 -15.82
C CYS A 812 -39.07 13.15 -15.92
N GLY A 813 -39.76 12.23 -15.25
CA GLY A 813 -41.21 12.14 -15.18
C GLY A 813 -41.86 11.36 -16.32
N ASP A 814 -41.11 10.51 -17.02
CA ASP A 814 -41.65 9.66 -18.09
C ASP A 814 -42.12 8.28 -17.60
N GLY A 815 -41.86 7.95 -16.34
CA GLY A 815 -42.24 6.72 -15.67
C GLY A 815 -41.21 5.62 -15.80
N GLU A 816 -40.04 5.90 -16.39
CA GLU A 816 -38.92 4.98 -16.56
C GLU A 816 -37.75 5.45 -15.69
N LEU A 817 -37.47 4.76 -14.58
CA LEU A 817 -36.30 5.08 -13.76
C LEU A 817 -35.02 4.68 -14.52
N ASN A 818 -34.37 5.65 -15.15
CA ASN A 818 -33.09 5.47 -15.83
C ASN A 818 -31.95 5.32 -14.79
N PRO A 819 -30.80 4.69 -15.12
CA PRO A 819 -29.63 4.56 -14.23
C PRO A 819 -29.06 5.88 -13.67
N ALA A 820 -29.62 6.98 -14.15
CA ALA A 820 -29.16 8.33 -14.07
C ALA A 820 -30.15 9.18 -13.20
N GLU A 821 -31.33 8.66 -12.88
CA GLU A 821 -32.37 9.31 -12.08
C GLU A 821 -32.37 8.73 -10.66
N MET A 822 -32.54 9.56 -9.62
CA MET A 822 -32.68 9.07 -8.24
C MET A 822 -34.10 8.60 -7.93
N CYS A 823 -35.07 9.10 -8.69
CA CYS A 823 -36.46 8.69 -8.71
C CYS A 823 -37.05 9.08 -10.07
N ASP A 824 -38.12 8.41 -10.50
CA ASP A 824 -38.98 8.85 -11.61
C ASP A 824 -40.39 8.35 -11.31
N ASP A 825 -41.29 9.25 -10.90
CA ASP A 825 -42.64 8.89 -10.47
C ASP A 825 -43.70 9.03 -11.58
N GLY A 826 -43.25 9.15 -12.84
CA GLY A 826 -44.10 9.31 -14.01
C GLY A 826 -44.67 10.71 -14.19
N ASN A 827 -44.14 11.72 -13.50
CA ASN A 827 -44.50 13.12 -13.71
C ASN A 827 -43.37 14.12 -13.33
N GLN A 828 -43.56 15.42 -13.60
CA GLN A 828 -42.56 16.49 -13.31
C GLN A 828 -43.04 17.47 -12.22
N VAL A 829 -43.90 17.04 -11.31
CA VAL A 829 -44.50 17.89 -10.27
C VAL A 829 -43.67 17.80 -9.01
N SER A 830 -42.97 18.88 -8.65
CA SER A 830 -42.33 18.94 -7.34
C SER A 830 -43.35 18.95 -6.19
N GLY A 831 -43.00 18.31 -5.08
CA GLY A 831 -43.77 18.21 -3.83
C GLY A 831 -44.54 16.90 -3.64
N ASP A 832 -44.38 15.90 -4.50
CA ASP A 832 -44.99 14.57 -4.40
C ASP A 832 -43.98 13.45 -4.11
N GLY A 833 -42.71 13.81 -3.92
CA GLY A 833 -41.63 12.93 -3.52
C GLY A 833 -40.60 12.67 -4.59
N CYS A 834 -40.89 12.97 -5.87
CA CYS A 834 -39.90 13.01 -6.93
C CYS A 834 -39.91 14.39 -7.61
N SER A 835 -38.81 15.12 -7.51
CA SER A 835 -38.72 16.46 -8.08
C SER A 835 -38.77 16.44 -9.61
N ALA A 836 -39.01 17.61 -10.22
CA ALA A 836 -38.99 17.79 -11.68
C ALA A 836 -37.61 17.55 -12.32
N SER A 837 -36.57 17.37 -11.50
CA SER A 837 -35.20 17.01 -11.86
C SER A 837 -34.84 15.59 -11.42
N CYS A 838 -35.81 14.76 -11.03
CA CYS A 838 -35.65 13.35 -10.69
C CYS A 838 -34.71 13.10 -9.51
N GLN A 839 -34.78 14.03 -8.56
CA GLN A 839 -34.22 13.92 -7.22
C GLN A 839 -35.31 13.56 -6.23
N VAL A 840 -35.02 12.64 -5.32
CA VAL A 840 -35.90 12.34 -4.18
C VAL A 840 -36.03 13.62 -3.34
N GLU A 841 -37.25 14.04 -3.09
CA GLU A 841 -37.50 15.27 -2.34
C GLU A 841 -37.36 15.05 -0.84
N SER A 842 -36.86 16.06 -0.12
CA SER A 842 -36.73 16.00 1.34
C SER A 842 -38.07 15.68 2.01
N GLY A 843 -38.06 14.73 2.95
CA GLY A 843 -39.27 14.22 3.62
C GLY A 843 -40.00 13.08 2.88
N PHE A 844 -39.45 12.58 1.76
CA PHE A 844 -40.00 11.45 1.02
C PHE A 844 -38.99 10.31 0.88
N SER A 845 -39.49 9.08 0.86
CA SER A 845 -38.72 7.89 0.50
C SER A 845 -39.29 7.33 -0.81
N CYS A 846 -38.47 7.29 -1.85
CA CYS A 846 -38.85 6.67 -3.12
C CYS A 846 -38.37 5.23 -3.13
N SER A 847 -39.30 4.31 -3.38
CA SER A 847 -39.02 2.88 -3.53
C SER A 847 -39.52 2.43 -4.88
N LEU A 848 -38.76 1.56 -5.55
CA LEU A 848 -39.30 0.79 -6.66
C LEU A 848 -40.39 -0.15 -6.09
N PRO A 849 -41.59 -0.24 -6.71
CA PRO A 849 -42.55 -1.26 -6.31
C PRO A 849 -41.87 -2.61 -6.49
N THR A 850 -41.70 -3.34 -5.39
CA THR A 850 -41.01 -4.63 -5.37
C THR A 850 -41.66 -5.61 -6.34
N GLY A 851 -41.00 -5.86 -7.48
CA GLY A 851 -41.13 -7.06 -8.30
C GLY A 851 -40.81 -6.89 -9.81
N PRO A 852 -40.04 -7.79 -10.46
CA PRO A 852 -38.98 -8.66 -9.95
C PRO A 852 -37.57 -8.09 -10.23
N ILE A 853 -36.61 -8.65 -9.51
CA ILE A 853 -35.15 -8.62 -9.63
C ILE A 853 -34.67 -8.56 -11.10
N ASN A 854 -33.54 -7.89 -11.34
CA ASN A 854 -32.84 -7.68 -12.63
C ASN A 854 -32.36 -8.96 -13.36
N SER A 855 -32.96 -10.10 -13.06
CA SER A 855 -32.62 -11.36 -13.67
C SER A 855 -33.86 -12.24 -13.64
N THR A 856 -34.36 -12.61 -14.82
CA THR A 856 -35.37 -13.67 -14.90
C THR A 856 -34.64 -14.96 -15.16
N ASN A 857 -34.66 -15.87 -14.19
CA ASN A 857 -34.19 -17.22 -14.42
C ASN A 857 -35.07 -17.87 -15.51
N ILE A 858 -34.44 -18.23 -16.61
CA ILE A 858 -35.11 -18.78 -17.80
C ILE A 858 -35.19 -20.31 -17.79
N VAL A 859 -34.57 -20.97 -16.81
CA VAL A 859 -34.66 -22.41 -16.61
C VAL A 859 -36.04 -22.69 -15.99
N GLY A 860 -36.92 -23.31 -16.77
CA GLY A 860 -38.36 -23.44 -16.49
C GLY A 860 -38.77 -24.12 -15.18
N ASP A 861 -37.82 -24.64 -14.40
CA ASP A 861 -37.93 -24.96 -12.98
C ASP A 861 -36.51 -25.17 -12.43
N TRP A 862 -35.86 -24.06 -12.08
CA TRP A 862 -34.45 -24.00 -11.68
C TRP A 862 -34.06 -24.94 -10.54
N SER A 863 -34.98 -25.28 -9.64
CA SER A 863 -34.73 -26.17 -8.49
C SER A 863 -35.43 -27.54 -8.58
N PHE A 864 -35.87 -27.96 -9.78
CA PHE A 864 -36.55 -29.25 -10.03
C PHE A 864 -37.86 -29.53 -9.25
N GLU A 865 -38.42 -28.56 -8.53
CA GLU A 865 -39.51 -28.68 -7.56
C GLU A 865 -40.87 -29.14 -8.10
N ALA A 866 -41.09 -29.10 -9.41
CA ALA A 866 -42.34 -29.50 -10.05
C ALA A 866 -42.62 -31.02 -10.01
N GLY A 867 -41.71 -31.81 -9.42
CA GLY A 867 -41.92 -33.22 -9.08
C GLY A 867 -41.50 -34.20 -10.17
N VAL A 868 -42.06 -35.42 -10.17
CA VAL A 868 -41.61 -36.50 -11.06
C VAL A 868 -42.77 -37.12 -11.87
N PRO A 869 -42.74 -37.05 -13.23
CA PRO A 869 -41.75 -36.33 -14.03
C PRO A 869 -42.00 -34.81 -13.99
N ASN A 870 -40.92 -34.04 -13.84
CA ASN A 870 -40.96 -32.60 -13.96
C ASN A 870 -41.30 -32.26 -15.43
N PRO A 871 -42.29 -31.41 -15.72
CA PRO A 871 -42.61 -31.07 -17.11
C PRO A 871 -41.51 -30.25 -17.79
N SER A 872 -40.70 -29.50 -17.04
CA SER A 872 -39.61 -28.65 -17.52
C SER A 872 -38.35 -29.47 -17.84
N TRP A 873 -38.14 -30.59 -17.14
CA TRP A 873 -36.96 -31.45 -17.31
C TRP A 873 -37.35 -32.85 -17.79
N GLN A 874 -36.71 -33.33 -18.86
CA GLN A 874 -36.90 -34.67 -19.39
C GLN A 874 -35.86 -35.64 -18.80
N PRO A 875 -36.22 -36.52 -17.85
CA PRO A 875 -35.30 -37.49 -17.28
C PRO A 875 -35.09 -38.69 -18.20
N SER A 876 -33.85 -39.18 -18.28
CA SER A 876 -33.47 -40.41 -18.98
C SER A 876 -32.41 -41.16 -18.18
N SER A 877 -32.60 -42.46 -17.95
CA SER A 877 -31.64 -43.28 -17.22
C SER A 877 -31.68 -44.75 -17.63
N THR A 878 -30.54 -45.44 -17.52
CA THR A 878 -30.45 -46.90 -17.63
C THR A 878 -30.87 -47.62 -16.35
N PHE A 879 -31.04 -46.91 -15.22
CA PHE A 879 -31.48 -47.47 -13.95
C PHE A 879 -32.95 -47.89 -14.01
N SER A 880 -33.20 -49.20 -13.92
CA SER A 880 -34.54 -49.78 -14.02
C SER A 880 -35.16 -49.96 -12.63
N GLY A 881 -36.10 -49.09 -12.22
CA GLY A 881 -36.84 -49.33 -10.96
C GLY A 881 -37.59 -48.16 -10.33
N ILE A 882 -37.34 -46.92 -10.77
CA ILE A 882 -37.99 -45.72 -10.22
C ILE A 882 -38.59 -44.92 -11.38
N GLN A 883 -39.90 -44.64 -11.32
CA GLN A 883 -40.59 -43.89 -12.36
C GLN A 883 -40.08 -42.44 -12.35
N GLY A 884 -39.51 -41.97 -13.47
CA GLY A 884 -39.05 -40.58 -13.67
C GLY A 884 -37.70 -40.21 -13.02
N PHE A 885 -36.91 -41.21 -12.65
CA PHE A 885 -35.49 -41.07 -12.30
C PHE A 885 -34.66 -40.54 -13.50
N PRO A 886 -33.67 -39.63 -13.32
CA PRO A 886 -32.94 -39.30 -12.08
C PRO A 886 -33.49 -38.19 -11.18
N ILE A 887 -34.67 -37.63 -11.44
CA ILE A 887 -35.25 -36.60 -10.55
C ILE A 887 -35.83 -37.29 -9.30
N CYS A 888 -35.45 -36.81 -8.11
CA CYS A 888 -35.64 -37.45 -6.81
C CYS A 888 -36.20 -36.44 -5.79
N GLY A 889 -37.09 -36.87 -4.91
CA GLY A 889 -37.71 -36.00 -3.90
C GLY A 889 -38.53 -36.80 -2.88
N PRO A 890 -39.35 -36.17 -2.02
CA PRO A 890 -39.95 -36.81 -0.87
C PRO A 890 -40.96 -37.88 -1.30
N GLY A 891 -40.69 -39.15 -0.97
CA GLY A 891 -41.59 -40.28 -1.24
C GLY A 891 -41.25 -41.08 -2.51
N ASN A 892 -40.24 -40.66 -3.28
CA ASN A 892 -39.65 -41.47 -4.35
C ASN A 892 -38.46 -42.22 -3.76
N SER A 893 -38.24 -43.50 -4.07
CA SER A 893 -37.29 -44.42 -3.42
C SER A 893 -35.78 -44.08 -3.56
N CYS A 894 -35.41 -42.81 -3.74
CA CYS A 894 -34.04 -42.30 -3.78
C CYS A 894 -33.46 -42.10 -2.36
N PRO A 895 -32.12 -41.96 -2.20
CA PRO A 895 -31.48 -41.59 -0.94
C PRO A 895 -32.02 -40.27 -0.40
N THR A 896 -32.17 -40.18 0.92
CA THR A 896 -32.50 -38.92 1.60
C THR A 896 -31.22 -38.10 1.74
N VAL A 897 -31.07 -37.07 0.91
CA VAL A 897 -30.03 -36.05 0.99
C VAL A 897 -30.63 -34.70 1.35
N PRO A 898 -29.87 -33.80 2.02
CA PRO A 898 -30.28 -32.41 2.14
C PRO A 898 -30.43 -31.80 0.74
N THR A 899 -31.39 -30.90 0.57
CA THR A 899 -31.55 -30.06 -0.62
C THR A 899 -30.94 -28.69 -0.33
N ASN A 900 -30.39 -28.04 -1.35
CA ASN A 900 -29.95 -26.64 -1.30
C ASN A 900 -31.17 -25.71 -1.23
N SER A 901 -32.15 -25.97 -2.10
CA SER A 901 -33.45 -25.31 -2.09
C SER A 901 -34.58 -26.33 -2.28
N GLY A 902 -35.78 -26.03 -1.80
CA GLY A 902 -36.94 -26.90 -2.05
C GLY A 902 -36.82 -28.32 -1.45
N SER A 903 -37.24 -29.33 -2.21
CA SER A 903 -37.38 -30.75 -1.82
C SER A 903 -36.97 -31.75 -2.90
N TRP A 904 -36.70 -31.33 -4.14
CA TRP A 904 -36.41 -32.18 -5.29
C TRP A 904 -35.00 -31.93 -5.82
N VAL A 905 -34.29 -32.99 -6.22
CA VAL A 905 -32.92 -32.93 -6.74
C VAL A 905 -32.75 -33.92 -7.87
N VAL A 906 -31.75 -33.73 -8.73
CA VAL A 906 -31.28 -34.73 -9.69
C VAL A 906 -30.20 -35.59 -9.05
N TRP A 907 -30.46 -36.89 -8.95
CA TRP A 907 -29.49 -37.86 -8.45
C TRP A 907 -28.88 -38.68 -9.59
N ILE A 908 -27.61 -38.45 -9.89
CA ILE A 908 -26.83 -39.24 -10.84
C ILE A 908 -25.89 -40.14 -10.01
N GLY A 909 -26.35 -41.37 -9.73
CA GLY A 909 -25.67 -42.33 -8.87
C GLY A 909 -26.36 -43.71 -8.88
N GLY A 910 -25.74 -44.77 -8.33
CA GLY A 910 -26.41 -46.08 -8.29
C GLY A 910 -25.65 -47.27 -7.67
N LEU A 911 -26.42 -48.32 -7.31
CA LEU A 911 -25.93 -49.58 -6.74
C LEU A 911 -25.50 -50.58 -7.84
N SER A 912 -24.21 -50.59 -8.20
CA SER A 912 -23.50 -51.60 -9.00
C SER A 912 -24.02 -51.94 -10.42
N GLU A 913 -23.09 -51.99 -11.38
CA GLU A 913 -23.27 -52.05 -12.85
C GLU A 913 -23.64 -50.69 -13.49
N GLY A 914 -22.60 -49.95 -13.92
CA GLY A 914 -22.62 -48.78 -14.81
C GLY A 914 -23.98 -48.15 -15.12
N VAL A 915 -24.37 -47.12 -14.36
CA VAL A 915 -25.64 -46.40 -14.57
C VAL A 915 -25.34 -45.10 -15.31
N SER A 916 -25.97 -44.92 -16.47
CA SER A 916 -25.98 -43.63 -17.18
C SER A 916 -27.32 -42.95 -16.93
N SER A 917 -27.28 -41.72 -16.44
CA SER A 917 -28.46 -40.92 -16.15
C SER A 917 -28.27 -39.50 -16.69
N SER A 918 -29.36 -38.87 -17.09
CA SER A 918 -29.38 -37.52 -17.63
C SER A 918 -30.72 -36.84 -17.38
N VAL A 919 -30.69 -35.52 -17.27
CA VAL A 919 -31.87 -34.64 -17.41
C VAL A 919 -31.60 -33.66 -18.55
N THR A 920 -32.62 -33.41 -19.37
CA THR A 920 -32.51 -32.42 -20.46
C THR A 920 -33.68 -31.45 -20.45
N GLN A 921 -33.42 -30.21 -20.84
CA GLN A 921 -34.44 -29.17 -20.99
C GLN A 921 -34.15 -28.33 -22.23
N GLU A 922 -35.21 -27.94 -22.96
CA GLU A 922 -35.10 -26.88 -23.97
C GLU A 922 -35.18 -25.52 -23.27
N VAL A 923 -34.15 -24.70 -23.43
CA VAL A 923 -34.04 -23.34 -22.89
C VAL A 923 -33.79 -22.37 -24.03
N THR A 924 -34.46 -21.22 -24.03
CA THR A 924 -34.13 -20.12 -24.96
C THR A 924 -33.08 -19.26 -24.30
N ILE A 925 -31.82 -19.29 -24.74
CA ILE A 925 -30.73 -18.56 -24.08
C ILE A 925 -30.69 -17.13 -24.63
N PRO A 926 -30.98 -16.09 -23.83
CA PRO A 926 -30.98 -14.70 -24.26
C PRO A 926 -29.59 -14.25 -24.68
N VAL A 927 -29.53 -13.27 -25.58
CA VAL A 927 -28.24 -12.67 -26.01
C VAL A 927 -27.43 -12.04 -24.91
N ALA A 928 -28.08 -11.71 -23.79
CA ALA A 928 -27.44 -11.10 -22.63
C ALA A 928 -26.95 -12.14 -21.60
N ALA A 929 -27.35 -13.41 -21.69
CA ALA A 929 -26.90 -14.44 -20.76
C ALA A 929 -25.42 -14.77 -21.01
N THR A 930 -24.61 -14.77 -19.95
CA THR A 930 -23.16 -14.99 -20.02
C THR A 930 -22.74 -16.30 -19.36
N GLU A 931 -23.49 -16.76 -18.37
CA GLU A 931 -23.15 -17.90 -17.53
C GLU A 931 -24.35 -18.82 -17.23
N LEU A 932 -24.03 -20.08 -16.96
CA LEU A 932 -24.91 -21.10 -16.40
C LEU A 932 -24.35 -21.52 -15.05
N THR A 933 -25.19 -21.50 -14.03
CA THR A 933 -24.83 -21.89 -12.67
C THR A 933 -25.52 -23.19 -12.27
N VAL A 934 -24.78 -24.10 -11.63
CA VAL A 934 -25.26 -25.43 -11.22
C VAL A 934 -24.80 -25.71 -9.79
N ASN A 935 -25.76 -25.86 -8.87
CA ASN A 935 -25.50 -26.24 -7.49
C ASN A 935 -25.41 -27.76 -7.35
N THR A 936 -24.27 -28.23 -6.86
CA THR A 936 -23.95 -29.65 -6.78
C THR A 936 -23.46 -30.06 -5.41
N LEU A 937 -24.02 -31.13 -4.85
CA LEU A 937 -23.46 -31.84 -3.71
C LEU A 937 -22.73 -33.08 -4.25
N ARG A 938 -21.41 -33.10 -4.08
CA ARG A 938 -20.53 -34.20 -4.48
C ARG A 938 -20.54 -35.23 -3.34
N GLY A 939 -21.09 -36.42 -3.58
CA GLY A 939 -21.16 -37.48 -2.56
C GLY A 939 -19.96 -38.43 -2.64
N LEU A 940 -19.72 -39.17 -1.55
CA LEU A 940 -18.69 -40.23 -1.41
C LEU A 940 -18.42 -40.97 -2.73
N CYS A 941 -17.17 -40.97 -3.19
CA CYS A 941 -16.70 -41.64 -4.39
C CYS A 941 -15.54 -42.60 -4.08
N ASP A 942 -15.35 -43.61 -4.94
CA ASP A 942 -14.25 -44.57 -4.81
C ASP A 942 -13.27 -44.50 -6.00
N ALA A 943 -13.53 -43.63 -7.00
CA ALA A 943 -12.66 -43.39 -8.14
C ALA A 943 -12.71 -41.92 -8.58
N ALA A 944 -11.54 -41.29 -8.71
CA ALA A 944 -11.39 -39.89 -9.14
C ALA A 944 -11.84 -39.62 -10.61
N ASP A 945 -12.17 -40.67 -11.37
CA ASP A 945 -12.52 -40.59 -12.80
C ASP A 945 -14.03 -40.51 -13.08
N ASP A 946 -14.90 -40.59 -12.05
CA ASP A 946 -16.35 -40.41 -12.23
C ASP A 946 -16.69 -38.90 -12.26
N PHE A 947 -17.47 -38.48 -13.27
CA PHE A 947 -17.90 -37.09 -13.45
C PHE A 947 -19.34 -37.00 -13.98
N ILE A 948 -19.97 -35.86 -13.75
CA ILE A 948 -21.13 -35.43 -14.54
C ILE A 948 -20.67 -34.37 -15.55
N GLU A 949 -21.21 -34.42 -16.75
CA GLU A 949 -20.93 -33.52 -17.86
C GLU A 949 -22.16 -32.64 -18.11
N ILE A 950 -21.92 -31.34 -18.22
CA ILE A 950 -22.92 -30.34 -18.59
C ILE A 950 -22.69 -30.02 -20.07
N THR A 951 -23.76 -30.10 -20.86
CA THR A 951 -23.71 -29.84 -22.30
C THR A 951 -24.81 -28.89 -22.76
N ILE A 952 -24.52 -28.10 -23.80
CA ILE A 952 -25.49 -27.33 -24.57
C ILE A 952 -25.44 -27.79 -26.02
N ASP A 953 -26.58 -28.22 -26.56
CA ASP A 953 -26.71 -28.85 -27.88
C ASP A 953 -25.77 -30.05 -28.10
N GLY A 954 -25.45 -30.75 -27.01
CA GLY A 954 -24.54 -31.90 -27.01
C GLY A 954 -23.06 -31.56 -27.07
N ASN A 955 -22.69 -30.28 -26.97
CA ASN A 955 -21.30 -29.85 -26.77
C ASN A 955 -21.04 -29.65 -25.28
N ALA A 956 -19.95 -30.23 -24.76
CA ALA A 956 -19.56 -30.08 -23.36
C ALA A 956 -19.13 -28.64 -23.06
N ILE A 957 -19.73 -28.06 -22.02
CA ILE A 957 -19.38 -26.73 -21.49
C ILE A 957 -18.66 -26.81 -20.14
N GLY A 958 -18.70 -27.99 -19.49
CA GLY A 958 -17.91 -28.28 -18.31
C GLY A 958 -18.24 -29.63 -17.71
N THR A 959 -17.41 -30.06 -16.78
CA THR A 959 -17.59 -31.30 -16.03
C THR A 959 -17.48 -31.03 -14.53
N VAL A 960 -18.28 -31.75 -13.74
CA VAL A 960 -18.13 -31.81 -12.29
C VAL A 960 -17.50 -33.15 -11.94
N VAL A 961 -16.26 -33.10 -11.47
CA VAL A 961 -15.54 -34.28 -10.94
C VAL A 961 -15.88 -34.49 -9.47
N CYS A 962 -15.72 -35.71 -8.99
CA CYS A 962 -16.03 -36.03 -7.60
C CYS A 962 -14.97 -35.53 -6.59
N ASP A 963 -15.39 -35.27 -5.35
CA ASP A 963 -14.55 -34.93 -4.19
C ASP A 963 -15.11 -35.60 -2.92
N ASP A 964 -14.26 -36.32 -2.18
CA ASP A 964 -14.65 -37.12 -1.00
C ASP A 964 -14.75 -36.31 0.31
N THR A 965 -14.48 -35.00 0.27
CA THR A 965 -14.38 -34.16 1.48
C THR A 965 -15.63 -33.34 1.80
N GLU A 966 -16.57 -33.22 0.85
CA GLU A 966 -17.61 -32.19 0.91
C GLU A 966 -18.96 -32.70 1.46
N THR A 967 -19.59 -31.89 2.32
CA THR A 967 -20.89 -32.22 2.95
C THR A 967 -21.99 -31.19 2.66
N THR A 968 -21.68 -30.16 1.88
CA THR A 968 -22.56 -29.04 1.51
C THR A 968 -22.60 -28.86 -0.02
N TYR A 969 -23.65 -28.20 -0.53
CA TYR A 969 -23.72 -27.86 -1.95
C TYR A 969 -22.66 -26.83 -2.32
N ILE A 970 -22.05 -27.01 -3.49
CA ILE A 970 -21.11 -26.07 -4.10
C ILE A 970 -21.72 -25.59 -5.41
N GLU A 971 -21.71 -24.29 -5.57
CA GLU A 971 -22.12 -23.60 -6.80
C GLU A 971 -21.01 -23.70 -7.85
N GLN A 972 -21.38 -24.06 -9.09
CA GLN A 972 -20.44 -24.14 -10.21
C GLN A 972 -20.94 -23.34 -11.40
N THR A 973 -20.08 -22.48 -11.93
CA THR A 973 -20.42 -21.56 -13.01
C THR A 973 -19.71 -21.96 -14.30
N PHE A 974 -20.45 -21.98 -15.39
CA PHE A 974 -19.97 -22.35 -16.73
C PHE A 974 -20.25 -21.23 -17.73
N PRO A 975 -19.25 -20.79 -18.52
CA PRO A 975 -19.47 -19.76 -19.53
C PRO A 975 -20.31 -20.31 -20.69
N ILE A 976 -21.34 -19.56 -21.10
CA ILE A 976 -22.27 -19.97 -22.18
C ILE A 976 -22.31 -18.99 -23.36
N ALA A 977 -21.36 -18.04 -23.43
CA ALA A 977 -21.28 -17.06 -24.51
C ALA A 977 -21.36 -17.64 -25.95
N PRO A 978 -20.87 -18.85 -26.27
CA PRO A 978 -21.07 -19.43 -27.61
C PRO A 978 -22.53 -19.78 -27.95
N TYR A 979 -23.42 -19.80 -26.96
CA TYR A 979 -24.82 -20.24 -27.04
C TYR A 979 -25.82 -19.14 -26.68
N ASN A 980 -25.37 -17.90 -26.46
CA ASN A 980 -26.25 -16.78 -26.16
C ASN A 980 -26.75 -16.09 -27.44
N ASP A 981 -27.32 -16.85 -28.37
CA ASP A 981 -27.74 -16.32 -29.68
C ASP A 981 -29.22 -15.91 -29.73
N GLY A 982 -29.95 -16.06 -28.61
CA GLY A 982 -31.39 -15.79 -28.53
C GLY A 982 -32.27 -16.94 -29.04
N GLU A 983 -31.68 -18.06 -29.47
CA GLU A 983 -32.40 -19.23 -29.98
C GLU A 983 -32.63 -20.30 -28.88
N VAL A 984 -33.36 -21.35 -29.24
CA VAL A 984 -33.64 -22.49 -28.34
C VAL A 984 -32.49 -23.48 -28.40
N HIS A 985 -31.89 -23.76 -27.24
CA HIS A 985 -30.85 -24.76 -27.05
C HIS A 985 -31.33 -25.90 -26.15
N THR A 986 -30.69 -27.06 -26.29
CA THR A 986 -30.90 -28.20 -25.39
C THR A 986 -29.82 -28.22 -24.31
N LEU A 987 -30.19 -27.84 -23.09
CA LEU A 987 -29.36 -28.01 -21.90
C LEU A 987 -29.48 -29.46 -21.40
N ALA A 988 -28.35 -30.11 -21.14
CA ALA A 988 -28.33 -31.45 -20.58
C ALA A 988 -27.26 -31.60 -19.49
N ILE A 989 -27.65 -32.22 -18.38
CA ILE A 989 -26.75 -32.64 -17.31
C ILE A 989 -26.78 -34.16 -17.31
N SER A 990 -25.62 -34.78 -17.54
CA SER A 990 -25.53 -36.22 -17.73
C SER A 990 -24.30 -36.81 -17.04
N GLY A 991 -24.38 -38.07 -16.62
CA GLY A 991 -23.21 -38.76 -16.08
C GLY A 991 -23.36 -40.26 -16.23
N THR A 992 -22.22 -40.94 -16.31
CA THR A 992 -22.14 -42.40 -16.26
C THR A 992 -21.29 -42.78 -15.06
N VAL A 993 -21.91 -43.34 -14.03
CA VAL A 993 -21.21 -43.77 -12.81
C VAL A 993 -20.97 -45.28 -12.87
N GLY A 994 -19.75 -45.75 -12.58
CA GLY A 994 -19.39 -47.17 -12.71
C GLY A 994 -18.43 -47.68 -11.63
N GLY A 995 -18.67 -48.89 -11.11
CA GLY A 995 -17.78 -49.52 -10.12
C GLY A 995 -17.87 -51.05 -10.07
N THR A 996 -16.78 -51.71 -9.66
CA THR A 996 -16.75 -53.16 -9.40
C THR A 996 -17.02 -53.47 -7.92
N ASN A 997 -18.05 -54.28 -7.64
CA ASN A 997 -18.38 -54.89 -6.34
C ASN A 997 -18.30 -53.98 -5.09
N GLY A 998 -19.36 -53.19 -4.86
CA GLY A 998 -19.74 -52.72 -3.52
C GLY A 998 -19.39 -51.26 -3.16
N THR A 999 -18.95 -50.48 -4.13
CA THR A 999 -18.59 -49.05 -4.02
C THR A 999 -19.56 -48.17 -4.81
N HIS A 1000 -19.81 -46.94 -4.37
CA HIS A 1000 -20.89 -46.07 -4.89
C HIS A 1000 -20.35 -44.66 -5.20
N SER A 1001 -20.63 -44.12 -6.39
CA SER A 1001 -20.44 -42.68 -6.69
C SER A 1001 -21.81 -42.03 -6.85
N ASN A 1002 -22.02 -40.89 -6.20
CA ASN A 1002 -23.32 -40.20 -6.21
C ASN A 1002 -23.12 -38.69 -6.39
N PHE A 1003 -23.70 -38.14 -7.45
CA PHE A 1003 -23.84 -36.70 -7.64
C PHE A 1003 -25.28 -36.28 -7.38
N PHE A 1004 -25.46 -35.21 -6.62
CA PHE A 1004 -26.75 -34.57 -6.41
C PHE A 1004 -26.68 -33.16 -6.98
N VAL A 1005 -27.58 -32.84 -7.91
CA VAL A 1005 -27.72 -31.52 -8.52
C VAL A 1005 -29.06 -30.94 -8.10
N ASP A 1006 -29.10 -29.68 -7.69
CA ASP A 1006 -30.32 -29.06 -7.18
C ASP A 1006 -30.70 -27.81 -7.98
N ASP A 1007 -30.06 -26.68 -7.72
CA ASP A 1007 -30.41 -25.46 -8.43
C ASP A 1007 -29.59 -25.31 -9.72
N VAL A 1008 -30.27 -25.05 -10.84
CA VAL A 1008 -29.71 -24.78 -12.17
C VAL A 1008 -30.27 -23.46 -12.66
N THR A 1009 -29.38 -22.47 -12.83
CA THR A 1009 -29.77 -21.10 -13.13
C THR A 1009 -29.07 -20.62 -14.40
N ILE A 1010 -29.85 -20.05 -15.32
CA ILE A 1010 -29.35 -19.16 -16.36
C ILE A 1010 -30.12 -17.87 -16.20
N GLU A 1011 -29.42 -16.78 -15.98
CA GLU A 1011 -30.03 -15.47 -15.81
C GLU A 1011 -30.19 -14.75 -17.14
N ASP A 1012 -31.38 -14.22 -17.38
CA ASP A 1012 -31.63 -13.28 -18.46
C ASP A 1012 -31.18 -11.87 -18.05
N ASN A 1013 -29.96 -11.51 -18.45
CA ASN A 1013 -29.40 -10.19 -18.20
C ASN A 1013 -29.94 -9.12 -19.18
N THR A 1014 -31.05 -9.35 -19.90
CA THR A 1014 -31.64 -8.27 -20.71
C THR A 1014 -32.29 -7.22 -19.82
N PRO A 1015 -31.92 -5.93 -19.96
CA PRO A 1015 -32.58 -4.85 -19.23
C PRO A 1015 -34.06 -4.79 -19.62
N LYS A 1016 -34.95 -4.95 -18.63
CA LYS A 1016 -36.40 -4.76 -18.81
C LYS A 1016 -36.76 -3.31 -18.45
N PRO A 1017 -37.73 -2.68 -19.13
CA PRO A 1017 -38.18 -1.33 -18.77
C PRO A 1017 -38.63 -1.29 -17.31
N ALA A 1018 -38.05 -0.37 -16.54
CA ALA A 1018 -38.36 -0.15 -15.14
C ALA A 1018 -39.80 0.37 -14.96
N THR A 1019 -40.36 0.15 -13.78
CA THR A 1019 -41.71 0.60 -13.40
C THR A 1019 -41.57 1.93 -12.65
N PRO A 1020 -42.55 2.86 -12.68
CA PRO A 1020 -42.43 4.14 -12.00
C PRO A 1020 -42.10 4.00 -10.51
N SER A 1021 -41.25 4.88 -10.01
CA SER A 1021 -40.90 5.04 -8.60
C SER A 1021 -42.16 5.36 -7.80
N VAL A 1022 -42.35 4.65 -6.67
CA VAL A 1022 -43.41 4.98 -5.72
C VAL A 1022 -42.77 5.77 -4.59
N CYS A 1023 -42.94 7.08 -4.65
CA CYS A 1023 -42.52 7.98 -3.59
C CYS A 1023 -43.62 8.10 -2.54
N LYS A 1024 -43.26 7.81 -1.28
CA LYS A 1024 -44.17 7.96 -0.14
C LYS A 1024 -43.62 9.06 0.77
N PRO A 1025 -44.47 9.92 1.32
CA PRO A 1025 -44.08 10.78 2.43
C PRO A 1025 -43.55 9.89 3.55
N ILE A 1026 -42.39 10.22 4.09
CA ILE A 1026 -41.90 9.65 5.33
C ILE A 1026 -42.87 10.14 6.40
N VAL A 1027 -43.73 9.25 6.93
CA VAL A 1027 -44.61 9.60 8.03
C VAL A 1027 -43.72 9.81 9.25
N THR A 1028 -43.53 11.07 9.62
CA THR A 1028 -42.81 11.43 10.83
C THR A 1028 -43.80 11.35 12.00
N ASP A 1029 -43.73 10.29 12.80
CA ASP A 1029 -44.62 10.13 13.96
C ASP A 1029 -44.32 11.18 15.05
N LEU A 1030 -43.09 11.71 15.08
CA LEU A 1030 -42.69 12.82 15.92
C LEU A 1030 -42.66 14.13 15.10
N ALA A 1031 -43.61 15.04 15.38
CA ALA A 1031 -43.70 16.35 14.74
C ALA A 1031 -44.19 17.42 15.71
N CYS A 1032 -43.86 18.69 15.43
CA CYS A 1032 -44.29 19.83 16.25
C CYS A 1032 -45.82 19.88 16.45
N ASN A 1033 -46.24 19.85 17.71
CA ASN A 1033 -47.63 19.89 18.17
C ASN A 1033 -48.50 18.72 17.70
N ALA A 1034 -47.89 17.58 17.34
CA ALA A 1034 -48.59 16.33 17.05
C ALA A 1034 -49.01 15.60 18.34
N GLU A 1035 -49.84 14.55 18.19
CA GLU A 1035 -50.16 13.67 19.32
C GLU A 1035 -48.89 12.92 19.79
N PRO A 1036 -48.77 12.60 21.09
CA PRO A 1036 -47.61 11.88 21.61
C PRO A 1036 -47.44 10.48 20.98
N VAL A 1037 -46.18 10.08 20.81
CA VAL A 1037 -45.78 8.73 20.40
C VAL A 1037 -45.70 7.85 21.66
N GLY A 1038 -46.72 7.02 21.87
CA GLY A 1038 -46.89 6.23 23.09
C GLY A 1038 -46.52 4.74 23.00
N PHE A 1039 -45.85 4.27 21.94
CA PHE A 1039 -45.36 2.87 21.75
C PHE A 1039 -46.32 1.69 22.06
N ASP A 1040 -47.61 1.94 22.20
CA ASP A 1040 -48.66 0.98 22.58
C ASP A 1040 -48.78 -0.27 21.71
N GLU A 1041 -48.44 -0.14 20.42
CA GLU A 1041 -48.49 -1.23 19.43
C GLU A 1041 -47.11 -1.79 19.10
N GLY A 1042 -46.08 -1.40 19.86
CA GLY A 1042 -44.68 -1.71 19.63
C GLY A 1042 -43.87 -0.55 19.05
N ILE A 1043 -42.57 -0.76 18.85
CA ILE A 1043 -41.70 0.21 18.18
C ILE A 1043 -42.13 0.29 16.72
N ALA A 1044 -42.61 1.46 16.30
CA ALA A 1044 -43.09 1.69 14.95
C ALA A 1044 -41.93 1.61 13.93
N PRO A 1045 -42.15 1.18 12.68
CA PRO A 1045 -41.10 1.10 11.65
C PRO A 1045 -40.44 2.44 11.30
N SER A 1046 -41.04 3.57 11.68
CA SER A 1046 -40.50 4.93 11.58
C SER A 1046 -39.39 5.21 12.60
N TRP A 1047 -39.28 4.40 13.65
CA TRP A 1047 -38.23 4.46 14.66
C TRP A 1047 -37.23 3.33 14.41
N THR A 1048 -35.94 3.62 14.60
CA THR A 1048 -34.86 2.66 14.34
C THR A 1048 -34.28 2.18 15.67
N VAL A 1049 -34.07 0.87 15.79
CA VAL A 1049 -33.37 0.28 16.94
C VAL A 1049 -32.01 -0.22 16.47
N VAL A 1050 -30.95 0.16 17.17
CA VAL A 1050 -29.56 -0.20 16.84
C VAL A 1050 -28.98 -1.09 17.93
N ASP A 1051 -28.33 -2.20 17.53
CA ASP A 1051 -27.51 -3.06 18.39
C ASP A 1051 -26.04 -2.82 18.03
N ASN A 1052 -25.34 -2.04 18.83
CA ASN A 1052 -23.94 -1.72 18.52
C ASN A 1052 -22.99 -2.90 18.80
N GLU A 1053 -23.40 -3.88 19.61
CA GLU A 1053 -22.57 -5.01 20.06
C GLU A 1053 -23.04 -6.37 19.50
N GLY A 1054 -24.21 -6.41 18.84
CA GLY A 1054 -24.75 -7.63 18.23
C GLY A 1054 -25.16 -8.72 19.25
N THR A 1055 -25.46 -8.31 20.48
CA THR A 1055 -25.72 -9.22 21.62
C THR A 1055 -27.18 -9.70 21.69
N GLY A 1056 -28.08 -9.06 20.94
CA GLY A 1056 -29.49 -9.44 20.82
C GLY A 1056 -30.43 -8.84 21.85
N ILE A 1057 -29.96 -8.00 22.79
CA ILE A 1057 -30.84 -7.13 23.58
C ILE A 1057 -31.06 -5.83 22.80
N MET A 1058 -32.33 -5.56 22.52
CA MET A 1058 -32.78 -4.44 21.70
C MET A 1058 -33.97 -3.75 22.36
N TRP A 1059 -34.12 -2.45 22.11
CA TRP A 1059 -35.36 -1.75 22.45
C TRP A 1059 -36.56 -2.45 21.81
N SER A 1060 -37.55 -2.79 22.63
CA SER A 1060 -38.76 -3.50 22.21
C SER A 1060 -39.96 -3.04 23.04
N ASN A 1061 -41.15 -3.59 22.80
CA ASN A 1061 -42.24 -3.36 23.74
C ASN A 1061 -42.05 -4.18 25.03
N ILE A 1062 -42.83 -3.86 26.05
CA ILE A 1062 -42.82 -4.54 27.35
C ILE A 1062 -42.86 -6.07 27.20
N THR A 1063 -43.71 -6.59 26.31
CA THR A 1063 -43.84 -8.05 26.06
C THR A 1063 -42.55 -8.69 25.55
N GLY A 1064 -41.75 -7.98 24.74
CA GLY A 1064 -40.47 -8.43 24.19
C GLY A 1064 -39.27 -8.26 25.12
N SER A 1065 -39.32 -7.25 26.00
CA SER A 1065 -38.20 -6.88 26.89
C SER A 1065 -38.03 -7.77 28.14
N GLY A 1066 -39.04 -8.57 28.49
CA GLY A 1066 -39.03 -9.39 29.71
C GLY A 1066 -39.38 -8.63 31.00
N VAL A 1067 -39.58 -7.31 30.95
CA VAL A 1067 -40.04 -6.49 32.08
C VAL A 1067 -41.58 -6.53 32.18
N GLY A 1068 -42.12 -6.67 33.39
CA GLY A 1068 -43.56 -6.90 33.60
C GLY A 1068 -44.38 -5.65 33.93
N GLY A 1069 -44.62 -4.76 32.96
CA GLY A 1069 -45.52 -3.60 33.10
C GLY A 1069 -44.97 -2.29 32.52
N ASN A 1070 -45.86 -1.31 32.29
CA ASN A 1070 -45.50 0.06 31.91
C ASN A 1070 -45.37 0.89 33.19
N PHE A 1071 -44.15 1.28 33.53
CA PHE A 1071 -43.81 1.98 34.76
C PHE A 1071 -43.60 3.48 34.56
N THR A 1072 -43.56 3.99 33.32
CA THR A 1072 -43.43 5.43 33.02
C THR A 1072 -44.62 6.25 33.55
N GLY A 1073 -45.75 5.59 33.83
CA GLY A 1073 -47.01 6.22 34.23
C GLY A 1073 -47.90 6.64 33.06
N GLY A 1074 -47.47 6.36 31.82
CA GLY A 1074 -48.22 6.53 30.58
C GLY A 1074 -49.36 5.53 30.39
N SER A 1075 -50.10 5.66 29.29
CA SER A 1075 -51.15 4.69 28.93
C SER A 1075 -50.59 3.62 28.01
N GLY A 1076 -50.92 2.35 28.28
CA GLY A 1076 -50.60 1.19 27.43
C GLY A 1076 -49.15 0.71 27.54
N ASP A 1077 -48.45 0.46 26.43
CA ASP A 1077 -47.11 -0.18 26.42
C ASP A 1077 -45.98 0.82 26.12
N ALA A 1078 -44.82 0.68 26.80
CA ALA A 1078 -43.66 1.56 26.60
C ALA A 1078 -42.53 0.90 25.80
N ALA A 1079 -41.68 1.72 25.16
CA ALA A 1079 -40.41 1.28 24.58
C ALA A 1079 -39.44 0.91 25.71
N THR A 1080 -38.95 -0.32 25.72
CA THR A 1080 -38.20 -0.89 26.86
C THR A 1080 -36.92 -1.59 26.41
N ALA A 1081 -35.82 -1.33 27.13
CA ALA A 1081 -34.57 -2.08 27.08
C ALA A 1081 -34.24 -2.62 28.49
N ASN A 1082 -33.76 -3.87 28.59
CA ASN A 1082 -33.60 -4.57 29.87
C ASN A 1082 -32.44 -5.56 29.81
N SER A 1083 -31.36 -5.32 30.57
CA SER A 1083 -30.20 -6.22 30.57
C SER A 1083 -30.45 -7.51 31.37
N ASP A 1084 -31.50 -7.60 32.19
CA ASP A 1084 -31.87 -8.86 32.86
C ASP A 1084 -32.41 -9.94 31.90
N ALA A 1085 -32.70 -9.59 30.65
CA ALA A 1085 -33.24 -10.54 29.68
C ALA A 1085 -32.22 -11.60 29.23
N THR A 1086 -30.93 -11.23 29.13
CA THR A 1086 -29.82 -12.14 28.78
C THR A 1086 -28.51 -11.69 29.44
N PRO A 1087 -27.52 -12.57 29.67
CA PRO A 1087 -26.21 -12.16 30.21
C PRO A 1087 -25.31 -11.56 29.10
N GLY A 1088 -24.68 -10.40 29.32
CA GLY A 1088 -23.78 -9.75 28.35
C GLY A 1088 -23.37 -8.33 28.74
N GLU A 1089 -22.51 -7.70 27.93
CA GLU A 1089 -22.36 -6.23 27.88
C GLU A 1089 -23.32 -5.71 26.80
N PHE A 1090 -23.93 -4.54 27.00
CA PHE A 1090 -25.01 -4.05 26.13
C PHE A 1090 -24.81 -2.59 25.74
N ASN A 1091 -25.02 -2.32 24.45
CA ASN A 1091 -24.98 -0.99 23.88
C ASN A 1091 -26.07 -0.91 22.80
N THR A 1092 -27.24 -0.39 23.15
CA THR A 1092 -28.40 -0.32 22.25
C THR A 1092 -29.05 1.05 22.23
N GLU A 1093 -29.54 1.45 21.07
CA GLU A 1093 -30.07 2.80 20.83
C GLU A 1093 -31.47 2.74 20.22
N LEU A 1094 -32.34 3.66 20.65
CA LEU A 1094 -33.66 3.91 20.04
C LEU A 1094 -33.64 5.28 19.38
N HIS A 1095 -33.70 5.31 18.05
CA HIS A 1095 -33.62 6.52 17.22
C HIS A 1095 -35.00 6.92 16.72
N SER A 1096 -35.30 8.22 16.79
CA SER A 1096 -36.41 8.80 16.04
C SER A 1096 -36.07 8.87 14.55
N ASN A 1097 -37.09 8.91 13.71
CA ASN A 1097 -36.96 9.48 12.37
C ASN A 1097 -36.52 10.96 12.44
N SER A 1098 -36.05 11.48 11.32
CA SER A 1098 -35.81 12.91 11.16
C SER A 1098 -37.10 13.72 11.28
N PHE A 1099 -37.03 14.88 11.92
CA PHE A 1099 -38.09 15.88 11.96
C PHE A 1099 -37.51 17.29 11.83
N SER A 1100 -38.34 18.24 11.41
CA SER A 1100 -37.91 19.62 11.16
C SER A 1100 -38.42 20.56 12.25
N LEU A 1101 -37.55 21.47 12.69
CA LEU A 1101 -37.85 22.63 13.53
C LEU A 1101 -37.71 23.96 12.77
N ALA A 1102 -37.54 23.91 11.45
CA ALA A 1102 -37.20 25.06 10.61
C ALA A 1102 -38.25 26.18 10.62
N ASP A 1103 -39.51 25.81 10.74
CA ASP A 1103 -40.65 26.74 10.72
C ASP A 1103 -41.01 27.33 12.09
N TRP A 1104 -40.25 27.00 13.14
CA TRP A 1104 -40.60 27.29 14.54
C TRP A 1104 -39.58 28.21 15.21
N ASN A 1105 -40.06 29.09 16.10
CA ASN A 1105 -39.21 30.03 16.85
C ASN A 1105 -38.83 29.50 18.24
N GLY A 1106 -39.53 28.46 18.71
CA GLY A 1106 -39.26 27.72 19.93
C GLY A 1106 -39.82 26.32 19.84
N ALA A 1107 -39.16 25.39 20.53
CA ALA A 1107 -39.52 23.97 20.55
C ALA A 1107 -39.18 23.38 21.92
N ALA A 1108 -40.02 22.48 22.42
CA ALA A 1108 -39.80 21.74 23.64
C ALA A 1108 -40.20 20.28 23.44
N LEU A 1109 -39.30 19.37 23.76
CA LEU A 1109 -39.54 17.94 23.82
C LEU A 1109 -40.16 17.57 25.17
N GLN A 1110 -41.14 16.68 25.18
CA GLN A 1110 -41.77 16.12 26.37
C GLN A 1110 -41.90 14.60 26.22
N PHE A 1111 -41.55 13.84 27.25
CA PHE A 1111 -41.71 12.38 27.28
C PHE A 1111 -41.79 11.89 28.73
N LEU A 1112 -42.19 10.64 28.89
CA LEU A 1112 -42.14 9.90 30.16
C LEU A 1112 -40.99 8.91 30.13
N VAL A 1113 -40.26 8.78 31.24
CA VAL A 1113 -39.15 7.85 31.39
C VAL A 1113 -39.16 7.17 32.76
N ASP A 1114 -38.84 5.89 32.79
CA ASP A 1114 -38.60 5.12 34.02
C ASP A 1114 -37.34 4.26 33.85
N TYR A 1115 -36.49 4.19 34.87
CA TYR A 1115 -35.22 3.48 34.78
C TYR A 1115 -34.69 3.09 36.17
N GLN A 1116 -33.88 2.03 36.26
CA GLN A 1116 -33.28 1.55 37.52
C GLN A 1116 -31.78 1.27 37.35
N ASN A 1117 -30.97 1.59 38.39
CA ASN A 1117 -29.52 1.49 38.33
C ASN A 1117 -28.83 1.13 39.67
N LEU A 1118 -28.26 -0.07 39.86
CA LEU A 1118 -27.42 -0.37 41.03
C LEU A 1118 -25.89 -0.23 40.80
N SER A 1119 -25.43 0.30 39.66
CA SER A 1119 -24.01 0.42 39.26
C SER A 1119 -23.55 1.83 38.83
N PHE A 1120 -22.25 2.13 38.93
CA PHE A 1120 -21.73 3.48 38.65
C PHE A 1120 -21.34 3.74 37.18
N LEU A 1121 -21.41 2.73 36.30
CA LEU A 1121 -20.93 2.81 34.91
C LEU A 1121 -22.04 2.73 33.86
N ASP A 1122 -23.26 2.40 34.28
CA ASP A 1122 -24.40 2.19 33.41
C ASP A 1122 -25.10 3.54 33.18
N PHE A 1123 -25.60 3.77 31.96
CA PHE A 1123 -26.32 5.01 31.66
C PHE A 1123 -27.42 4.84 30.63
N LEU A 1124 -28.39 5.75 30.74
CA LEU A 1124 -29.33 6.09 29.68
C LEU A 1124 -29.06 7.55 29.29
N ASN A 1125 -28.83 7.80 28.00
CA ASN A 1125 -28.60 9.15 27.48
C ASN A 1125 -29.70 9.52 26.51
N LEU A 1126 -30.14 10.78 26.55
CA LEU A 1126 -30.88 11.41 25.45
C LEU A 1126 -29.90 12.27 24.66
N ASP A 1127 -29.72 11.95 23.38
CA ASP A 1127 -28.87 12.72 22.46
C ASP A 1127 -29.70 13.30 21.30
N ILE A 1128 -29.19 14.37 20.71
CA ILE A 1128 -29.76 15.04 19.54
C ILE A 1128 -28.74 15.15 18.42
N SER A 1129 -29.20 14.99 17.19
CA SER A 1129 -28.45 15.20 15.95
C SER A 1129 -29.18 16.23 15.08
N THR A 1130 -28.42 17.06 14.36
CA THR A 1130 -28.92 18.02 13.36
C THR A 1130 -28.38 17.75 11.96
N ASP A 1131 -27.78 16.57 11.76
CA ASP A 1131 -27.10 16.16 10.54
C ASP A 1131 -27.54 14.76 10.10
N GLY A 1132 -28.79 14.39 10.39
CA GLY A 1132 -29.37 13.12 9.98
C GLY A 1132 -28.88 11.90 10.77
N GLY A 1133 -28.17 12.11 11.88
CA GLY A 1133 -27.64 11.06 12.77
C GLY A 1133 -26.14 10.79 12.60
N ASN A 1134 -25.41 11.62 11.85
CA ASN A 1134 -23.96 11.49 11.64
C ASN A 1134 -23.15 11.91 12.88
N SER A 1135 -23.64 12.90 13.63
CA SER A 1135 -23.07 13.31 14.91
C SER A 1135 -24.14 13.52 15.97
N TRP A 1136 -23.81 13.16 17.21
CA TRP A 1136 -24.75 13.18 18.33
C TRP A 1136 -24.23 14.05 19.47
N THR A 1137 -25.06 14.96 19.95
CA THR A 1137 -24.79 15.79 21.11
C THR A 1137 -25.62 15.31 22.29
N ASN A 1138 -24.97 14.95 23.39
CA ASN A 1138 -25.68 14.55 24.60
C ASN A 1138 -26.45 15.72 25.23
N MET A 1139 -27.75 15.50 25.47
CA MET A 1139 -28.65 16.48 26.07
C MET A 1139 -28.89 16.19 27.55
N LEU A 1140 -29.15 14.93 27.89
CA LEU A 1140 -29.39 14.47 29.25
C LEU A 1140 -28.75 13.10 29.45
N SER A 1141 -28.39 12.82 30.70
CA SER A 1141 -27.85 11.53 31.14
C SER A 1141 -28.49 11.13 32.46
N TRP A 1142 -28.91 9.88 32.54
CA TRP A 1142 -29.34 9.23 33.77
C TRP A 1142 -28.31 8.18 34.16
N ASN A 1143 -27.67 8.38 35.30
CA ASN A 1143 -26.66 7.49 35.87
C ASN A 1143 -26.82 7.30 37.40
N GLU A 1144 -28.01 7.58 37.94
CA GLU A 1144 -28.37 7.45 39.37
C GLU A 1144 -29.78 6.85 39.52
N ASP A 1145 -30.00 5.95 40.49
CA ASP A 1145 -31.31 5.34 40.82
C ASP A 1145 -32.49 6.34 40.87
N HIS A 1146 -33.57 6.03 40.15
CA HIS A 1146 -34.87 6.71 40.28
C HIS A 1146 -35.72 6.07 41.40
N PRO A 1147 -36.40 6.87 42.25
CA PRO A 1147 -35.91 7.30 43.56
C PRO A 1147 -35.54 6.18 44.55
N ALA A 1148 -34.71 6.54 45.54
CA ALA A 1148 -34.12 5.66 46.56
C ALA A 1148 -35.11 4.70 47.27
N GLY A 1149 -35.25 3.49 46.72
CA GLY A 1149 -35.71 2.29 47.41
C GLY A 1149 -37.13 1.81 47.07
N GLY A 1150 -37.27 1.08 45.95
CA GLY A 1150 -37.92 -0.23 45.98
C GLY A 1150 -38.93 -0.55 44.87
N LEU A 1151 -38.55 -1.49 43.99
CA LEU A 1151 -39.41 -2.40 43.18
C LEU A 1151 -40.58 -1.77 42.40
N PHE A 1152 -40.55 -1.79 41.06
CA PHE A 1152 -41.68 -1.82 40.07
C PHE A 1152 -43.04 -1.17 40.44
N ASN A 1153 -43.11 -0.16 41.32
CA ASN A 1153 -44.37 0.31 41.91
C ASN A 1153 -44.49 1.84 42.03
N ASP A 1154 -43.44 2.58 41.73
CA ASP A 1154 -43.47 4.05 41.62
C ASP A 1154 -43.59 4.43 40.15
N ASN A 1155 -44.34 5.50 39.85
CA ASN A 1155 -44.47 5.99 38.48
C ASN A 1155 -43.18 6.72 38.07
N GLY A 1156 -42.75 6.52 36.83
CA GLY A 1156 -41.64 7.22 36.20
C GLY A 1156 -41.80 8.74 36.17
N GLU A 1157 -40.79 9.43 35.64
CA GLU A 1157 -40.75 10.88 35.55
C GLU A 1157 -41.22 11.43 34.20
N SER A 1158 -41.83 12.61 34.24
CA SER A 1158 -42.10 13.41 33.05
C SER A 1158 -40.96 14.40 32.84
N VAL A 1159 -40.31 14.29 31.69
CA VAL A 1159 -39.15 15.09 31.32
C VAL A 1159 -39.55 16.09 30.26
N SER A 1160 -39.04 17.33 30.38
CA SER A 1160 -39.18 18.35 29.35
C SER A 1160 -37.84 18.99 29.04
N VAL A 1161 -37.48 19.03 27.75
CA VAL A 1161 -36.21 19.55 27.25
C VAL A 1161 -36.48 20.72 26.29
N ASP A 1162 -35.84 21.86 26.52
CA ASP A 1162 -35.94 23.03 25.64
C ASP A 1162 -35.07 22.81 24.40
N LEU A 1163 -35.71 22.63 23.25
CA LEU A 1163 -35.07 22.48 21.94
C LEU A 1163 -35.04 23.79 21.15
N THR A 1164 -35.41 24.93 21.74
CA THR A 1164 -35.45 26.23 21.05
C THR A 1164 -34.11 26.62 20.42
N HIS A 1165 -32.98 26.10 20.91
CA HIS A 1165 -31.69 26.34 20.28
C HIS A 1165 -31.59 25.76 18.85
N TYR A 1166 -32.33 24.69 18.59
CA TYR A 1166 -32.38 23.98 17.31
C TYR A 1166 -33.54 24.45 16.43
N ALA A 1167 -34.22 25.54 16.81
CA ALA A 1167 -35.19 26.23 15.97
C ALA A 1167 -34.49 26.70 14.69
N GLY A 1168 -35.05 26.35 13.52
CA GLY A 1168 -34.39 26.60 12.23
C GLY A 1168 -33.76 25.36 11.58
N GLU A 1169 -33.52 24.29 12.33
CA GLU A 1169 -32.90 23.07 11.80
C GLU A 1169 -33.91 22.19 11.05
N GLU A 1170 -33.49 21.66 9.90
CA GLU A 1170 -34.37 20.91 8.99
C GLU A 1170 -34.32 19.38 9.17
N ASP A 1171 -33.22 18.85 9.71
CA ASP A 1171 -32.95 17.41 9.82
C ASP A 1171 -32.53 17.01 11.25
N VAL A 1172 -33.47 17.14 12.19
CA VAL A 1172 -33.25 16.84 13.61
C VAL A 1172 -33.63 15.40 13.92
N LYS A 1173 -32.76 14.67 14.63
CA LYS A 1173 -33.07 13.34 15.20
C LYS A 1173 -32.81 13.31 16.70
N LEU A 1174 -33.52 12.45 17.40
CA LEU A 1174 -33.29 12.13 18.81
C LEU A 1174 -32.90 10.66 18.95
N ARG A 1175 -32.04 10.35 19.91
CA ARG A 1175 -31.81 8.97 20.33
C ARG A 1175 -31.80 8.80 21.83
N TRP A 1176 -32.33 7.67 22.29
CA TRP A 1176 -32.12 7.16 23.63
C TRP A 1176 -31.06 6.07 23.59
N HIS A 1177 -29.90 6.35 24.17
CA HIS A 1177 -28.73 5.47 24.17
C HIS A 1177 -28.60 4.78 25.52
N TYR A 1178 -28.81 3.46 25.52
CA TYR A 1178 -28.75 2.58 26.69
C TYR A 1178 -27.43 1.82 26.67
N PHE A 1179 -26.64 1.97 27.74
CA PHE A 1179 -25.31 1.36 27.83
C PHE A 1179 -25.08 0.71 29.19
N ASP A 1180 -24.73 -0.57 29.18
CA ASP A 1180 -24.38 -1.41 30.32
C ASP A 1180 -23.07 -2.17 30.00
N PRO A 1181 -21.92 -1.70 30.49
CA PRO A 1181 -20.62 -2.31 30.17
C PRO A 1181 -20.26 -3.52 31.04
N ASN A 1182 -21.09 -3.96 31.99
CA ASN A 1182 -20.67 -4.98 32.97
C ASN A 1182 -21.43 -6.29 32.81
N THR A 1183 -20.70 -7.36 32.49
CA THR A 1183 -21.27 -8.72 32.51
C THR A 1183 -21.70 -9.14 33.93
N GLY A 1184 -23.02 -9.10 34.16
CA GLY A 1184 -23.66 -9.67 35.35
C GLY A 1184 -23.96 -8.69 36.49
N ASP A 1185 -24.18 -7.40 36.20
CA ASP A 1185 -25.11 -6.57 37.00
C ASP A 1185 -26.55 -7.07 36.75
N TRP A 1186 -27.42 -7.13 37.78
CA TRP A 1186 -28.71 -7.87 37.72
C TRP A 1186 -29.90 -6.94 37.99
N ASP A 1187 -29.88 -5.71 37.45
CA ASP A 1187 -30.83 -4.68 37.87
C ASP A 1187 -30.92 -3.41 36.99
N TRP A 1188 -30.48 -3.43 35.73
CA TRP A 1188 -30.57 -2.26 34.84
C TRP A 1188 -31.66 -2.43 33.75
N TYR A 1189 -32.59 -1.48 33.70
CA TYR A 1189 -33.61 -1.36 32.65
C TYR A 1189 -33.99 0.11 32.41
N ALA A 1190 -34.53 0.40 31.22
CA ALA A 1190 -35.07 1.70 30.85
C ALA A 1190 -36.38 1.57 30.06
N GLN A 1191 -37.33 2.45 30.33
CA GLN A 1191 -38.60 2.60 29.61
C GLN A 1191 -38.80 4.05 29.15
N ILE A 1192 -39.21 4.25 27.90
CA ILE A 1192 -39.58 5.54 27.30
C ILE A 1192 -40.99 5.48 26.75
N ASP A 1193 -41.78 6.52 27.00
CA ASP A 1193 -43.18 6.57 26.60
C ASP A 1193 -43.68 8.01 26.34
N ASP A 1194 -44.80 8.15 25.65
CA ASP A 1194 -45.51 9.41 25.34
C ASP A 1194 -44.61 10.56 24.84
N VAL A 1195 -43.76 10.29 23.84
CA VAL A 1195 -42.82 11.28 23.28
C VAL A 1195 -43.56 12.30 22.40
N SER A 1196 -43.43 13.59 22.70
CA SER A 1196 -44.12 14.67 21.98
C SER A 1196 -43.27 15.94 21.87
N LEU A 1197 -43.52 16.72 20.81
CA LEU A 1197 -42.91 18.03 20.60
C LEU A 1197 -43.98 19.12 20.72
N THR A 1198 -43.70 20.16 21.50
CA THR A 1198 -44.51 21.38 21.55
C THR A 1198 -43.69 22.53 20.96
N CYS A 1199 -44.22 23.24 19.95
CA CYS A 1199 -43.49 24.29 19.24
C CYS A 1199 -44.31 25.58 19.13
N ASP A 1200 -43.66 26.73 19.22
CA ASP A 1200 -44.29 28.06 19.13
C ASP A 1200 -43.60 29.01 18.15
N ASN A 1201 -44.38 29.97 17.61
CA ASN A 1201 -43.96 30.91 16.57
C ASN A 1201 -43.82 32.36 17.07
N GLU A 1202 -43.72 32.58 18.38
CA GLU A 1202 -43.53 33.93 18.93
C GLU A 1202 -42.03 34.34 18.92
N PRO A 1203 -41.68 35.56 18.48
CA PRO A 1203 -40.28 36.02 18.46
C PRO A 1203 -39.73 36.21 19.89
N LYS A 1204 -38.62 35.54 20.20
CA LYS A 1204 -37.99 35.57 21.54
C LYS A 1204 -37.09 36.80 21.71
N VAL A 1205 -37.29 37.56 22.80
CA VAL A 1205 -36.33 38.58 23.28
C VAL A 1205 -35.25 37.84 24.07
N LEU A 1206 -34.00 37.88 23.61
CA LEU A 1206 -32.86 37.28 24.30
C LEU A 1206 -32.58 38.06 25.61
N LYS A 1207 -32.78 37.41 26.75
CA LYS A 1207 -32.45 38.00 28.06
C LYS A 1207 -30.93 38.25 28.14
N CYS A 1208 -30.52 39.39 28.72
CA CYS A 1208 -29.14 39.89 28.85
C CYS A 1208 -28.46 40.46 27.58
N ASP A 1209 -29.13 40.50 26.43
CA ASP A 1209 -28.67 41.29 25.28
C ASP A 1209 -29.02 42.77 25.51
N VAL A 1210 -28.08 43.50 26.10
CA VAL A 1210 -28.29 44.90 26.52
C VAL A 1210 -28.19 45.85 25.34
N ASN A 1211 -27.33 45.53 24.37
CA ASN A 1211 -27.09 46.37 23.21
C ASN A 1211 -28.04 46.06 22.02
N GLN A 1212 -28.82 44.98 22.12
CA GLN A 1212 -29.82 44.49 21.16
C GLN A 1212 -29.20 44.09 19.81
N ASP A 1213 -27.99 43.55 19.81
CA ASP A 1213 -27.34 43.01 18.61
C ASP A 1213 -27.56 41.51 18.39
N ASN A 1214 -28.41 40.91 19.23
CA ASN A 1214 -28.75 39.48 19.30
C ASN A 1214 -27.61 38.58 19.77
N PHE A 1215 -26.54 39.12 20.37
CA PHE A 1215 -25.47 38.35 20.99
C PHE A 1215 -25.34 38.71 22.49
N VAL A 1216 -25.04 37.73 23.35
CA VAL A 1216 -24.73 37.99 24.78
C VAL A 1216 -23.22 37.87 24.97
N ASP A 1217 -22.51 39.00 24.86
CA ASP A 1217 -21.05 39.03 24.83
C ASP A 1217 -20.41 40.00 25.87
N ARG A 1218 -19.09 40.20 25.78
CA ARG A 1218 -18.36 41.07 26.71
C ARG A 1218 -18.74 42.55 26.60
N SER A 1219 -19.42 42.96 25.54
CA SER A 1219 -19.92 44.32 25.33
C SER A 1219 -21.14 44.59 26.22
N ASP A 1220 -22.06 43.62 26.35
CA ASP A 1220 -23.26 43.71 27.19
C ASP A 1220 -22.89 43.76 28.68
N ILE A 1221 -22.02 42.85 29.11
CA ILE A 1221 -21.51 42.82 30.49
C ILE A 1221 -20.79 44.15 30.83
N ARG A 1222 -20.11 44.76 29.85
CA ARG A 1222 -19.46 46.08 30.04
C ARG A 1222 -20.47 47.21 30.17
N LEU A 1223 -21.60 47.15 29.46
CA LEU A 1223 -22.68 48.15 29.57
C LEU A 1223 -23.38 48.08 30.93
N ILE A 1224 -23.62 46.87 31.46
CA ILE A 1224 -24.16 46.68 32.82
C ILE A 1224 -23.14 47.14 33.87
N SER A 1225 -21.89 46.71 33.75
CA SER A 1225 -20.82 47.06 34.69
C SER A 1225 -20.52 48.57 34.73
N ALA A 1226 -20.67 49.28 33.61
CA ALA A 1226 -20.53 50.73 33.53
C ALA A 1226 -21.67 51.50 34.19
N ALA A 1227 -22.85 50.88 34.32
CA ALA A 1227 -24.04 51.45 34.94
C ALA A 1227 -24.22 51.08 36.42
N ARG A 1228 -23.21 50.43 37.04
CA ARG A 1228 -23.28 49.95 38.43
C ARG A 1228 -23.64 51.06 39.44
N ASN A 1229 -24.56 50.71 40.35
CA ASN A 1229 -25.18 51.56 41.37
C ASN A 1229 -26.07 52.69 40.82
N GLN A 1230 -26.51 52.59 39.56
CA GLN A 1230 -27.59 53.42 39.04
C GLN A 1230 -28.94 52.80 39.42
N VAL A 1231 -29.94 53.65 39.65
CA VAL A 1231 -31.32 53.20 39.84
C VAL A 1231 -31.88 52.84 38.47
N ALA A 1232 -32.41 51.63 38.33
CA ALA A 1232 -33.04 51.15 37.11
C ALA A 1232 -34.50 51.62 37.04
N GLU A 1233 -34.94 52.02 35.85
CA GLU A 1233 -36.37 52.23 35.59
C GLU A 1233 -37.00 50.88 35.17
N PRO A 1234 -38.31 50.65 35.41
CA PRO A 1234 -38.95 49.39 35.06
C PRO A 1234 -38.78 49.03 33.57
N GLY A 1235 -38.21 47.85 33.30
CA GLY A 1235 -37.90 47.37 31.94
C GLY A 1235 -36.51 47.75 31.41
N ASP A 1236 -35.62 48.31 32.23
CA ASP A 1236 -34.21 48.52 31.87
C ASP A 1236 -33.49 47.17 31.74
N LEU A 1237 -33.03 46.84 30.53
CA LEU A 1237 -32.38 45.55 30.22
C LEU A 1237 -31.09 45.29 31.00
N ARG A 1238 -30.56 46.29 31.71
CA ARG A 1238 -29.35 46.19 32.56
C ARG A 1238 -29.64 45.75 34.00
N ASP A 1239 -30.91 45.71 34.41
CA ASP A 1239 -31.38 45.32 35.74
C ASP A 1239 -32.02 43.93 35.66
N TYR A 1240 -31.18 42.90 35.64
CA TYR A 1240 -31.57 41.54 35.25
C TYR A 1240 -32.45 40.86 36.31
N ASP A 1241 -32.18 41.12 37.59
CA ASP A 1241 -32.97 40.55 38.68
C ASP A 1241 -34.16 41.43 39.12
N GLU A 1242 -34.37 42.56 38.41
CA GLU A 1242 -35.45 43.53 38.61
C GLU A 1242 -35.54 44.09 40.04
N ASP A 1243 -34.42 44.13 40.78
CA ASP A 1243 -34.38 44.67 42.14
C ASP A 1243 -34.41 46.22 42.18
N GLY A 1244 -34.33 46.86 41.01
CA GLY A 1244 -34.39 48.30 40.81
C GLY A 1244 -33.03 49.00 40.93
N ILE A 1245 -31.93 48.26 41.07
CA ILE A 1245 -30.57 48.80 41.18
C ILE A 1245 -29.60 47.96 40.34
N ILE A 1246 -29.06 48.57 39.29
CA ILE A 1246 -28.05 47.93 38.44
C ILE A 1246 -26.80 47.61 39.28
N SER A 1247 -26.54 46.34 39.51
CA SER A 1247 -25.50 45.84 40.39
C SER A 1247 -24.51 44.94 39.65
N LEU A 1248 -23.54 44.39 40.39
CA LEU A 1248 -22.64 43.37 39.81
C LEU A 1248 -23.26 41.97 39.85
N ALA A 1249 -24.40 41.80 40.54
CA ALA A 1249 -25.15 40.56 40.52
C ALA A 1249 -25.84 40.41 39.16
N ASP A 1250 -26.40 41.48 38.61
CA ASP A 1250 -27.01 41.52 37.27
C ASP A 1250 -26.03 41.06 36.18
N ALA A 1251 -24.82 41.63 36.20
CA ALA A 1251 -23.76 41.26 35.26
C ALA A 1251 -23.26 39.80 35.45
N ARG A 1252 -23.43 39.20 36.63
CA ARG A 1252 -23.03 37.82 36.93
C ARG A 1252 -24.10 36.80 36.55
N GLN A 1253 -25.35 37.24 36.39
CA GLN A 1253 -26.44 36.38 35.96
C GLN A 1253 -26.50 36.27 34.41
N CYS A 1254 -25.80 37.12 33.68
CA CYS A 1254 -25.60 36.97 32.24
C CYS A 1254 -24.55 35.90 31.93
N VAL A 1255 -24.96 34.81 31.28
CA VAL A 1255 -24.06 33.75 30.81
C VAL A 1255 -23.51 34.14 29.45
N GLN A 1256 -22.17 34.30 29.34
CA GLN A 1256 -21.51 34.62 28.08
C GLN A 1256 -21.54 33.39 27.16
N VAL A 1257 -22.16 33.49 25.98
CA VAL A 1257 -22.13 32.44 24.95
C VAL A 1257 -20.93 32.70 24.05
N CYS A 1258 -20.03 31.72 23.89
CA CYS A 1258 -18.72 31.91 23.28
C CYS A 1258 -18.61 31.07 22.00
N THR A 1259 -18.84 31.66 20.82
CA THR A 1259 -18.90 30.89 19.55
C THR A 1259 -17.81 31.16 18.52
N LEU A 1260 -16.75 31.98 18.74
CA LEU A 1260 -15.63 32.13 17.77
C LEU A 1260 -14.25 32.56 18.37
N PRO A 1261 -13.12 32.37 17.66
CA PRO A 1261 -11.80 32.02 18.22
C PRO A 1261 -10.99 33.25 18.67
N ARG A 1262 -10.98 33.55 19.97
CA ARG A 1262 -9.88 34.25 20.68
C ARG A 1262 -10.09 34.37 22.20
N CYS A 1263 -10.61 33.34 22.84
CA CYS A 1263 -10.65 33.27 24.30
C CYS A 1263 -10.04 31.97 24.83
N ALA A 1264 -8.73 31.98 25.01
CA ALA A 1264 -8.05 31.33 26.14
C ALA A 1264 -7.22 32.44 26.82
N PRO A 1265 -7.09 32.49 28.16
CA PRO A 1265 -6.46 31.38 28.89
C PRO A 1265 -7.07 31.03 30.26
N GLN A 1266 -6.72 29.81 30.69
CA GLN A 1266 -6.73 29.21 32.04
C GLN A 1266 -6.31 30.16 33.19
N PRO A 1267 -6.71 29.86 34.45
CA PRO A 1267 -6.28 28.70 35.23
C PRO A 1267 -7.37 27.67 35.53
#